data_AF-A0A9D9BN08-F1
#
_entry.id   AF-A0A9D9BN08-F1
#
_cell.length_a   1.000
_cell.length_b   1.000
_cell.length_c   1.000
_cell.angle_alpha   90.00
_cell.angle_beta   90.00
_cell.angle_gamma   90.00
#
_symmetry.space_group_name_H-M   'P 1'
#
loop_
_entity.id
_entity.type
_entity.pdbx_description
1 polymer ?
#
loop_
_entity_poly.entity_id
_entity_poly.type
_entity_poly.pdbx_seq_one_letter_code
_entity_poly.pdbx_strand_id
1 'polypeptide(L)'
;MKKKLLLPLLLWSFLGFSQQKQFTINWDEPITLETSTDQIVVPSFDKKHFNFTYKKGLIYYALWDENSIVDENSVALSQVNYVNLTTADLKQLPLSTIPEAPVLKLRNSIDRDDVSAYLEISPIINDNGIYKKITSFTVDYEFGGLSRSAQNTQDITNSVLSIGTWHRFYVDKSGVFRLSRAFLNSIGVNTNVDPRNIKIYGNGGAMLPVANDEFYPFDLTENAIQIVGEEDGVFNNDDYILFYAEGPTGFNEDSDTNLNLYSDKSYYYVTTQGGFGKRMQSIDEPDDDPTLEVNTFEDYQFYEVDETNLAKIGRRWFGERFDIENEQDFTFSFPNLVSSEPARVRVITAGISETTETSMQILLNGSLVSTLNYVIIDDPILADGATYQDQVNLPSSDVLVKLIYNNNSNPSAFGYLDFISIEATRALTFEGSQIIFKKDEVALNPGVVRYAISNANNVQEVWDITDKYNVRRILNTDSSSNFEFKDVAGVAKRYLTVTNLDYYQPLRDANTSVANQNIKGTIFQNAQGEFEDIDYIIVAHNNYITQAERLAQINRNIYNLNVKVVTLNEIYHEFSSGNPDITAIRNMVKYVYNNASSPENRIKYLCLFGDASYDYKDRISNNTNIVPIWNSVESFSLTSSFISDDYYGMMDDNEGFMQIQDRLDIAVGRILADTPQRAKELVDKIEGYYAEEAYGSWRNNFIVISDDVDKSWETVLQGTTDAIGDEVTNEKPFVNSIKIHTDAFQQQATASGQRYPEVNKAIKDAIEVGALVVNYFGHGGEDGLSGERIFTKNDAQDIRNVCKFPLFVTVTCEYTKFDNPQRLTAGEFTYWNTEGGSIALITTTRQIFVTIGVSFNEVLDQYLFSYGSNDYPTMAEALRLTKNDDGVVGSPQKSLVFYIGDPAMKLAFPDPQIQLTAINDIPLTDFNEPLKALDRVKMSGQILSESGSFLSNYNGIVTATVFDKNIARQTLGNDNTTDNGTLIILDFETIGETLFKGQATVTNGEFDFEFVVPRDIGIPVGPGKVSFYAKEENVLDDKAGYNFDIQVGGINENAEEDNVGPVITLFMNDENFVSGGITNEQPTLIAKLQDDNGINTASGIGHDITAIIDGDETNPFILNDYYQANVDDYQRGALSYAFRELESGLHTLTLKAWDVYNNSSTAEIEFLVRDKDEELVITNVLNYPNPFIDYTEFWFNHNSSDVLDVSVQIFTVSGKLVRTLNGQTTGGSKVTSSLSKDIVWDGRDDFGEKIGKGVYIYKLKVRSNRLNKQVEKIEKLVIL
;
A
#
# COMPACT_ATOMS: atom_id res chain seq x y z
N MET A 1 -57.49 -18.49 46.85
CA MET A 1 -57.26 -17.40 45.86
C MET A 1 -55.79 -17.31 45.45
N LYS A 2 -55.19 -18.37 44.87
CA LYS A 2 -53.75 -18.40 44.50
C LYS A 2 -53.47 -19.10 43.15
N LYS A 3 -54.36 -18.98 42.15
CA LYS A 3 -54.16 -19.58 40.81
C LYS A 3 -54.61 -18.71 39.63
N LYS A 4 -54.83 -17.40 39.81
CA LYS A 4 -55.26 -16.48 38.72
C LYS A 4 -54.34 -15.28 38.50
N LEU A 5 -53.11 -15.31 39.02
CA LEU A 5 -52.13 -14.21 38.89
C LEU A 5 -50.85 -14.60 38.14
N LEU A 6 -50.68 -15.86 37.73
CA LEU A 6 -49.50 -16.28 36.95
C LEU A 6 -49.68 -16.15 35.44
N LEU A 7 -50.92 -16.21 34.92
CA LEU A 7 -51.18 -16.11 33.47
C LEU A 7 -50.97 -14.70 32.90
N PRO A 8 -51.34 -13.60 33.60
CA PRO A 8 -51.04 -12.25 33.10
C PRO A 8 -49.55 -11.91 33.20
N LEU A 9 -48.81 -12.51 34.13
CA LEU A 9 -47.37 -12.30 34.27
C LEU A 9 -46.55 -13.08 33.22
N LEU A 10 -47.03 -14.25 32.77
CA LEU A 10 -46.41 -15.02 31.68
C LEU A 10 -46.75 -14.48 30.27
N LEU A 11 -47.85 -13.72 30.13
CA LEU A 11 -48.24 -13.05 28.87
C LEU A 11 -47.63 -11.64 28.73
N TRP A 12 -47.10 -11.05 29.80
CA TRP A 12 -46.35 -9.79 29.76
C TRP A 12 -44.84 -9.98 29.58
N SER A 13 -44.33 -11.21 29.61
CA SER A 13 -42.92 -11.54 29.36
C SER A 13 -42.58 -11.83 27.88
N PHE A 14 -43.50 -11.58 26.96
CA PHE A 14 -43.30 -11.72 25.50
C PHE A 14 -43.53 -10.40 24.74
N LEU A 15 -43.33 -9.25 25.38
CA LEU A 15 -43.05 -8.03 24.64
C LEU A 15 -41.56 -8.08 24.30
N GLY A 16 -41.23 -8.65 23.14
CA GLY A 16 -39.92 -8.44 22.54
C GLY A 16 -39.70 -6.92 22.44
N PHE A 17 -38.64 -6.43 23.06
CA PHE A 17 -38.26 -5.03 22.93
C PHE A 17 -37.64 -4.86 21.55
N SER A 18 -38.45 -4.49 20.55
CA SER A 18 -37.92 -3.95 19.29
C SER A 18 -37.21 -2.64 19.61
N GLN A 19 -35.97 -2.51 19.18
CA GLN A 19 -35.30 -1.22 19.12
C GLN A 19 -35.92 -0.40 17.99
N GLN A 20 -35.99 0.91 18.20
CA GLN A 20 -36.48 1.86 17.20
C GLN A 20 -35.51 3.02 17.10
N LYS A 21 -35.07 3.34 15.89
CA LYS A 21 -34.24 4.52 15.63
C LYS A 21 -34.87 5.37 14.53
N GLN A 22 -35.07 6.64 14.82
CA GLN A 22 -35.72 7.58 13.91
C GLN A 22 -34.66 8.40 13.17
N PHE A 23 -34.87 8.56 11.87
CA PHE A 23 -33.98 9.30 10.98
C PHE A 23 -34.75 10.42 10.27
N THR A 24 -34.07 11.53 10.05
CA THR A 24 -34.52 12.63 9.20
C THR A 24 -33.47 12.82 8.11
N ILE A 25 -33.90 12.92 6.86
CA ILE A 25 -33.02 13.25 5.74
C ILE A 25 -33.16 14.74 5.47
N ASN A 26 -32.14 15.53 5.81
CA ASN A 26 -32.14 16.96 5.50
C ASN A 26 -31.63 17.13 4.07
N TRP A 27 -32.57 17.36 3.15
CA TRP A 27 -32.24 17.56 1.74
C TRP A 27 -31.68 18.96 1.50
N ASP A 28 -30.55 19.00 0.81
CA ASP A 28 -29.84 20.22 0.44
C ASP A 28 -30.00 20.51 -1.06
N GLU A 29 -29.37 21.59 -1.52
CA GLU A 29 -29.26 21.87 -2.95
C GLU A 29 -28.43 20.78 -3.65
N PRO A 30 -28.75 20.41 -4.91
CA PRO A 30 -28.01 19.40 -5.66
C PRO A 30 -26.49 19.65 -5.65
N ILE A 31 -25.72 18.58 -5.46
CA ILE A 31 -24.26 18.62 -5.41
C ILE A 31 -23.67 18.14 -6.74
N THR A 32 -22.52 18.68 -7.12
CA THR A 32 -21.71 18.12 -8.21
C THR A 32 -20.63 17.21 -7.61
N LEU A 33 -20.54 15.98 -8.11
CA LEU A 33 -19.50 15.03 -7.78
C LEU A 33 -18.52 14.99 -8.94
N GLU A 34 -17.24 15.23 -8.65
CA GLU A 34 -16.24 15.55 -9.67
C GLU A 34 -14.93 14.79 -9.40
N THR A 35 -14.28 14.41 -10.49
CA THR A 35 -12.91 13.89 -10.56
C THR A 35 -12.09 14.80 -11.48
N SER A 36 -10.84 14.43 -11.78
CA SER A 36 -10.01 15.14 -12.76
C SER A 36 -10.62 15.26 -14.16
N THR A 37 -11.51 14.33 -14.51
CA THR A 37 -11.91 14.05 -15.90
C THR A 37 -13.42 13.99 -16.10
N ASP A 38 -14.19 13.75 -15.03
CA ASP A 38 -15.65 13.55 -15.10
C ASP A 38 -16.40 14.34 -14.02
N GLN A 39 -17.65 14.69 -14.29
CA GLN A 39 -18.55 15.41 -13.39
C GLN A 39 -20.01 14.93 -13.51
N ILE A 40 -20.70 14.80 -12.36
CA ILE A 40 -22.12 14.47 -12.31
C ILE A 40 -22.86 15.30 -11.25
N VAL A 41 -23.98 15.90 -11.63
CA VAL A 41 -24.86 16.65 -10.73
C VAL A 41 -26.00 15.74 -10.25
N VAL A 42 -26.10 15.54 -8.94
CA VAL A 42 -27.11 14.67 -8.30
C VAL A 42 -27.83 15.39 -7.15
N PRO A 43 -29.08 14.99 -6.82
CA PRO A 43 -29.73 15.44 -5.59
C PRO A 43 -28.87 15.13 -4.36
N SER A 44 -28.87 16.00 -3.36
CA SER A 44 -28.02 15.85 -2.17
C SER A 44 -28.79 16.03 -0.86
N PHE A 45 -28.12 15.66 0.23
CA PHE A 45 -28.55 15.78 1.61
C PHE A 45 -27.30 15.76 2.50
N ASP A 46 -27.46 15.83 3.83
CA ASP A 46 -26.38 15.87 4.82
C ASP A 46 -25.11 15.11 4.38
N LYS A 47 -24.00 15.83 4.16
CA LYS A 47 -22.72 15.28 3.62
C LYS A 47 -22.27 14.02 4.37
N LYS A 48 -22.48 13.98 5.68
CA LYS A 48 -22.12 12.87 6.57
C LYS A 48 -22.91 11.57 6.30
N HIS A 49 -24.04 11.63 5.62
CA HIS A 49 -24.89 10.47 5.34
C HIS A 49 -24.99 10.17 3.84
N PHE A 50 -24.27 10.92 3.01
CA PHE A 50 -24.37 10.91 1.56
C PHE A 50 -23.38 9.94 0.92
N ASN A 51 -23.88 9.06 0.06
CA ASN A 51 -23.05 8.24 -0.81
C ASN A 51 -23.67 8.12 -2.21
N PHE A 52 -22.83 8.03 -3.24
CA PHE A 52 -23.21 7.83 -4.62
C PHE A 52 -22.26 6.88 -5.33
N THR A 53 -22.81 5.97 -6.13
CA THR A 53 -22.04 5.23 -7.14
C THR A 53 -22.84 5.16 -8.43
N TYR A 54 -22.16 5.09 -9.58
CA TYR A 54 -22.81 4.94 -10.88
C TYR A 54 -23.71 3.68 -10.97
N LYS A 55 -23.41 2.64 -10.17
CA LYS A 55 -24.16 1.36 -10.15
C LYS A 55 -25.35 1.35 -9.20
N LYS A 56 -25.21 1.88 -7.97
CA LYS A 56 -26.28 1.86 -6.95
C LYS A 56 -27.11 3.14 -6.88
N GLY A 57 -26.67 4.22 -7.53
CA GLY A 57 -27.30 5.54 -7.39
C GLY A 57 -27.02 6.17 -6.04
N LEU A 58 -27.97 6.99 -5.55
CA LEU A 58 -27.88 7.65 -4.25
C LEU A 58 -28.22 6.68 -3.10
N ILE A 59 -27.43 6.73 -2.04
CA ILE A 59 -27.63 5.96 -0.82
C ILE A 59 -27.58 6.93 0.37
N TYR A 60 -28.57 6.85 1.25
CA TYR A 60 -28.46 7.41 2.59
C TYR A 60 -27.93 6.33 3.52
N TYR A 61 -26.85 6.63 4.25
CA TYR A 61 -26.30 5.72 5.24
C TYR A 61 -26.23 6.35 6.63
N ALA A 62 -26.22 5.50 7.66
CA ALA A 62 -25.95 5.93 9.02
C ALA A 62 -25.24 4.81 9.79
N LEU A 63 -24.30 5.21 10.64
CA LEU A 63 -23.62 4.32 11.58
C LEU A 63 -23.92 4.75 13.01
N TRP A 64 -24.06 3.79 13.92
CA TRP A 64 -24.11 4.07 15.34
C TRP A 64 -23.71 2.87 16.19
N ASP A 65 -23.18 3.15 17.37
CA ASP A 65 -22.72 2.11 18.28
C ASP A 65 -23.88 1.35 18.90
N GLU A 66 -23.65 0.05 19.07
CA GLU A 66 -24.55 -0.88 19.72
C GLU A 66 -23.82 -1.71 20.77
N ASN A 67 -24.57 -2.19 21.76
CA ASN A 67 -23.99 -3.03 22.81
C ASN A 67 -24.01 -4.53 22.48
N SER A 68 -24.56 -4.89 21.31
CA SER A 68 -24.77 -6.29 20.88
C SER A 68 -25.02 -6.37 19.39
N ILE A 69 -24.74 -7.53 18.82
CA ILE A 69 -25.04 -7.88 17.42
C ILE A 69 -26.55 -7.76 17.14
N VAL A 70 -26.89 -7.10 16.05
CA VAL A 70 -28.24 -6.92 15.52
C VAL A 70 -28.65 -8.15 14.70
N ASP A 71 -29.90 -8.60 14.84
CA ASP A 71 -30.48 -9.56 13.89
C ASP A 71 -30.80 -8.81 12.59
N GLU A 72 -29.90 -8.92 11.61
CA GLU A 72 -30.01 -8.22 10.32
C GLU A 72 -31.31 -8.56 9.56
N ASN A 73 -31.94 -9.70 9.86
CA ASN A 73 -33.20 -10.11 9.24
C ASN A 73 -34.44 -9.53 9.93
N SER A 74 -34.28 -8.97 11.14
CA SER A 74 -35.38 -8.34 11.89
C SER A 74 -35.71 -6.93 11.43
N VAL A 75 -34.85 -6.33 10.58
CA VAL A 75 -34.96 -4.93 10.19
C VAL A 75 -36.28 -4.67 9.45
N ALA A 76 -37.03 -3.68 9.92
CA ALA A 76 -38.26 -3.23 9.32
C ALA A 76 -38.28 -1.71 9.20
N LEU A 77 -38.85 -1.23 8.09
CA LEU A 77 -39.06 0.19 7.84
C LEU A 77 -40.47 0.59 8.27
N SER A 78 -40.59 1.62 9.10
CA SER A 78 -41.88 2.18 9.50
C SER A 78 -41.88 3.72 9.43
N GLN A 79 -43.07 4.32 9.51
CA GLN A 79 -43.26 5.79 9.58
C GLN A 79 -42.56 6.59 8.46
N VAL A 80 -42.50 6.06 7.23
CA VAL A 80 -41.83 6.72 6.10
C VAL A 80 -42.64 7.90 5.57
N ASN A 81 -42.04 9.08 5.55
CA ASN A 81 -42.63 10.29 4.98
C ASN A 81 -41.97 10.63 3.63
N TYR A 82 -42.80 10.99 2.64
CA TYR A 82 -42.36 11.27 1.27
C TYR A 82 -42.72 12.67 0.81
N VAL A 83 -41.92 13.19 -0.12
CA VAL A 83 -42.22 14.39 -0.93
C VAL A 83 -42.01 14.04 -2.40
N ASN A 84 -42.94 14.47 -3.27
CA ASN A 84 -42.81 14.23 -4.71
C ASN A 84 -41.64 15.02 -5.32
N LEU A 85 -40.96 14.41 -6.29
CA LEU A 85 -39.93 15.02 -7.12
C LEU A 85 -40.41 15.11 -8.58
N THR A 86 -40.00 16.16 -9.27
CA THR A 86 -40.08 16.23 -10.73
C THR A 86 -38.87 15.55 -11.37
N THR A 87 -38.96 15.21 -12.66
CA THR A 87 -37.80 14.66 -13.39
C THR A 87 -36.63 15.64 -13.46
N ALA A 88 -36.89 16.95 -13.43
CA ALA A 88 -35.85 17.97 -13.39
C ALA A 88 -35.12 18.01 -12.04
N ASP A 89 -35.78 17.64 -10.95
CA ASP A 89 -35.18 17.59 -9.62
C ASP A 89 -34.18 16.44 -9.47
N LEU A 90 -34.31 15.38 -10.27
CA LEU A 90 -33.38 14.24 -10.30
C LEU A 90 -32.02 14.57 -10.92
N LYS A 91 -31.90 15.71 -11.61
CA LYS A 91 -30.67 16.14 -12.30
C LYS A 91 -30.12 15.04 -13.23
N GLN A 92 -28.89 14.59 -13.04
CA GLN A 92 -28.23 13.55 -13.84
C GLN A 92 -28.25 12.18 -13.16
N LEU A 93 -29.00 11.99 -12.07
CA LEU A 93 -29.10 10.70 -11.40
C LEU A 93 -29.61 9.62 -12.38
N PRO A 94 -28.85 8.54 -12.63
CA PRO A 94 -29.26 7.51 -13.58
C PRO A 94 -30.58 6.86 -13.15
N LEU A 95 -31.62 6.97 -13.97
CA LEU A 95 -32.97 6.52 -13.62
C LEU A 95 -33.05 5.00 -13.35
N SER A 96 -32.15 4.22 -13.97
CA SER A 96 -32.00 2.78 -13.74
C SER A 96 -31.59 2.42 -12.31
N THR A 97 -31.05 3.38 -11.55
CA THR A 97 -30.61 3.17 -10.16
C THR A 97 -31.69 3.47 -9.13
N ILE A 98 -32.85 4.01 -9.54
CA ILE A 98 -33.94 4.38 -8.63
C ILE A 98 -34.91 3.20 -8.47
N PRO A 99 -35.03 2.59 -7.28
CA PRO A 99 -35.90 1.44 -7.07
C PRO A 99 -37.38 1.83 -6.98
N GLU A 100 -38.29 0.86 -7.18
CA GLU A 100 -39.74 1.10 -7.10
C GLU A 100 -40.25 1.32 -5.65
N ALA A 101 -39.51 0.84 -4.65
CA ALA A 101 -39.80 0.97 -3.22
C ALA A 101 -38.49 1.15 -2.43
N PRO A 102 -38.53 1.65 -1.18
CA PRO A 102 -37.32 1.83 -0.40
C PRO A 102 -36.61 0.49 -0.17
N VAL A 103 -35.33 0.43 -0.56
CA VAL A 103 -34.45 -0.71 -0.28
C VAL A 103 -33.71 -0.40 1.01
N LEU A 104 -34.06 -1.10 2.09
CA LEU A 104 -33.46 -0.95 3.42
C LEU A 104 -32.51 -2.11 3.70
N LYS A 105 -31.32 -1.81 4.23
CA LYS A 105 -30.38 -2.80 4.78
C LYS A 105 -29.86 -2.32 6.11
N LEU A 106 -29.78 -3.24 7.08
CA LEU A 106 -29.08 -3.05 8.34
C LEU A 106 -28.07 -4.18 8.47
N ARG A 107 -26.83 -3.84 8.81
CA ARG A 107 -25.71 -4.77 8.91
C ARG A 107 -24.96 -4.53 10.21
N ASN A 108 -24.37 -5.59 10.74
CA ASN A 108 -23.37 -5.47 11.78
C ASN A 108 -22.06 -5.01 11.16
N SER A 109 -21.46 -4.00 11.77
CA SER A 109 -20.13 -3.51 11.50
C SER A 109 -19.35 -3.69 12.79
N ILE A 110 -18.29 -4.47 12.77
CA ILE A 110 -17.50 -4.76 13.96
C ILE A 110 -16.08 -4.33 13.65
N ASP A 111 -15.42 -3.64 14.57
CA ASP A 111 -13.98 -3.46 14.53
C ASP A 111 -13.39 -3.78 15.89
N ARG A 112 -12.63 -4.87 15.92
CA ARG A 112 -12.14 -5.53 17.13
C ARG A 112 -13.25 -6.00 18.06
N ASP A 113 -13.59 -5.20 19.06
CA ASP A 113 -14.62 -5.51 20.05
C ASP A 113 -15.75 -4.47 20.05
N ASP A 114 -15.63 -3.43 19.22
CA ASP A 114 -16.63 -2.39 19.05
C ASP A 114 -17.67 -2.84 18.02
N VAL A 115 -18.94 -2.78 18.41
CA VAL A 115 -20.06 -3.24 17.58
C VAL A 115 -20.91 -2.03 17.21
N SER A 116 -21.13 -1.82 15.93
CA SER A 116 -21.97 -0.75 15.41
C SER A 116 -22.98 -1.31 14.41
N ALA A 117 -24.14 -0.66 14.29
CA ALA A 117 -25.12 -0.97 13.26
C ALA A 117 -24.94 -0.02 12.07
N TYR A 118 -24.72 -0.59 10.88
CA TYR A 118 -24.58 0.15 9.63
C TYR A 118 -25.87 0.02 8.80
N LEU A 119 -26.49 1.16 8.52
CA LEU A 119 -27.75 1.28 7.80
C LEU A 119 -27.51 1.78 6.38
N GLU A 120 -28.19 1.20 5.39
CA GLU A 120 -28.35 1.78 4.05
C GLU A 120 -29.83 1.87 3.68
N ILE A 121 -30.25 2.98 3.08
CA ILE A 121 -31.57 3.12 2.47
C ILE A 121 -31.50 3.89 1.16
N SER A 122 -32.26 3.44 0.15
CA SER A 122 -32.48 4.22 -1.07
C SER A 122 -33.34 5.46 -0.75
N PRO A 123 -32.80 6.69 -0.86
CA PRO A 123 -33.48 7.91 -0.40
C PRO A 123 -34.54 8.41 -1.40
N ILE A 124 -34.51 7.92 -2.65
CA ILE A 124 -35.46 8.24 -3.73
C ILE A 124 -36.05 6.93 -4.26
N ILE A 125 -37.35 6.94 -4.56
CA ILE A 125 -38.08 5.81 -5.17
C ILE A 125 -38.88 6.25 -6.39
N ASN A 126 -39.19 5.29 -7.26
CA ASN A 126 -40.07 5.44 -8.42
C ASN A 126 -41.38 4.68 -8.20
N ASP A 127 -42.37 5.34 -7.59
CA ASP A 127 -43.68 4.74 -7.37
C ASP A 127 -44.55 4.91 -8.63
N ASN A 128 -44.58 3.87 -9.47
CA ASN A 128 -45.40 3.82 -10.68
C ASN A 128 -45.20 5.02 -11.64
N GLY A 129 -43.96 5.47 -11.81
CA GLY A 129 -43.61 6.62 -12.66
C GLY A 129 -43.63 7.97 -11.93
N ILE A 130 -43.95 8.00 -10.63
CA ILE A 130 -43.88 9.20 -9.79
C ILE A 130 -42.68 9.08 -8.85
N TYR A 131 -41.68 9.93 -9.07
CA TYR A 131 -40.50 10.00 -8.22
C TYR A 131 -40.82 10.66 -6.88
N LYS A 132 -40.33 10.06 -5.79
CA LYS A 132 -40.54 10.56 -4.42
C LYS A 132 -39.24 10.47 -3.64
N LYS A 133 -38.93 11.51 -2.86
CA LYS A 133 -37.84 11.50 -1.89
C LYS A 133 -38.35 11.23 -0.48
N ILE A 134 -37.59 10.48 0.31
CA ILE A 134 -37.86 10.22 1.73
C ILE A 134 -37.38 11.41 2.56
N THR A 135 -38.19 11.95 3.47
CA THR A 135 -37.77 13.04 4.38
C THR A 135 -37.55 12.58 5.82
N SER A 136 -38.21 11.50 6.23
CA SER A 136 -37.97 10.86 7.52
C SER A 136 -38.51 9.44 7.50
N PHE A 137 -37.94 8.59 8.36
CA PHE A 137 -38.33 7.21 8.54
C PHE A 137 -37.90 6.69 9.91
N THR A 138 -38.48 5.58 10.33
CA THR A 138 -38.09 4.84 11.53
C THR A 138 -37.62 3.45 11.13
N VAL A 139 -36.51 3.01 11.71
CA VAL A 139 -35.99 1.65 11.57
C VAL A 139 -36.30 0.90 12.86
N ASP A 140 -37.02 -0.20 12.73
CA ASP A 140 -37.33 -1.15 13.79
C ASP A 140 -36.42 -2.37 13.63
N TYR A 141 -35.76 -2.83 14.69
CA TYR A 141 -34.91 -4.03 14.65
C TYR A 141 -34.81 -4.69 16.03
N GLU A 142 -34.38 -5.93 16.05
CA GLU A 142 -34.12 -6.73 17.25
C GLU A 142 -32.64 -7.05 17.35
N PHE A 143 -32.13 -7.22 18.58
CA PHE A 143 -30.83 -7.82 18.76
C PHE A 143 -30.90 -9.30 18.45
N GLY A 144 -29.86 -9.82 17.80
CA GLY A 144 -29.69 -11.26 17.65
C GLY A 144 -29.71 -11.91 19.02
N GLY A 145 -30.35 -13.08 19.12
CA GLY A 145 -30.13 -13.91 20.30
C GLY A 145 -28.62 -14.10 20.47
N LEU A 146 -28.13 -14.10 21.73
CA LEU A 146 -26.78 -14.58 22.05
C LEU A 146 -26.70 -16.06 21.66
N SER A 147 -26.60 -16.34 20.37
CA SER A 147 -25.81 -17.47 19.94
C SER A 147 -24.44 -17.10 20.46
N ARG A 148 -24.03 -17.73 21.56
CA ARG A 148 -22.62 -18.05 21.70
C ARG A 148 -22.31 -18.82 20.43
N SER A 149 -21.95 -18.13 19.34
CA SER A 149 -21.01 -18.75 18.43
C SER A 149 -19.90 -19.15 19.40
N ALA A 150 -19.70 -20.46 19.53
CA ALA A 150 -18.43 -20.88 20.08
C ALA A 150 -17.44 -20.12 19.20
N GLN A 151 -16.70 -19.16 19.79
CA GLN A 151 -15.56 -18.58 19.09
C GLN A 151 -14.92 -19.76 18.40
N ASN A 152 -14.88 -19.73 17.07
CA ASN A 152 -14.35 -20.82 16.27
C ASN A 152 -12.82 -20.74 16.42
N THR A 153 -12.36 -20.85 17.67
CA THR A 153 -11.00 -20.89 18.13
C THR A 153 -10.49 -22.19 17.59
N GLN A 154 -9.84 -22.11 16.45
CA GLN A 154 -9.14 -23.25 15.90
C GLN A 154 -8.00 -23.53 16.84
N ASP A 155 -8.14 -24.62 17.60
CA ASP A 155 -7.16 -25.07 18.58
C ASP A 155 -5.76 -25.04 17.95
N ILE A 156 -4.80 -24.44 18.68
CA ILE A 156 -3.39 -24.46 18.32
C ILE A 156 -2.94 -25.93 18.28
N THR A 157 -2.82 -26.45 17.07
CA THR A 157 -2.49 -27.85 16.80
C THR A 157 -1.41 -27.92 15.71
N ASN A 158 -0.62 -28.98 15.76
CA ASN A 158 0.44 -29.17 14.77
C ASN A 158 -0.16 -29.50 13.41
N SER A 159 0.39 -28.90 12.34
CA SER A 159 0.06 -29.31 10.98
C SER A 159 0.41 -30.79 10.78
N VAL A 160 -0.34 -31.48 9.93
CA VAL A 160 0.01 -32.82 9.44
C VAL A 160 1.40 -32.82 8.76
N LEU A 161 1.83 -31.68 8.21
CA LEU A 161 3.15 -31.50 7.61
C LEU A 161 4.28 -31.35 8.64
N SER A 162 3.99 -31.24 9.94
CA SER A 162 5.00 -31.02 10.99
C SER A 162 6.01 -32.16 11.11
N ILE A 163 5.60 -33.38 10.75
CA ILE A 163 6.43 -34.57 10.79
C ILE A 163 6.09 -35.50 9.62
N GLY A 164 7.09 -36.20 9.11
CA GLY A 164 6.90 -37.23 8.11
C GLY A 164 7.90 -37.16 6.97
N THR A 165 7.59 -37.92 5.92
CA THR A 165 8.22 -37.80 4.61
C THR A 165 7.10 -37.55 3.61
N TRP A 166 7.14 -36.37 2.99
CA TRP A 166 6.06 -35.84 2.18
C TRP A 166 6.53 -35.64 0.74
N HIS A 167 5.77 -36.17 -0.19
CA HIS A 167 5.93 -35.94 -1.62
C HIS A 167 4.64 -35.40 -2.20
N ARG A 168 4.72 -34.45 -3.14
CA ARG A 168 3.55 -33.89 -3.79
C ARG A 168 3.48 -34.21 -5.28
N PHE A 169 2.27 -34.21 -5.80
CA PHE A 169 1.93 -34.23 -7.21
C PHE A 169 0.78 -33.26 -7.46
N TYR A 170 0.39 -33.04 -8.71
CA TYR A 170 -0.75 -32.19 -9.02
C TYR A 170 -1.66 -32.78 -10.10
N VAL A 171 -2.88 -32.24 -10.16
CA VAL A 171 -3.88 -32.52 -11.19
C VAL A 171 -4.35 -31.22 -11.84
N ASP A 172 -4.80 -31.31 -13.09
CA ASP A 172 -5.29 -30.20 -13.92
C ASP A 172 -6.80 -30.27 -14.22
N LYS A 173 -7.47 -31.34 -13.78
CA LYS A 173 -8.90 -31.58 -14.00
C LYS A 173 -9.49 -32.43 -12.88
N SER A 174 -10.81 -32.35 -12.70
CA SER A 174 -11.55 -33.16 -11.72
C SER A 174 -11.87 -34.55 -12.26
N GLY A 175 -11.72 -35.60 -11.45
CA GLY A 175 -12.07 -36.98 -11.82
C GLY A 175 -11.29 -38.04 -11.04
N VAL A 176 -11.35 -39.29 -11.52
CA VAL A 176 -10.64 -40.43 -10.94
C VAL A 176 -9.25 -40.57 -11.55
N PHE A 177 -8.25 -40.51 -10.69
CA PHE A 177 -6.84 -40.63 -11.07
C PHE A 177 -6.29 -42.00 -10.67
N ARG A 178 -5.47 -42.57 -11.55
CA ARG A 178 -4.73 -43.81 -11.30
C ARG A 178 -3.27 -43.51 -10.98
N LEU A 179 -2.85 -43.85 -9.78
CA LEU A 179 -1.46 -43.73 -9.31
C LEU A 179 -0.79 -45.10 -9.35
N SER A 180 0.08 -45.31 -10.32
CA SER A 180 0.88 -46.54 -10.42
C SER A 180 2.07 -46.52 -9.45
N ARG A 181 2.59 -47.70 -9.13
CA ARG A 181 3.87 -47.83 -8.40
C ARG A 181 5.01 -47.07 -9.07
N ALA A 182 5.08 -47.11 -10.40
CA ALA A 182 6.09 -46.40 -11.17
C ALA A 182 5.98 -44.88 -10.99
N PHE A 183 4.76 -44.33 -11.02
CA PHE A 183 4.52 -42.91 -10.79
C PHE A 183 4.96 -42.49 -9.37
N LEU A 184 4.53 -43.23 -8.35
CA LEU A 184 4.88 -42.96 -6.94
C LEU A 184 6.41 -42.98 -6.73
N ASN A 185 7.11 -43.97 -7.29
CA ASN A 185 8.57 -43.98 -7.26
C ASN A 185 9.18 -42.77 -7.99
N SER A 186 8.56 -42.32 -9.09
CA SER A 186 9.05 -41.19 -9.88
C SER A 186 9.03 -39.87 -9.09
N ILE A 187 8.04 -39.68 -8.19
CA ILE A 187 7.94 -38.51 -7.31
C ILE A 187 8.73 -38.68 -5.99
N GLY A 188 9.43 -39.81 -5.82
CA GLY A 188 10.30 -40.10 -4.67
C GLY A 188 9.66 -40.89 -3.54
N VAL A 189 8.39 -41.28 -3.64
CA VAL A 189 7.69 -42.06 -2.61
C VAL A 189 8.29 -43.46 -2.53
N ASN A 190 8.66 -43.90 -1.33
CA ASN A 190 9.10 -45.28 -1.10
C ASN A 190 7.92 -46.25 -1.21
N THR A 191 7.87 -47.02 -2.30
CA THR A 191 6.84 -48.05 -2.53
C THR A 191 7.21 -49.43 -1.97
N ASN A 192 8.38 -49.60 -1.32
CA ASN A 192 8.76 -50.82 -0.63
C ASN A 192 8.21 -50.83 0.81
N VAL A 193 6.91 -50.55 0.94
CA VAL A 193 6.15 -50.50 2.18
C VAL A 193 4.87 -51.31 2.00
N ASP A 194 4.23 -51.65 3.12
CA ASP A 194 2.85 -52.16 3.08
C ASP A 194 1.94 -51.11 2.41
N PRO A 195 1.23 -51.42 1.30
CA PRO A 195 0.38 -50.46 0.61
C PRO A 195 -0.72 -49.87 1.52
N ARG A 196 -1.09 -50.58 2.59
CA ARG A 196 -2.02 -50.08 3.61
C ARG A 196 -1.55 -48.80 4.28
N ASN A 197 -0.24 -48.55 4.32
CA ASN A 197 0.35 -47.34 4.90
C ASN A 197 0.35 -46.13 3.96
N ILE A 198 0.03 -46.28 2.68
CA ILE A 198 -0.01 -45.16 1.74
C ILE A 198 -1.24 -44.29 2.04
N LYS A 199 -1.01 -42.98 2.18
CA LYS A 199 -2.03 -41.95 2.41
C LYS A 199 -1.92 -40.85 1.35
N ILE A 200 -3.05 -40.26 1.00
CA ILE A 200 -3.14 -39.07 0.13
C ILE A 200 -3.85 -37.96 0.89
N TYR A 201 -3.26 -36.77 0.90
CA TYR A 201 -3.79 -35.57 1.53
C TYR A 201 -3.98 -34.45 0.50
N GLY A 202 -4.98 -33.59 0.67
CA GLY A 202 -5.23 -32.48 -0.23
C GLY A 202 -6.65 -31.94 -0.11
N ASN A 203 -6.83 -30.64 -0.38
CA ASN A 203 -8.12 -29.95 -0.20
C ASN A 203 -8.87 -29.62 -1.50
N GLY A 204 -8.37 -30.09 -2.66
CA GLY A 204 -8.94 -29.82 -3.98
C GLY A 204 -8.39 -28.55 -4.63
N GLY A 205 -8.87 -28.24 -5.84
CA GLY A 205 -8.42 -27.11 -6.66
C GLY A 205 -9.34 -25.89 -6.68
N ALA A 206 -10.48 -25.95 -5.99
CA ALA A 206 -11.38 -24.81 -5.85
C ALA A 206 -10.66 -23.62 -5.16
N MET A 207 -11.04 -22.40 -5.55
CA MET A 207 -10.61 -21.19 -4.82
C MET A 207 -11.10 -21.24 -3.39
N LEU A 208 -10.33 -20.65 -2.47
CA LEU A 208 -10.71 -20.60 -1.07
C LEU A 208 -11.89 -19.63 -0.88
N PRO A 209 -12.77 -19.88 0.11
CA PRO A 209 -13.86 -18.98 0.42
C PRO A 209 -13.39 -17.58 0.79
N VAL A 210 -13.97 -16.58 0.13
CA VAL A 210 -13.67 -15.17 0.36
C VAL A 210 -14.22 -14.72 1.71
N ALA A 211 -15.40 -15.22 2.10
CA ALA A 211 -16.04 -14.93 3.38
C ALA A 211 -15.27 -15.54 4.57
N ASN A 212 -15.36 -14.89 5.73
CA ASN A 212 -14.71 -15.31 6.96
C ASN A 212 -15.46 -16.43 7.72
N ASP A 213 -16.77 -16.58 7.49
CA ASP A 213 -17.64 -17.58 8.14
C ASP A 213 -17.85 -18.86 7.31
N GLU A 214 -17.52 -18.83 6.02
CA GLU A 214 -17.61 -20.01 5.16
C GLU A 214 -16.53 -21.05 5.52
N PHE A 215 -16.96 -22.31 5.66
CA PHE A 215 -16.08 -23.39 6.12
C PHE A 215 -15.03 -23.76 5.06
N TYR A 216 -13.77 -23.77 5.48
CA TYR A 216 -12.67 -24.43 4.79
C TYR A 216 -11.90 -25.32 5.79
N PRO A 217 -11.38 -26.50 5.38
CA PRO A 217 -10.63 -27.35 6.30
C PRO A 217 -9.44 -26.62 6.90
N PHE A 218 -9.29 -26.72 8.22
CA PHE A 218 -8.20 -26.07 8.95
C PHE A 218 -6.82 -26.49 8.43
N ASP A 219 -6.64 -27.75 8.03
CA ASP A 219 -5.38 -28.30 7.55
C ASP A 219 -5.60 -29.24 6.37
N LEU A 220 -4.51 -29.76 5.80
CA LEU A 220 -4.57 -30.79 4.76
C LEU A 220 -5.39 -32.00 5.24
N THR A 221 -6.45 -32.32 4.51
CA THR A 221 -7.35 -33.42 4.89
C THR A 221 -6.97 -34.73 4.17
N GLU A 222 -6.99 -35.85 4.89
CA GLU A 222 -6.76 -37.17 4.30
C GLU A 222 -7.94 -37.58 3.41
N ASN A 223 -7.64 -37.94 2.17
CA ASN A 223 -8.60 -38.33 1.15
C ASN A 223 -8.81 -39.85 1.20
N ALA A 224 -10.06 -40.29 1.06
CA ALA A 224 -10.37 -41.71 0.94
C ALA A 224 -9.85 -42.27 -0.40
N ILE A 225 -9.07 -43.35 -0.36
CA ILE A 225 -8.50 -43.98 -1.56
C ILE A 225 -8.93 -45.44 -1.69
N GLN A 226 -8.84 -45.98 -2.91
CA GLN A 226 -8.94 -47.40 -3.21
C GLN A 226 -7.57 -47.90 -3.67
N ILE A 227 -7.11 -49.03 -3.14
CA ILE A 227 -5.89 -49.70 -3.61
C ILE A 227 -6.28 -51.04 -4.24
N VAL A 228 -5.91 -51.22 -5.51
CA VAL A 228 -6.10 -52.48 -6.23
C VAL A 228 -4.84 -53.32 -6.05
N GLY A 229 -4.99 -54.55 -5.53
CA GLY A 229 -3.89 -55.45 -5.17
C GLY A 229 -3.40 -55.32 -3.71
N GLU A 230 -4.20 -54.73 -2.82
CA GLU A 230 -3.80 -54.47 -1.43
C GLU A 230 -3.65 -55.74 -0.56
N GLU A 231 -4.28 -56.86 -0.93
CA GLU A 231 -4.55 -57.99 -0.03
C GLU A 231 -3.30 -58.73 0.48
N ASP A 232 -2.22 -58.77 -0.32
CA ASP A 232 -0.99 -59.48 0.03
C ASP A 232 0.00 -58.64 0.86
N GLY A 233 -0.31 -57.35 1.08
CA GLY A 233 0.52 -56.42 1.81
C GLY A 233 1.82 -56.00 1.09
N VAL A 234 1.94 -56.25 -0.22
CA VAL A 234 3.08 -55.88 -1.05
C VAL A 234 2.59 -55.08 -2.25
N PHE A 235 3.05 -53.84 -2.41
CA PHE A 235 2.66 -53.04 -3.57
C PHE A 235 3.46 -53.46 -4.82
N ASN A 236 2.92 -54.37 -5.62
CA ASN A 236 3.50 -54.91 -6.84
C ASN A 236 3.45 -53.91 -8.01
N ASN A 237 4.03 -54.28 -9.16
CA ASN A 237 4.06 -53.38 -10.33
C ASN A 237 2.69 -53.23 -11.01
N ASP A 238 1.83 -54.24 -10.88
CA ASP A 238 0.47 -54.21 -11.45
C ASP A 238 -0.55 -53.54 -10.50
N ASP A 239 -0.14 -53.27 -9.25
CA ASP A 239 -0.97 -52.62 -8.24
C ASP A 239 -1.00 -51.11 -8.47
N TYR A 240 -2.12 -50.49 -8.09
CA TYR A 240 -2.31 -49.05 -8.25
C TYR A 240 -3.35 -48.51 -7.27
N ILE A 241 -3.29 -47.19 -7.07
CA ILE A 241 -4.26 -46.45 -6.27
C ILE A 241 -5.24 -45.75 -7.21
N LEU A 242 -6.52 -45.79 -6.87
CA LEU A 242 -7.56 -44.93 -7.44
C LEU A 242 -8.04 -43.97 -6.36
N PHE A 243 -8.17 -42.69 -6.72
CA PHE A 243 -8.79 -41.69 -5.85
C PHE A 243 -9.43 -40.58 -6.68
N TYR A 244 -10.39 -39.88 -6.09
CA TYR A 244 -11.01 -38.71 -6.71
C TYR A 244 -10.17 -37.47 -6.39
N ALA A 245 -9.88 -36.69 -7.42
CA ALA A 245 -9.25 -35.39 -7.27
C ALA A 245 -10.16 -34.30 -7.86
N GLU A 246 -10.20 -33.15 -7.21
CA GLU A 246 -10.87 -31.95 -7.69
C GLU A 246 -9.82 -31.03 -8.32
N GLY A 247 -9.96 -30.74 -9.61
CA GLY A 247 -9.08 -29.85 -10.35
C GLY A 247 -9.37 -28.36 -10.11
N PRO A 248 -8.64 -27.47 -10.79
CA PRO A 248 -8.72 -26.01 -10.62
C PRO A 248 -9.85 -25.35 -11.42
N THR A 249 -10.81 -26.12 -11.94
CA THR A 249 -11.91 -25.60 -12.77
C THR A 249 -13.26 -25.91 -12.15
N GLY A 250 -14.20 -24.98 -12.35
CA GLY A 250 -15.54 -25.00 -11.80
C GLY A 250 -16.04 -23.58 -11.60
N PHE A 251 -17.34 -23.36 -11.80
CA PHE A 251 -17.93 -22.05 -11.64
C PHE A 251 -17.79 -21.55 -10.19
N ASN A 252 -17.16 -20.40 -10.02
CA ASN A 252 -17.06 -19.67 -8.77
C ASN A 252 -17.92 -18.42 -8.85
N GLU A 253 -18.93 -18.33 -7.99
CA GLU A 253 -19.90 -17.24 -7.99
C GLU A 253 -19.27 -15.90 -7.59
N ASP A 254 -18.36 -15.90 -6.60
CA ASP A 254 -17.73 -14.68 -6.06
C ASP A 254 -16.84 -13.94 -7.06
N SER A 255 -16.19 -14.69 -7.96
CA SER A 255 -15.27 -14.16 -8.96
C SER A 255 -15.88 -14.14 -10.37
N ASP A 256 -17.06 -14.72 -10.53
CA ASP A 256 -17.80 -14.86 -11.79
C ASP A 256 -16.95 -15.47 -12.93
N THR A 257 -16.31 -16.60 -12.66
CA THR A 257 -15.37 -17.30 -13.56
C THR A 257 -15.47 -18.82 -13.39
N ASN A 258 -15.13 -19.59 -14.42
CA ASN A 258 -14.99 -21.04 -14.35
C ASN A 258 -13.55 -21.51 -14.09
N LEU A 259 -12.60 -20.58 -14.07
CA LEU A 259 -11.19 -20.84 -13.87
C LEU A 259 -10.77 -20.38 -12.46
N ASN A 260 -9.89 -21.14 -11.82
CA ASN A 260 -9.25 -20.64 -10.60
C ASN A 260 -8.34 -19.46 -10.96
N LEU A 261 -8.50 -18.32 -10.28
CA LEU A 261 -7.76 -17.09 -10.56
C LEU A 261 -6.25 -17.20 -10.30
N TYR A 262 -5.84 -18.09 -9.39
CA TYR A 262 -4.50 -18.15 -8.83
C TYR A 262 -3.67 -19.31 -9.34
N SER A 263 -4.30 -20.40 -9.79
CA SER A 263 -3.55 -21.58 -10.23
C SER A 263 -4.26 -22.44 -11.26
N ASP A 264 -3.49 -23.05 -12.15
CA ASP A 264 -3.95 -24.13 -13.06
C ASP A 264 -3.60 -25.52 -12.51
N LYS A 265 -3.24 -25.62 -11.23
CA LYS A 265 -2.82 -26.86 -10.58
C LYS A 265 -3.53 -27.04 -9.24
N SER A 266 -4.04 -28.25 -8.99
CA SER A 266 -4.44 -28.69 -7.65
C SER A 266 -3.43 -29.68 -7.10
N TYR A 267 -2.81 -29.37 -5.97
CA TYR A 267 -1.76 -30.19 -5.36
C TYR A 267 -2.31 -31.18 -4.33
N TYR A 268 -1.74 -32.39 -4.36
CA TYR A 268 -1.99 -33.48 -3.43
C TYR A 268 -0.67 -34.03 -2.90
N TYR A 269 -0.69 -34.51 -1.66
CA TYR A 269 0.48 -34.92 -0.89
C TYR A 269 0.38 -36.40 -0.52
N VAL A 270 1.49 -37.11 -0.62
CA VAL A 270 1.61 -38.54 -0.34
C VAL A 270 2.59 -38.76 0.80
N THR A 271 2.18 -39.59 1.76
CA THR A 271 3.08 -40.12 2.77
C THR A 271 2.83 -41.62 2.99
N THR A 272 3.82 -42.30 3.55
CA THR A 272 3.78 -43.73 3.91
C THR A 272 4.00 -43.97 5.40
N GLN A 273 3.99 -42.89 6.19
CA GLN A 273 4.23 -42.93 7.64
C GLN A 273 2.92 -42.74 8.44
N GLY A 274 2.97 -43.03 9.75
CA GLY A 274 1.84 -42.78 10.66
C GLY A 274 0.70 -43.81 10.58
N GLY A 275 0.98 -45.07 10.25
CA GLY A 275 -0.01 -46.17 10.25
C GLY A 275 -0.83 -46.31 8.96
N PHE A 276 -1.95 -47.04 9.03
CA PHE A 276 -2.81 -47.29 7.87
C PHE A 276 -3.54 -46.04 7.40
N GLY A 277 -3.71 -45.91 6.08
CA GLY A 277 -4.42 -44.80 5.45
C GLY A 277 -5.92 -45.03 5.32
N LYS A 278 -6.64 -43.94 5.06
CA LYS A 278 -8.08 -43.91 4.83
C LYS A 278 -8.45 -44.70 3.57
N ARG A 279 -9.54 -45.46 3.63
CA ARG A 279 -10.08 -46.24 2.50
C ARG A 279 -11.51 -45.87 2.20
N MET A 280 -11.87 -45.90 0.92
CA MET A 280 -13.26 -45.69 0.50
C MET A 280 -14.18 -46.73 1.13
N GLN A 281 -15.28 -46.24 1.70
CA GLN A 281 -16.33 -47.09 2.29
C GLN A 281 -17.40 -47.41 1.24
N SER A 282 -18.16 -48.47 1.47
CA SER A 282 -19.34 -48.76 0.64
C SER A 282 -20.49 -47.79 0.97
N ILE A 283 -21.31 -47.49 -0.02
CA ILE A 283 -22.60 -46.82 0.18
C ILE A 283 -23.58 -47.84 0.75
N ASP A 284 -24.22 -47.50 1.86
CA ASP A 284 -25.30 -48.28 2.45
C ASP A 284 -26.63 -47.82 1.83
N GLU A 285 -27.22 -48.65 0.96
CA GLU A 285 -28.50 -48.33 0.32
C GLU A 285 -29.67 -48.36 1.34
N PRO A 286 -30.58 -47.37 1.33
CA PRO A 286 -31.77 -47.40 2.18
C PRO A 286 -32.67 -48.60 1.90
N ASP A 287 -33.31 -49.17 2.93
CA ASP A 287 -34.24 -50.29 2.76
C ASP A 287 -35.60 -49.86 2.16
N ASP A 288 -36.03 -48.62 2.41
CA ASP A 288 -37.33 -48.09 1.95
C ASP A 288 -37.45 -48.04 0.41
N ASP A 289 -38.69 -48.00 -0.07
CA ASP A 289 -39.01 -47.83 -1.50
C ASP A 289 -38.66 -46.41 -1.96
N PRO A 290 -38.14 -46.23 -3.19
CA PRO A 290 -37.80 -44.90 -3.69
C PRO A 290 -39.06 -44.06 -3.92
N THR A 291 -38.96 -42.79 -3.54
CA THR A 291 -39.97 -41.76 -3.77
C THR A 291 -39.64 -40.88 -4.97
N LEU A 292 -38.40 -40.95 -5.47
CA LEU A 292 -37.90 -40.25 -6.64
C LEU A 292 -37.03 -41.19 -7.49
N GLU A 293 -37.20 -41.16 -8.81
CA GLU A 293 -36.38 -41.91 -9.77
C GLU A 293 -35.57 -40.91 -10.58
N VAL A 294 -34.25 -41.08 -10.62
CA VAL A 294 -33.31 -40.23 -11.34
C VAL A 294 -32.70 -41.03 -12.48
N ASN A 295 -33.16 -40.72 -13.69
CA ASN A 295 -32.64 -41.26 -14.96
C ASN A 295 -32.14 -40.14 -15.89
N THR A 296 -32.05 -38.91 -15.39
CA THR A 296 -31.48 -37.74 -16.05
C THR A 296 -30.60 -36.98 -15.07
N PHE A 297 -29.74 -36.10 -15.57
CA PHE A 297 -28.87 -35.26 -14.76
C PHE A 297 -28.61 -33.92 -15.45
N GLU A 298 -28.30 -32.89 -14.66
CA GLU A 298 -27.84 -31.61 -15.20
C GLU A 298 -26.34 -31.69 -15.51
N ASP A 299 -25.98 -31.46 -16.77
CA ASP A 299 -24.59 -31.43 -17.27
C ASP A 299 -24.18 -29.99 -17.57
N TYR A 300 -23.07 -29.55 -16.97
CA TYR A 300 -22.54 -28.18 -17.10
C TYR A 300 -21.26 -28.19 -17.94
N GLN A 301 -21.26 -27.46 -19.05
CA GLN A 301 -20.08 -27.23 -19.89
C GLN A 301 -19.85 -25.75 -20.08
N PHE A 302 -18.58 -25.35 -20.22
CA PHE A 302 -18.20 -23.96 -20.44
C PHE A 302 -17.02 -23.85 -21.41
N TYR A 303 -16.84 -22.65 -21.95
CA TYR A 303 -15.69 -22.22 -22.72
C TYR A 303 -15.24 -20.87 -22.17
N GLU A 304 -14.00 -20.80 -21.68
CA GLU A 304 -13.40 -19.64 -21.03
C GLU A 304 -11.88 -19.69 -21.21
N VAL A 305 -11.27 -18.56 -21.57
CA VAL A 305 -9.83 -18.42 -21.78
C VAL A 305 -9.39 -17.06 -21.24
N ASP A 306 -8.37 -17.04 -20.38
CA ASP A 306 -7.80 -15.81 -19.83
C ASP A 306 -6.57 -15.35 -20.62
N GLU A 307 -6.72 -14.41 -21.55
CA GLU A 307 -5.58 -13.86 -22.32
C GLU A 307 -5.29 -12.38 -21.98
N THR A 308 -6.32 -11.55 -21.87
CA THR A 308 -6.18 -10.10 -21.75
C THR A 308 -7.03 -9.53 -20.61
N ASN A 309 -6.41 -8.77 -19.71
CA ASN A 309 -7.14 -7.84 -18.84
C ASN A 309 -7.31 -6.50 -19.59
N LEU A 310 -8.57 -6.11 -19.85
CA LEU A 310 -8.87 -5.03 -20.82
C LEU A 310 -8.38 -3.65 -20.40
N ALA A 311 -8.42 -3.35 -19.10
CA ALA A 311 -8.08 -2.04 -18.56
C ALA A 311 -6.87 -2.08 -17.62
N LYS A 312 -6.20 -3.24 -17.49
CA LYS A 312 -5.11 -3.51 -16.55
C LYS A 312 -5.48 -3.20 -15.10
N ILE A 313 -6.72 -3.50 -14.74
CA ILE A 313 -7.32 -3.27 -13.42
C ILE A 313 -8.29 -4.41 -13.11
N GLY A 314 -8.50 -4.71 -11.83
CA GLY A 314 -9.42 -5.76 -11.40
C GLY A 314 -9.00 -7.16 -11.85
N ARG A 315 -9.81 -8.17 -11.50
CA ARG A 315 -9.44 -9.59 -11.69
C ARG A 315 -10.07 -10.29 -12.89
N ARG A 316 -10.83 -9.59 -13.74
CA ARG A 316 -11.45 -10.21 -14.93
C ARG A 316 -10.48 -10.25 -16.11
N TRP A 317 -10.46 -11.39 -16.78
CA TRP A 317 -9.67 -11.66 -17.97
C TRP A 317 -10.60 -12.08 -19.10
N PHE A 318 -10.17 -11.80 -20.33
CA PHE A 318 -10.95 -12.05 -21.54
C PHE A 318 -10.08 -12.82 -22.53
N GLY A 319 -10.70 -13.69 -23.28
CA GLY A 319 -10.05 -14.52 -24.28
C GLY A 319 -10.19 -13.88 -25.66
N GLU A 320 -11.13 -14.40 -26.44
CA GLU A 320 -11.29 -14.08 -27.85
C GLU A 320 -11.55 -12.60 -28.08
N ARG A 321 -10.75 -12.03 -28.97
CA ARG A 321 -10.90 -10.66 -29.46
C ARG A 321 -11.58 -10.65 -30.83
N PHE A 322 -12.55 -9.76 -30.98
CA PHE A 322 -13.31 -9.51 -32.20
C PHE A 322 -12.89 -8.16 -32.79
N ASP A 323 -11.86 -8.18 -33.63
CA ASP A 323 -11.29 -7.00 -34.29
C ASP A 323 -11.06 -7.23 -35.79
N ILE A 324 -10.37 -8.33 -36.14
CA ILE A 324 -10.11 -8.80 -37.49
C ILE A 324 -11.16 -9.85 -37.89
N GLU A 325 -11.41 -10.81 -37.01
CA GLU A 325 -12.44 -11.84 -37.16
C GLU A 325 -13.64 -11.52 -36.25
N ASN A 326 -14.63 -10.86 -36.84
CA ASN A 326 -15.83 -10.41 -36.13
C ASN A 326 -16.88 -11.51 -35.93
N GLU A 327 -16.67 -12.70 -36.47
CA GLU A 327 -17.58 -13.84 -36.34
C GLU A 327 -16.80 -15.05 -35.85
N GLN A 328 -17.18 -15.61 -34.70
CA GLN A 328 -16.51 -16.79 -34.13
C GLN A 328 -17.52 -17.84 -33.66
N ASP A 329 -17.13 -19.11 -33.76
CA ASP A 329 -17.97 -20.28 -33.57
C ASP A 329 -17.45 -21.16 -32.42
N PHE A 330 -18.31 -21.40 -31.42
CA PHE A 330 -18.01 -22.22 -30.25
C PHE A 330 -18.96 -23.41 -30.19
N THR A 331 -18.42 -24.63 -30.09
CA THR A 331 -19.22 -25.87 -30.18
C THR A 331 -19.20 -26.63 -28.86
N PHE A 332 -20.38 -27.02 -28.39
CA PHE A 332 -20.61 -27.87 -27.22
C PHE A 332 -21.32 -29.15 -27.64
N SER A 333 -21.12 -30.25 -26.91
CA SER A 333 -21.79 -31.52 -27.19
C SER A 333 -22.39 -32.13 -25.92
N PHE A 334 -23.72 -32.29 -25.92
CA PHE A 334 -24.52 -32.88 -24.86
C PHE A 334 -25.16 -34.19 -25.34
N PRO A 335 -24.41 -35.31 -25.42
CA PRO A 335 -24.95 -36.58 -25.91
C PRO A 335 -26.11 -37.07 -25.04
N ASN A 336 -27.15 -37.64 -25.64
CA ASN A 336 -28.40 -38.03 -24.96
C ASN A 336 -29.14 -36.85 -24.30
N LEU A 337 -29.12 -35.68 -24.94
CA LEU A 337 -29.86 -34.49 -24.51
C LEU A 337 -31.37 -34.79 -24.36
N VAL A 338 -31.96 -34.32 -23.26
CA VAL A 338 -33.41 -34.34 -23.03
C VAL A 338 -34.01 -33.08 -23.61
N SER A 339 -34.30 -33.06 -24.91
CA SER A 339 -34.74 -31.86 -25.65
C SER A 339 -36.10 -31.28 -25.21
N SER A 340 -36.82 -31.95 -24.31
CA SER A 340 -38.06 -31.44 -23.71
C SER A 340 -37.82 -30.52 -22.50
N GLU A 341 -36.61 -30.54 -21.93
CA GLU A 341 -36.20 -29.65 -20.87
C GLU A 341 -35.31 -28.53 -21.43
N PRO A 342 -35.51 -27.27 -21.02
CA PRO A 342 -34.68 -26.17 -21.48
C PRO A 342 -33.28 -26.24 -20.85
N ALA A 343 -32.26 -25.82 -21.61
CA ALA A 343 -30.91 -25.60 -21.10
C ALA A 343 -30.76 -24.16 -20.62
N ARG A 344 -29.97 -23.95 -19.57
CA ARG A 344 -29.56 -22.61 -19.11
C ARG A 344 -28.31 -22.21 -19.88
N VAL A 345 -28.40 -21.12 -20.64
CA VAL A 345 -27.27 -20.58 -21.42
C VAL A 345 -26.87 -19.24 -20.83
N ARG A 346 -25.57 -19.06 -20.61
CA ARG A 346 -24.98 -17.80 -20.17
C ARG A 346 -23.81 -17.43 -21.09
N VAL A 347 -23.78 -16.18 -21.54
CA VAL A 347 -22.72 -15.61 -22.39
C VAL A 347 -22.36 -14.25 -21.82
N ILE A 348 -21.09 -14.03 -21.49
CA ILE A 348 -20.59 -12.75 -20.98
C ILE A 348 -19.56 -12.20 -21.95
N THR A 349 -19.73 -10.94 -22.34
CA THR A 349 -18.89 -10.29 -23.34
C THR A 349 -18.63 -8.85 -22.94
N ALA A 350 -17.61 -8.24 -23.55
CA ALA A 350 -17.28 -6.84 -23.36
C ALA A 350 -17.03 -6.13 -24.71
N GLY A 351 -17.15 -4.81 -24.70
CA GLY A 351 -16.89 -3.93 -25.84
C GLY A 351 -16.08 -2.70 -25.45
N ILE A 352 -15.21 -2.26 -26.34
CA ILE A 352 -14.41 -1.04 -26.22
C ILE A 352 -14.65 -0.21 -27.48
N SER A 353 -15.19 1.00 -27.34
CA SER A 353 -15.38 1.95 -28.44
C SER A 353 -15.61 3.38 -27.93
N GLU A 354 -14.73 4.30 -28.33
CA GLU A 354 -14.77 5.71 -27.90
C GLU A 354 -15.66 6.62 -28.78
N THR A 355 -16.14 6.13 -29.93
CA THR A 355 -16.82 7.00 -30.92
C THR A 355 -18.20 6.54 -31.37
N THR A 356 -18.51 5.25 -31.20
CA THR A 356 -19.76 4.66 -31.67
C THR A 356 -20.24 3.55 -30.74
N GLU A 357 -21.54 3.44 -30.53
CA GLU A 357 -22.14 2.25 -29.92
C GLU A 357 -21.85 1.01 -30.78
N THR A 358 -21.59 -0.12 -30.12
CA THR A 358 -21.31 -1.40 -30.79
C THR A 358 -22.18 -2.51 -30.21
N SER A 359 -22.20 -3.69 -30.82
CA SER A 359 -23.04 -4.79 -30.33
C SER A 359 -22.46 -6.17 -30.64
N MET A 360 -22.89 -7.17 -29.86
CA MET A 360 -22.58 -8.58 -30.06
C MET A 360 -23.89 -9.37 -30.22
N GLN A 361 -24.08 -10.01 -31.36
CA GLN A 361 -25.19 -10.94 -31.57
C GLN A 361 -24.81 -12.34 -31.09
N ILE A 362 -25.76 -13.01 -30.45
CA ILE A 362 -25.62 -14.40 -30.01
C ILE A 362 -26.58 -15.24 -30.83
N LEU A 363 -26.05 -16.17 -31.61
CA LEU A 363 -26.82 -17.13 -32.39
C LEU A 363 -26.61 -18.53 -31.79
N LEU A 364 -27.70 -19.21 -31.42
CA LEU A 364 -27.70 -20.60 -31.01
C LEU A 364 -28.25 -21.46 -32.16
N ASN A 365 -27.43 -22.40 -32.66
CA ASN A 365 -27.76 -23.27 -33.80
C ASN A 365 -28.31 -22.49 -35.02
N GLY A 366 -27.75 -21.31 -35.28
CA GLY A 366 -28.15 -20.42 -36.37
C GLY A 366 -29.36 -19.52 -36.10
N SER A 367 -30.02 -19.64 -34.95
CA SER A 367 -31.10 -18.75 -34.53
C SER A 367 -30.57 -17.63 -33.63
N LEU A 368 -30.86 -16.37 -33.97
CA LEU A 368 -30.56 -15.23 -33.11
C LEU A 368 -31.38 -15.34 -31.81
N VAL A 369 -30.70 -15.35 -30.66
CA VAL A 369 -31.34 -15.38 -29.33
C VAL A 369 -31.25 -14.05 -28.59
N SER A 370 -30.17 -13.28 -28.80
CA SER A 370 -30.00 -11.96 -28.20
C SER A 370 -29.02 -11.10 -29.00
N THR A 371 -29.13 -9.78 -28.81
CA THR A 371 -28.14 -8.79 -29.22
C THR A 371 -27.74 -7.99 -27.98
N LEU A 372 -26.50 -8.16 -27.53
CA LEU A 372 -25.91 -7.38 -26.45
C LEU A 372 -25.39 -6.06 -27.04
N ASN A 373 -25.76 -4.93 -26.45
CA ASN A 373 -25.32 -3.61 -26.91
C ASN A 373 -24.31 -3.04 -25.92
N TYR A 374 -23.31 -2.33 -26.44
CA TYR A 374 -22.30 -1.63 -25.65
C TYR A 374 -22.40 -0.14 -25.89
N VAL A 375 -22.34 0.64 -24.82
CA VAL A 375 -22.33 2.10 -24.90
C VAL A 375 -20.96 2.62 -25.35
N ILE A 376 -20.93 3.89 -25.75
CA ILE A 376 -19.67 4.60 -25.98
C ILE A 376 -18.98 4.75 -24.63
N ILE A 377 -17.72 4.34 -24.56
CA ILE A 377 -16.90 4.49 -23.37
C ILE A 377 -16.18 5.85 -23.40
N ASP A 378 -15.91 6.39 -22.22
CA ASP A 378 -15.10 7.58 -21.99
C ASP A 378 -14.57 7.50 -20.55
N ASP A 379 -13.53 8.27 -20.21
CA ASP A 379 -13.00 8.31 -18.85
C ASP A 379 -14.12 8.69 -17.85
N PRO A 380 -14.28 7.96 -16.72
CA PRO A 380 -13.39 6.95 -16.15
C PRO A 380 -13.70 5.49 -16.52
N ILE A 381 -14.59 5.24 -17.48
CA ILE A 381 -15.01 3.91 -17.93
C ILE A 381 -14.18 3.50 -19.15
N LEU A 382 -13.35 2.47 -19.00
CA LEU A 382 -12.39 2.00 -20.00
C LEU A 382 -12.89 0.81 -20.85
N ALA A 383 -14.02 0.21 -20.47
CA ALA A 383 -14.71 -0.84 -21.21
C ALA A 383 -16.17 -0.96 -20.75
N ASP A 384 -17.03 -1.58 -21.55
CA ASP A 384 -18.42 -1.86 -21.18
C ASP A 384 -18.71 -3.37 -21.29
N GLY A 385 -19.45 -3.91 -20.33
CA GLY A 385 -19.75 -5.34 -20.23
C GLY A 385 -21.23 -5.63 -20.43
N ALA A 386 -21.52 -6.76 -21.07
CA ALA A 386 -22.89 -7.23 -21.25
C ALA A 386 -22.99 -8.72 -20.96
N THR A 387 -24.15 -9.15 -20.45
CA THR A 387 -24.43 -10.55 -20.12
C THR A 387 -25.77 -10.97 -20.71
N TYR A 388 -25.77 -12.13 -21.35
CA TYR A 388 -26.97 -12.88 -21.68
C TYR A 388 -27.10 -14.06 -20.72
N GLN A 389 -28.26 -14.23 -20.10
CA GLN A 389 -28.58 -15.40 -19.29
C GLN A 389 -30.07 -15.73 -19.45
N ASP A 390 -30.37 -16.91 -20.00
CA ASP A 390 -31.76 -17.34 -20.22
C ASP A 390 -31.88 -18.87 -20.30
N GLN A 391 -33.11 -19.37 -20.28
CA GLN A 391 -33.46 -20.76 -20.54
C GLN A 391 -33.91 -20.95 -21.99
N VAL A 392 -33.25 -21.84 -22.72
CA VAL A 392 -33.49 -22.08 -24.15
C VAL A 392 -33.66 -23.57 -24.45
N ASN A 393 -34.58 -23.90 -25.36
CA ASN A 393 -34.73 -25.29 -25.81
C ASN A 393 -33.65 -25.61 -26.84
N LEU A 394 -32.86 -26.66 -26.57
CA LEU A 394 -31.83 -27.15 -27.47
C LEU A 394 -32.40 -28.26 -28.38
N PRO A 395 -32.43 -28.09 -29.72
CA PRO A 395 -33.04 -29.05 -30.64
C PRO A 395 -32.13 -30.25 -30.97
N SER A 396 -30.84 -30.18 -30.65
CA SER A 396 -29.83 -31.20 -30.96
C SER A 396 -28.78 -31.29 -29.84
N SER A 397 -28.15 -32.46 -29.72
CA SER A 397 -27.03 -32.68 -28.79
C SER A 397 -25.81 -31.81 -29.09
N ASP A 398 -25.52 -31.56 -30.37
CA ASP A 398 -24.49 -30.61 -30.74
C ASP A 398 -25.08 -29.20 -30.74
N VAL A 399 -24.43 -28.30 -30.01
CA VAL A 399 -24.85 -26.91 -29.82
C VAL A 399 -23.75 -26.01 -30.34
N LEU A 400 -24.07 -25.23 -31.37
CA LEU A 400 -23.21 -24.19 -31.90
C LEU A 400 -23.66 -22.83 -31.34
N VAL A 401 -22.75 -22.17 -30.62
CA VAL A 401 -22.88 -20.77 -30.21
C VAL A 401 -22.03 -19.94 -31.17
N LYS A 402 -22.66 -19.12 -32.00
CA LYS A 402 -21.97 -18.18 -32.89
C LYS A 402 -22.10 -16.78 -32.31
N LEU A 403 -20.97 -16.09 -32.15
CA LEU A 403 -20.90 -14.69 -31.74
C LEU A 403 -20.56 -13.83 -32.95
N ILE A 404 -21.32 -12.76 -33.18
CA ILE A 404 -21.12 -11.82 -34.29
C ILE A 404 -21.01 -10.41 -33.74
N TYR A 405 -19.80 -9.85 -33.79
CA TYR A 405 -19.52 -8.49 -33.36
C TYR A 405 -19.79 -7.48 -34.47
N ASN A 406 -20.53 -6.42 -34.15
CA ASN A 406 -20.74 -5.28 -35.03
C ASN A 406 -20.08 -4.05 -34.43
N ASN A 407 -18.91 -3.70 -34.99
CA ASN A 407 -18.12 -2.52 -34.61
C ASN A 407 -18.66 -1.20 -35.19
N ASN A 408 -19.82 -1.21 -35.86
CA ASN A 408 -20.45 -0.05 -36.49
C ASN A 408 -19.51 0.72 -37.44
N SER A 409 -18.64 0.00 -38.16
CA SER A 409 -17.61 0.53 -39.07
C SER A 409 -16.48 1.34 -38.38
N ASN A 410 -16.35 1.26 -37.05
CA ASN A 410 -15.21 1.81 -36.32
C ASN A 410 -14.09 0.74 -36.21
N PRO A 411 -12.97 0.86 -36.92
CA PRO A 411 -11.87 -0.11 -36.85
C PRO A 411 -11.09 -0.08 -35.53
N SER A 412 -11.28 0.96 -34.71
CA SER A 412 -10.70 1.05 -33.37
C SER A 412 -11.60 0.46 -32.28
N ALA A 413 -12.79 -0.04 -32.64
CA ALA A 413 -13.69 -0.69 -31.70
C ALA A 413 -13.45 -2.20 -31.65
N PHE A 414 -13.46 -2.76 -30.45
CA PHE A 414 -13.11 -4.15 -30.18
C PHE A 414 -14.18 -4.82 -29.33
N GLY A 415 -14.57 -6.05 -29.70
CA GLY A 415 -15.38 -6.94 -28.87
C GLY A 415 -14.52 -8.00 -28.20
N TYR A 416 -14.95 -8.50 -27.04
CA TYR A 416 -14.24 -9.54 -26.28
C TYR A 416 -15.20 -10.58 -25.71
N LEU A 417 -14.76 -11.83 -25.65
CA LEU A 417 -15.45 -12.90 -24.91
C LEU A 417 -14.80 -13.10 -23.53
N ASP A 418 -15.63 -13.11 -22.49
CA ASP A 418 -15.25 -13.57 -21.16
C ASP A 418 -15.44 -15.10 -21.10
N PHE A 419 -16.69 -15.56 -21.03
CA PHE A 419 -17.01 -16.97 -21.19
C PHE A 419 -18.41 -17.26 -21.75
N ILE A 420 -18.58 -18.51 -22.20
CA ILE A 420 -19.86 -19.14 -22.54
C ILE A 420 -20.05 -20.33 -21.59
N SER A 421 -21.23 -20.47 -20.99
CA SER A 421 -21.59 -21.69 -20.27
C SER A 421 -23.01 -22.16 -20.60
N ILE A 422 -23.17 -23.48 -20.62
CA ILE A 422 -24.42 -24.16 -20.93
C ILE A 422 -24.63 -25.28 -19.91
N GLU A 423 -25.73 -25.24 -19.17
CA GLU A 423 -26.22 -26.34 -18.35
C GLU A 423 -27.44 -26.97 -19.01
N ALA A 424 -27.35 -28.24 -19.39
CA ALA A 424 -28.42 -28.94 -20.10
C ALA A 424 -28.74 -30.29 -19.45
N THR A 425 -30.02 -30.66 -19.41
CA THR A 425 -30.42 -31.97 -18.91
C THR A 425 -30.10 -33.07 -19.92
N ARG A 426 -29.37 -34.08 -19.49
CA ARG A 426 -29.05 -35.29 -20.28
C ARG A 426 -29.63 -36.53 -19.63
N ALA A 427 -29.96 -37.53 -20.44
CA ALA A 427 -30.29 -38.86 -19.92
C ALA A 427 -29.04 -39.46 -19.26
N LEU A 428 -29.21 -40.10 -18.10
CA LEU A 428 -28.15 -40.73 -17.33
C LEU A 428 -27.74 -42.05 -18.02
N THR A 429 -26.94 -41.91 -19.08
CA THR A 429 -26.47 -42.98 -19.95
C THR A 429 -24.95 -42.91 -20.02
N PHE A 430 -24.30 -44.04 -19.80
CA PHE A 430 -22.84 -44.12 -19.84
C PHE A 430 -22.32 -44.10 -21.30
N GLU A 431 -21.35 -43.22 -21.57
CA GLU A 431 -20.84 -42.94 -22.93
C GLU A 431 -19.34 -43.28 -23.09
N GLY A 432 -18.77 -44.12 -22.20
CA GLY A 432 -17.39 -44.62 -22.32
C GLY A 432 -16.32 -43.83 -21.55
N SER A 433 -16.66 -42.66 -21.02
CA SER A 433 -15.81 -41.85 -20.13
C SER A 433 -16.44 -41.72 -18.74
N GLN A 434 -15.67 -41.22 -17.78
CA GLN A 434 -16.21 -40.86 -16.47
C GLN A 434 -17.31 -39.78 -16.64
N ILE A 435 -18.41 -39.89 -15.88
CA ILE A 435 -19.51 -38.92 -15.87
C ILE A 435 -19.68 -38.44 -14.44
N ILE A 436 -19.50 -37.14 -14.20
CA ILE A 436 -19.95 -36.49 -12.97
C ILE A 436 -21.42 -36.09 -13.18
N PHE A 437 -22.29 -36.48 -12.26
CA PHE A 437 -23.72 -36.18 -12.37
C PHE A 437 -24.31 -35.71 -11.04
N LYS A 438 -25.26 -34.78 -11.15
CA LYS A 438 -26.13 -34.29 -10.06
C LYS A 438 -27.56 -34.17 -10.59
N LYS A 439 -28.53 -34.20 -9.66
CA LYS A 439 -29.92 -33.88 -9.96
C LYS A 439 -30.44 -32.87 -8.94
N ASP A 440 -30.64 -31.61 -9.35
CA ASP A 440 -31.00 -30.53 -8.43
C ASP A 440 -32.33 -30.80 -7.68
N GLU A 441 -33.27 -31.49 -8.33
CA GLU A 441 -34.55 -31.91 -7.73
C GLU A 441 -34.37 -32.81 -6.48
N VAL A 442 -33.27 -33.55 -6.37
CA VAL A 442 -32.99 -34.45 -5.24
C VAL A 442 -32.83 -33.67 -3.94
N ALA A 443 -32.24 -32.47 -3.99
CA ALA A 443 -32.05 -31.63 -2.80
C ALA A 443 -33.37 -31.11 -2.24
N LEU A 444 -34.38 -30.92 -3.11
CA LEU A 444 -35.68 -30.35 -2.77
C LEU A 444 -36.71 -31.39 -2.31
N ASN A 445 -36.42 -32.69 -2.51
CA ASN A 445 -37.36 -33.79 -2.23
C ASN A 445 -36.77 -34.76 -1.21
N PRO A 446 -37.11 -34.66 0.09
CA PRO A 446 -36.64 -35.61 1.09
C PRO A 446 -37.27 -37.00 0.86
N GLY A 447 -36.53 -38.06 1.18
CA GLY A 447 -36.99 -39.44 0.99
C GLY A 447 -35.86 -40.35 0.50
N VAL A 448 -36.22 -41.37 -0.28
CA VAL A 448 -35.26 -42.26 -0.94
C VAL A 448 -35.28 -41.97 -2.44
N VAL A 449 -34.12 -41.76 -3.02
CA VAL A 449 -33.93 -41.61 -4.47
C VAL A 449 -33.32 -42.90 -5.02
N ARG A 450 -33.81 -43.35 -6.18
CA ARG A 450 -33.15 -44.37 -6.99
C ARG A 450 -32.50 -43.72 -8.20
N TYR A 451 -31.22 -43.97 -8.41
CA TYR A 451 -30.51 -43.60 -9.64
C TYR A 451 -30.49 -44.79 -10.59
N ALA A 452 -30.79 -44.55 -11.86
CA ALA A 452 -30.79 -45.57 -12.91
C ALA A 452 -29.86 -45.14 -14.05
N ILE A 453 -28.73 -45.83 -14.18
CA ILE A 453 -27.71 -45.59 -15.20
C ILE A 453 -27.86 -46.64 -16.31
N SER A 454 -28.12 -46.19 -17.52
CA SER A 454 -28.16 -47.07 -18.69
C SER A 454 -26.81 -47.18 -19.41
N ASN A 455 -26.61 -48.24 -20.21
CA ASN A 455 -25.35 -48.59 -20.87
C ASN A 455 -24.15 -48.80 -19.90
N ALA A 456 -24.43 -49.21 -18.66
CA ALA A 456 -23.45 -49.22 -17.56
C ALA A 456 -22.56 -50.48 -17.49
N ASN A 457 -22.53 -51.35 -18.50
CA ASN A 457 -21.78 -52.61 -18.43
C ASN A 457 -20.25 -52.44 -18.33
N ASN A 458 -19.73 -51.26 -18.64
CA ASN A 458 -18.31 -50.89 -18.49
C ASN A 458 -18.06 -49.94 -17.30
N VAL A 459 -19.10 -49.64 -16.51
CA VAL A 459 -18.99 -48.92 -15.24
C VAL A 459 -18.74 -49.96 -14.16
N GLN A 460 -17.57 -49.95 -13.54
CA GLN A 460 -17.25 -50.88 -12.45
C GLN A 460 -17.85 -50.43 -11.12
N GLU A 461 -17.80 -49.12 -10.87
CA GLU A 461 -18.25 -48.53 -9.61
C GLU A 461 -18.91 -47.17 -9.87
N VAL A 462 -19.78 -46.72 -8.96
CA VAL A 462 -20.21 -45.33 -8.85
C VAL A 462 -19.75 -44.79 -7.52
N TRP A 463 -19.16 -43.60 -7.52
CA TRP A 463 -18.65 -42.95 -6.32
C TRP A 463 -19.53 -41.76 -5.93
N ASP A 464 -19.90 -41.66 -4.65
CA ASP A 464 -20.44 -40.44 -4.05
C ASP A 464 -19.28 -39.50 -3.72
N ILE A 465 -19.21 -38.38 -4.43
CA ILE A 465 -18.16 -37.36 -4.34
C ILE A 465 -18.68 -36.07 -3.69
N THR A 466 -19.87 -36.12 -3.06
CA THR A 466 -20.46 -34.97 -2.36
C THR A 466 -19.53 -34.46 -1.25
N ASP A 467 -18.91 -35.38 -0.51
CA ASP A 467 -17.79 -35.11 0.37
C ASP A 467 -16.50 -35.67 -0.25
N LYS A 468 -15.72 -34.79 -0.87
CA LYS A 468 -14.46 -35.15 -1.57
C LYS A 468 -13.42 -35.80 -0.67
N TYR A 469 -13.50 -35.64 0.65
CA TYR A 469 -12.58 -36.27 1.60
C TYR A 469 -13.04 -37.67 2.01
N ASN A 470 -14.35 -37.90 2.02
CA ASN A 470 -14.99 -39.15 2.47
C ASN A 470 -15.75 -39.85 1.35
N VAL A 471 -15.12 -39.96 0.17
CA VAL A 471 -15.69 -40.64 -1.00
C VAL A 471 -16.13 -42.07 -0.65
N ARG A 472 -17.36 -42.40 -1.02
CA ARG A 472 -17.96 -43.73 -0.85
C ARG A 472 -18.28 -44.33 -2.20
N ARG A 473 -18.38 -45.65 -2.28
CA ARG A 473 -18.57 -46.37 -3.54
C ARG A 473 -19.70 -47.38 -3.50
N ILE A 474 -20.27 -47.62 -4.67
CA ILE A 474 -21.16 -48.75 -4.93
C ILE A 474 -20.68 -49.52 -6.15
N LEU A 475 -20.70 -50.86 -6.07
CA LEU A 475 -20.11 -51.75 -7.07
C LEU A 475 -21.16 -52.25 -8.06
N ASN A 476 -20.86 -52.19 -9.36
CA ASN A 476 -21.62 -52.89 -10.40
C ASN A 476 -21.04 -54.30 -10.63
N THR A 477 -21.17 -55.16 -9.62
CA THR A 477 -20.51 -56.48 -9.58
C THR A 477 -20.88 -57.40 -10.76
N ASP A 478 -22.13 -57.32 -11.22
CA ASP A 478 -22.64 -58.12 -12.35
C ASP A 478 -22.36 -57.51 -13.72
N SER A 479 -21.72 -56.33 -13.79
CA SER A 479 -21.52 -55.56 -15.02
C SER A 479 -22.86 -55.32 -15.75
N SER A 480 -23.91 -54.99 -14.99
CA SER A 480 -25.25 -54.74 -15.52
C SER A 480 -25.24 -53.57 -16.49
N SER A 481 -25.93 -53.71 -17.62
CA SER A 481 -26.12 -52.61 -18.58
C SER A 481 -27.12 -51.56 -18.08
N ASN A 482 -28.01 -51.94 -17.15
CA ASN A 482 -28.89 -51.02 -16.43
C ASN A 482 -28.53 -51.12 -14.95
N PHE A 483 -27.64 -50.24 -14.51
CA PHE A 483 -27.16 -50.24 -13.14
C PHE A 483 -28.02 -49.30 -12.30
N GLU A 484 -28.59 -49.81 -11.21
CA GLU A 484 -29.47 -49.07 -10.32
C GLU A 484 -28.93 -49.10 -8.89
N PHE A 485 -29.06 -47.99 -8.17
CA PHE A 485 -28.79 -47.93 -6.74
C PHE A 485 -29.67 -46.90 -6.03
N LYS A 486 -29.87 -47.08 -4.73
CA LYS A 486 -30.67 -46.19 -3.86
C LYS A 486 -29.80 -45.37 -2.92
N ASP A 487 -30.22 -44.15 -2.63
CA ASP A 487 -29.63 -43.31 -1.59
C ASP A 487 -30.68 -42.37 -0.95
N VAL A 488 -30.32 -41.69 0.13
CA VAL A 488 -31.14 -40.69 0.82
C VAL A 488 -31.15 -39.39 0.02
N ALA A 489 -32.35 -38.84 -0.21
CA ALA A 489 -32.60 -37.55 -0.84
C ALA A 489 -32.79 -36.42 0.19
N GLY A 490 -32.99 -35.18 -0.27
CA GLY A 490 -33.18 -33.99 0.59
C GLY A 490 -31.91 -33.17 0.85
N VAL A 491 -30.78 -33.56 0.24
CA VAL A 491 -29.54 -32.78 0.18
C VAL A 491 -28.96 -32.86 -1.23
N ALA A 492 -28.24 -31.83 -1.66
CA ALA A 492 -27.55 -31.86 -2.95
C ALA A 492 -26.45 -32.94 -2.92
N LYS A 493 -26.43 -33.80 -3.94
CA LYS A 493 -25.46 -34.88 -4.08
C LYS A 493 -24.81 -34.89 -5.44
N ARG A 494 -23.54 -35.24 -5.47
CA ARG A 494 -22.73 -35.40 -6.69
C ARG A 494 -22.16 -36.80 -6.72
N TYR A 495 -22.32 -37.48 -7.85
CA TYR A 495 -21.77 -38.80 -8.08
C TYR A 495 -20.87 -38.81 -9.30
N LEU A 496 -20.01 -39.82 -9.39
CA LEU A 496 -19.13 -40.06 -10.53
C LEU A 496 -19.16 -41.53 -10.95
N THR A 497 -19.26 -41.81 -12.24
CA THR A 497 -19.08 -43.18 -12.78
C THR A 497 -17.60 -43.51 -12.94
N VAL A 498 -17.20 -44.70 -12.48
CA VAL A 498 -15.82 -45.17 -12.54
C VAL A 498 -15.69 -46.24 -13.61
N THR A 499 -14.82 -45.99 -14.59
CA THR A 499 -14.50 -46.91 -15.68
C THR A 499 -12.99 -47.09 -15.84
N ASN A 500 -12.53 -48.32 -16.07
CA ASN A 500 -11.13 -48.61 -16.37
C ASN A 500 -10.65 -48.12 -17.74
N LEU A 501 -11.56 -47.62 -18.57
CA LEU A 501 -11.27 -47.08 -19.90
C LEU A 501 -10.71 -45.65 -19.84
N ASP A 502 -10.91 -44.93 -18.74
CA ASP A 502 -10.76 -43.46 -18.71
C ASP A 502 -10.12 -42.96 -17.40
N TYR A 503 -9.21 -43.71 -16.79
CA TYR A 503 -8.48 -43.20 -15.62
C TYR A 503 -7.51 -42.08 -16.01
N TYR A 504 -7.59 -40.95 -15.29
CA TYR A 504 -6.63 -39.86 -15.47
C TYR A 504 -5.27 -40.18 -14.84
N GLN A 505 -4.23 -39.52 -15.32
CA GLN A 505 -2.87 -39.66 -14.81
C GLN A 505 -2.44 -38.38 -14.11
N PRO A 506 -1.84 -38.47 -12.91
CA PRO A 506 -1.34 -37.30 -12.20
C PRO A 506 -0.09 -36.72 -12.88
N LEU A 507 0.17 -35.45 -12.60
CA LEU A 507 1.34 -34.71 -13.09
C LEU A 507 2.27 -34.36 -11.92
N ARG A 508 3.49 -33.93 -12.22
CA ARG A 508 4.54 -33.64 -11.22
C ARG A 508 5.40 -32.47 -11.63
N ASP A 509 5.81 -31.69 -10.63
CA ASP A 509 6.88 -30.71 -10.80
C ASP A 509 8.25 -31.39 -10.86
N ALA A 510 9.29 -30.58 -11.14
CA ALA A 510 10.67 -31.02 -11.02
C ALA A 510 11.06 -31.36 -9.58
N ASN A 511 10.62 -30.55 -8.61
CA ASN A 511 10.77 -30.81 -7.18
C ASN A 511 9.45 -31.30 -6.57
N THR A 512 9.45 -32.54 -6.11
CA THR A 512 8.28 -33.20 -5.52
C THR A 512 8.40 -33.38 -4.02
N SER A 513 9.56 -33.12 -3.41
CA SER A 513 9.74 -33.24 -1.97
C SER A 513 9.18 -32.01 -1.26
N VAL A 514 8.47 -32.22 -0.16
CA VAL A 514 7.95 -31.16 0.69
C VAL A 514 8.67 -31.21 2.03
N ALA A 515 9.22 -30.08 2.47
CA ALA A 515 9.86 -29.98 3.78
C ALA A 515 8.80 -30.00 4.88
N ASN A 516 9.15 -30.54 6.05
CA ASN A 516 8.26 -30.47 7.20
C ASN A 516 8.17 -29.01 7.67
N GLN A 517 6.97 -28.59 8.04
CA GLN A 517 6.66 -27.23 8.49
C GLN A 517 5.46 -27.25 9.44
N ASN A 518 5.34 -26.24 10.30
CA ASN A 518 4.36 -26.24 11.36
C ASN A 518 3.97 -24.84 11.86
N ILE A 519 3.60 -23.93 10.96
CA ILE A 519 3.14 -22.57 11.34
C ILE A 519 2.07 -22.68 12.42
N LYS A 520 1.04 -23.49 12.20
CA LYS A 520 -0.10 -23.64 13.12
C LYS A 520 0.34 -23.99 14.54
N GLY A 521 1.26 -24.93 14.70
CA GLY A 521 1.70 -25.38 16.02
C GLY A 521 2.78 -24.51 16.69
N THR A 522 3.55 -23.73 15.92
CA THR A 522 4.76 -23.05 16.43
C THR A 522 4.77 -21.53 16.30
N ILE A 523 3.82 -20.90 15.59
CA ILE A 523 3.88 -19.45 15.35
C ILE A 523 3.89 -18.63 16.67
N PHE A 524 3.13 -19.08 17.68
CA PHE A 524 3.09 -18.50 19.03
C PHE A 524 4.22 -18.95 19.95
N GLN A 525 5.17 -19.76 19.48
CA GLN A 525 6.29 -20.20 20.32
C GLN A 525 7.44 -19.20 20.25
N ASN A 526 7.94 -18.80 21.42
CA ASN A 526 9.20 -18.07 21.54
C ASN A 526 10.41 -19.02 21.36
N ALA A 527 11.63 -18.49 21.48
CA ALA A 527 12.86 -19.29 21.32
C ALA A 527 13.02 -20.42 22.36
N GLN A 528 12.26 -20.39 23.47
CA GLN A 528 12.24 -21.40 24.53
C GLN A 528 11.08 -22.40 24.36
N GLY A 529 10.20 -22.21 23.36
CA GLY A 529 9.03 -23.05 23.13
C GLY A 529 7.82 -22.68 24.00
N GLU A 530 7.82 -21.51 24.63
CA GLU A 530 6.71 -21.00 25.45
C GLU A 530 5.76 -20.14 24.59
N PHE A 531 4.48 -20.11 24.95
CA PHE A 531 3.48 -19.29 24.26
C PHE A 531 3.78 -17.80 24.46
N GLU A 532 3.73 -17.03 23.37
CA GLU A 532 3.92 -15.59 23.33
C GLU A 532 3.02 -14.99 22.22
N ASP A 533 2.20 -14.01 22.58
CA ASP A 533 1.33 -13.30 21.63
C ASP A 533 2.15 -12.51 20.62
N ILE A 534 1.62 -12.34 19.42
CA ILE A 534 2.32 -11.74 18.28
C ILE A 534 1.75 -10.36 18.02
N ASP A 535 2.59 -9.33 18.06
CA ASP A 535 2.17 -7.95 17.76
C ASP A 535 2.18 -7.66 16.26
N TYR A 536 3.10 -8.26 15.52
CA TYR A 536 3.41 -7.90 14.13
C TYR A 536 3.81 -9.12 13.30
N ILE A 537 3.17 -9.31 12.14
CA ILE A 537 3.59 -10.27 11.12
C ILE A 537 4.11 -9.56 9.87
N ILE A 538 5.24 -10.05 9.35
CA ILE A 538 5.75 -9.70 8.03
C ILE A 538 5.59 -10.91 7.10
N VAL A 539 4.80 -10.77 6.04
CA VAL A 539 4.64 -11.78 5.00
C VAL A 539 5.56 -11.44 3.83
N ALA A 540 6.44 -12.36 3.47
CA ALA A 540 7.45 -12.13 2.44
C ALA A 540 7.57 -13.30 1.46
N HIS A 541 8.00 -13.02 0.23
CA HIS A 541 8.47 -14.06 -0.68
C HIS A 541 9.86 -14.57 -0.22
N ASN A 542 10.17 -15.86 -0.48
CA ASN A 542 11.40 -16.51 0.00
C ASN A 542 12.71 -15.77 -0.35
N ASN A 543 12.74 -15.10 -1.51
CA ASN A 543 13.92 -14.34 -1.97
C ASN A 543 14.18 -13.05 -1.15
N TYR A 544 13.24 -12.64 -0.29
CA TYR A 544 13.26 -11.37 0.43
C TYR A 544 13.40 -11.56 1.94
N ILE A 545 13.42 -12.81 2.43
CA ILE A 545 13.39 -13.14 3.85
C ILE A 545 14.51 -12.47 4.66
N THR A 546 15.71 -12.32 4.08
CA THR A 546 16.83 -11.65 4.75
C THR A 546 16.52 -10.19 5.07
N GLN A 547 15.86 -9.47 4.16
CA GLN A 547 15.50 -8.06 4.38
C GLN A 547 14.24 -7.94 5.25
N ALA A 548 13.28 -8.85 5.11
CA ALA A 548 12.13 -8.94 5.99
C ALA A 548 12.54 -9.18 7.47
N GLU A 549 13.50 -10.06 7.74
CA GLU A 549 14.04 -10.26 9.10
C GLU A 549 14.85 -9.06 9.61
N ARG A 550 15.53 -8.31 8.72
CA ARG A 550 16.15 -7.03 9.11
C ARG A 550 15.10 -6.03 9.55
N LEU A 551 14.00 -5.88 8.81
CA LEU A 551 12.88 -5.02 9.20
C LEU A 551 12.24 -5.49 10.51
N ALA A 552 12.05 -6.80 10.69
CA ALA A 552 11.58 -7.37 11.94
C ALA A 552 12.51 -7.03 13.11
N GLN A 553 13.82 -7.12 12.91
CA GLN A 553 14.80 -6.79 13.94
C GLN A 553 14.79 -5.31 14.33
N ILE A 554 14.59 -4.40 13.37
CA ILE A 554 14.40 -2.97 13.66
C ILE A 554 13.20 -2.79 14.61
N ASN A 555 12.06 -3.40 14.28
CA ASN A 555 10.84 -3.27 15.08
C ASN A 555 10.93 -3.93 16.47
N ARG A 556 11.64 -5.07 16.58
CA ARG A 556 11.97 -5.67 17.89
C ARG A 556 12.83 -4.72 18.74
N ASN A 557 13.75 -3.98 18.13
CA ASN A 557 14.67 -3.09 18.85
C ASN A 557 14.05 -1.74 19.21
N ILE A 558 13.32 -1.12 18.28
CA ILE A 558 12.78 0.24 18.43
C ILE A 558 11.49 0.24 19.26
N TYR A 559 10.58 -0.70 18.99
CA TYR A 559 9.23 -0.71 19.58
C TYR A 559 8.99 -1.90 20.52
N ASN A 560 9.97 -2.79 20.70
CA ASN A 560 9.85 -3.99 21.55
C ASN A 560 8.65 -4.88 21.17
N LEU A 561 8.37 -4.99 19.86
CA LEU A 561 7.28 -5.81 19.33
C LEU A 561 7.71 -7.28 19.19
N ASN A 562 6.80 -8.23 19.45
CA ASN A 562 6.99 -9.61 19.02
C ASN A 562 6.68 -9.74 17.52
N VAL A 563 7.73 -9.73 16.71
CA VAL A 563 7.62 -9.79 15.23
C VAL A 563 7.89 -11.19 14.70
N LYS A 564 6.99 -11.72 13.88
CA LYS A 564 7.17 -12.99 13.14
C LYS A 564 7.28 -12.73 11.64
N VAL A 565 8.27 -13.34 10.99
CA VAL A 565 8.37 -13.35 9.52
C VAL A 565 7.88 -14.71 9.02
N VAL A 566 6.97 -14.71 8.06
CA VAL A 566 6.39 -15.94 7.48
C VAL A 566 6.47 -15.87 5.96
N THR A 567 6.85 -16.97 5.31
CA THR A 567 6.98 -16.98 3.85
C THR A 567 5.69 -17.41 3.16
N LEU A 568 5.43 -16.88 1.97
CA LEU A 568 4.26 -17.24 1.16
C LEU A 568 4.14 -18.76 0.91
N ASN A 569 5.26 -19.43 0.63
CA ASN A 569 5.25 -20.87 0.36
C ASN A 569 4.80 -21.68 1.59
N GLU A 570 5.26 -21.31 2.79
CA GLU A 570 4.85 -21.99 4.03
C GLU A 570 3.36 -21.78 4.28
N ILE A 571 2.86 -20.54 4.08
CA ILE A 571 1.44 -20.19 4.19
C ILE A 571 0.62 -21.06 3.23
N TYR A 572 0.97 -21.11 1.95
CA TYR A 572 0.18 -21.84 0.96
C TYR A 572 0.14 -23.34 1.25
N HIS A 573 1.26 -23.95 1.66
CA HIS A 573 1.31 -25.38 1.97
C HIS A 573 0.39 -25.76 3.15
N GLU A 574 0.26 -24.91 4.19
CA GLU A 574 -0.62 -25.22 5.34
C GLU A 574 -2.05 -24.71 5.18
N PHE A 575 -2.27 -23.55 4.56
CA PHE A 575 -3.57 -22.86 4.56
C PHE A 575 -4.38 -22.98 3.27
N SER A 576 -3.80 -23.49 2.17
CA SER A 576 -4.48 -23.61 0.87
C SER A 576 -4.12 -24.87 0.08
N SER A 577 -3.55 -25.89 0.73
CA SER A 577 -3.08 -27.11 0.06
C SER A 577 -2.04 -26.86 -1.04
N GLY A 578 -1.29 -25.75 -0.95
CA GLY A 578 -0.26 -25.36 -1.91
C GLY A 578 -0.74 -24.48 -3.07
N ASN A 579 -2.01 -24.05 -3.07
CA ASN A 579 -2.54 -23.08 -4.03
C ASN A 579 -2.08 -21.66 -3.64
N PRO A 580 -1.46 -20.84 -4.53
CA PRO A 580 -1.08 -19.45 -4.24
C PRO A 580 -2.28 -18.49 -4.15
N ASP A 581 -3.35 -18.91 -3.50
CA ASP A 581 -4.58 -18.15 -3.27
C ASP A 581 -4.34 -17.11 -2.16
N ILE A 582 -4.67 -15.85 -2.43
CA ILE A 582 -4.50 -14.72 -1.50
C ILE A 582 -5.21 -14.95 -0.17
N THR A 583 -6.32 -15.67 -0.22
CA THR A 583 -7.19 -16.02 0.90
C THR A 583 -6.45 -16.84 1.97
N ALA A 584 -5.38 -17.54 1.59
CA ALA A 584 -4.49 -18.27 2.49
C ALA A 584 -3.73 -17.33 3.44
N ILE A 585 -3.30 -16.16 2.94
CA ILE A 585 -2.62 -15.13 3.72
C ILE A 585 -3.60 -14.58 4.77
N ARG A 586 -4.79 -14.17 4.34
CA ARG A 586 -5.89 -13.74 5.22
C ARG A 586 -6.22 -14.78 6.28
N ASN A 587 -6.31 -16.07 5.91
CA ASN A 587 -6.58 -17.16 6.84
C ASN A 587 -5.49 -17.34 7.90
N MET A 588 -4.22 -17.19 7.52
CA MET A 588 -3.10 -17.25 8.47
C MET A 588 -3.14 -16.06 9.45
N VAL A 589 -3.44 -14.85 8.97
CA VAL A 589 -3.58 -13.66 9.82
C VAL A 589 -4.77 -13.81 10.77
N LYS A 590 -5.94 -14.24 10.28
CA LYS A 590 -7.13 -14.53 11.08
C LYS A 590 -6.86 -15.62 12.12
N TYR A 591 -6.10 -16.66 11.76
CA TYR A 591 -5.67 -17.70 12.68
C TYR A 591 -4.86 -17.14 13.86
N VAL A 592 -3.96 -16.19 13.61
CA VAL A 592 -3.18 -15.52 14.67
C VAL A 592 -4.08 -14.60 15.49
N TYR A 593 -4.93 -13.80 14.84
CA TYR A 593 -5.87 -12.90 15.51
C TYR A 593 -6.80 -13.64 16.49
N ASN A 594 -7.36 -14.78 16.07
CA ASN A 594 -8.31 -15.56 16.88
C ASN A 594 -7.66 -16.36 18.03
N ASN A 595 -6.35 -16.60 17.98
CA ASN A 595 -5.62 -17.40 18.96
C ASN A 595 -4.78 -16.59 19.95
N ALA A 596 -4.92 -15.25 19.94
CA ALA A 596 -4.33 -14.41 20.97
C ALA A 596 -4.84 -14.79 22.37
N SER A 597 -4.00 -14.62 23.39
CA SER A 597 -4.33 -14.98 24.78
C SER A 597 -5.53 -14.20 25.34
N SER A 598 -5.75 -12.98 24.83
CA SER A 598 -6.88 -12.10 25.11
C SER A 598 -7.09 -11.08 23.98
N PRO A 599 -8.27 -10.44 23.87
CA PRO A 599 -8.58 -9.48 22.80
C PRO A 599 -7.61 -8.29 22.71
N GLU A 600 -7.10 -7.80 23.83
CA GLU A 600 -6.13 -6.71 23.87
C GLU A 600 -4.74 -7.10 23.32
N ASN A 601 -4.41 -8.40 23.33
CA ASN A 601 -3.15 -8.96 22.84
C ASN A 601 -3.23 -9.44 21.39
N ARG A 602 -4.35 -9.20 20.69
CA ARG A 602 -4.47 -9.47 19.26
C ARG A 602 -3.40 -8.72 18.47
N ILE A 603 -2.96 -9.35 17.38
CA ILE A 603 -2.01 -8.78 16.41
C ILE A 603 -2.45 -7.37 15.98
N LYS A 604 -1.47 -6.46 15.89
CA LYS A 604 -1.69 -5.03 15.61
C LYS A 604 -1.29 -4.65 14.18
N TYR A 605 -0.24 -5.28 13.66
CA TYR A 605 0.37 -4.88 12.39
C TYR A 605 0.54 -6.07 11.43
N LEU A 606 0.29 -5.82 10.15
CA LEU A 606 0.59 -6.74 9.05
C LEU A 606 1.39 -6.00 7.97
N CYS A 607 2.58 -6.50 7.64
CA CYS A 607 3.38 -6.01 6.54
C CYS A 607 3.40 -7.00 5.38
N LEU A 608 3.03 -6.51 4.20
CA LEU A 608 3.15 -7.21 2.93
C LEU A 608 4.47 -6.78 2.29
N PHE A 609 5.49 -7.63 2.40
CA PHE A 609 6.85 -7.33 1.98
C PHE A 609 7.07 -7.75 0.52
N GLY A 610 6.59 -6.91 -0.40
CA GLY A 610 6.73 -7.10 -1.84
C GLY A 610 5.77 -6.24 -2.63
N ASP A 611 6.12 -6.03 -3.90
CA ASP A 611 5.24 -5.42 -4.89
C ASP A 611 4.07 -6.36 -5.29
N ALA A 612 3.07 -5.85 -6.01
CA ALA A 612 1.88 -6.58 -6.41
C ALA A 612 1.54 -6.39 -7.90
N SER A 613 0.54 -7.13 -8.39
CA SER A 613 0.08 -7.02 -9.78
C SER A 613 -1.39 -7.40 -9.91
N TYR A 614 -2.07 -6.88 -10.94
CA TYR A 614 -3.38 -7.37 -11.39
C TYR A 614 -3.32 -8.81 -11.96
N ASP A 615 -2.12 -9.34 -12.22
CA ASP A 615 -1.92 -10.67 -12.78
C ASP A 615 -1.31 -11.66 -11.78
N TYR A 616 -2.14 -12.58 -11.29
CA TYR A 616 -1.72 -13.61 -10.35
C TYR A 616 -0.94 -14.78 -10.98
N LYS A 617 -1.04 -15.03 -12.30
CA LYS A 617 -0.50 -16.24 -12.95
C LYS A 617 0.69 -15.98 -13.88
N ASP A 618 1.32 -14.81 -13.79
CA ASP A 618 2.47 -14.44 -14.62
C ASP A 618 2.20 -14.56 -16.14
N ARG A 619 1.00 -14.17 -16.57
CA ARG A 619 0.59 -14.04 -17.98
C ARG A 619 1.31 -12.88 -18.69
N ILE A 620 1.65 -11.80 -17.97
CA ILE A 620 2.32 -10.61 -18.54
C ILE A 620 3.84 -10.64 -18.35
N SER A 621 4.57 -9.96 -19.26
CA SER A 621 6.03 -9.84 -19.12
C SER A 621 6.43 -8.90 -17.99
N ASN A 622 7.52 -9.22 -17.30
CA ASN A 622 8.07 -8.47 -16.16
C ASN A 622 7.04 -8.29 -15.02
N ASN A 623 6.23 -9.31 -14.75
CA ASN A 623 5.26 -9.27 -13.67
C ASN A 623 5.95 -9.03 -12.31
N THR A 624 5.34 -8.19 -11.47
CA THR A 624 5.84 -7.84 -10.13
C THR A 624 4.93 -8.38 -9.02
N ASN A 625 4.21 -9.48 -9.27
CA ASN A 625 3.39 -10.18 -8.26
C ASN A 625 4.26 -10.90 -7.21
N ILE A 626 4.93 -10.14 -6.33
CA ILE A 626 5.82 -10.68 -5.29
C ILE A 626 5.01 -11.10 -4.05
N VAL A 627 4.16 -10.21 -3.55
CA VAL A 627 3.15 -10.49 -2.51
C VAL A 627 1.80 -10.06 -3.06
N PRO A 628 0.88 -11.00 -3.34
CA PRO A 628 -0.33 -10.67 -4.08
C PRO A 628 -1.26 -9.76 -3.29
N ILE A 629 -2.16 -9.08 -4.00
CA ILE A 629 -3.13 -8.12 -3.47
C ILE A 629 -4.54 -8.55 -3.85
N TRP A 630 -5.55 -8.16 -3.07
CA TRP A 630 -6.93 -8.36 -3.49
C TRP A 630 -7.28 -7.43 -4.66
N ASN A 631 -7.95 -7.97 -5.67
CA ASN A 631 -8.46 -7.24 -6.83
C ASN A 631 -9.99 -7.38 -6.89
N SER A 632 -10.70 -6.30 -7.22
CA SER A 632 -12.15 -6.34 -7.41
C SER A 632 -12.57 -7.10 -8.66
N VAL A 633 -13.78 -7.68 -8.65
CA VAL A 633 -14.42 -8.22 -9.86
C VAL A 633 -14.63 -7.11 -10.90
N GLU A 634 -15.04 -5.92 -10.45
CA GLU A 634 -15.15 -4.79 -11.37
C GLU A 634 -13.78 -4.42 -11.91
N SER A 635 -13.69 -4.35 -13.24
CA SER A 635 -12.42 -4.29 -13.98
C SER A 635 -12.46 -3.26 -15.11
N PHE A 636 -13.45 -2.37 -15.13
CA PHE A 636 -13.68 -1.45 -16.26
C PHE A 636 -13.64 0.03 -15.92
N SER A 637 -13.72 0.41 -14.65
CA SER A 637 -13.83 1.83 -14.27
C SER A 637 -12.78 2.22 -13.24
N LEU A 638 -12.10 3.34 -13.48
CA LEU A 638 -11.06 3.86 -12.59
C LEU A 638 -11.59 4.42 -11.26
N THR A 639 -12.90 4.59 -11.12
CA THR A 639 -13.54 5.11 -9.90
C THR A 639 -14.28 4.04 -9.09
N SER A 640 -14.56 2.88 -9.69
CA SER A 640 -15.33 1.79 -9.06
C SER A 640 -14.61 0.44 -9.01
N SER A 641 -13.61 0.21 -9.86
CA SER A 641 -12.65 -0.89 -9.72
C SER A 641 -11.56 -0.50 -8.73
N PHE A 642 -11.11 -1.44 -7.90
CA PHE A 642 -10.07 -1.19 -6.93
C PHE A 642 -9.26 -2.44 -6.59
N ILE A 643 -8.06 -2.19 -6.10
CA ILE A 643 -7.26 -3.14 -5.34
C ILE A 643 -7.32 -2.76 -3.86
N SER A 644 -7.01 -3.69 -2.96
CA SER A 644 -6.88 -3.34 -1.53
C SER A 644 -6.08 -4.37 -0.74
N ASP A 645 -5.27 -3.87 0.19
CA ASP A 645 -4.64 -4.69 1.23
C ASP A 645 -5.55 -4.85 2.46
N ASP A 646 -6.65 -4.10 2.54
CA ASP A 646 -7.59 -4.12 3.66
C ASP A 646 -8.24 -5.52 3.83
N TYR A 647 -8.34 -6.29 2.75
CA TYR A 647 -8.80 -7.68 2.76
C TYR A 647 -8.05 -8.56 3.77
N TYR A 648 -6.76 -8.28 4.01
CA TYR A 648 -5.94 -9.03 4.95
C TYR A 648 -6.06 -8.55 6.40
N GLY A 649 -6.76 -7.44 6.65
CA GLY A 649 -6.97 -6.83 7.96
C GLY A 649 -8.41 -6.92 8.50
N MET A 650 -9.34 -7.50 7.72
CA MET A 650 -10.76 -7.73 8.05
C MET A 650 -10.95 -9.11 8.71
N MET A 651 -11.09 -9.18 10.03
CA MET A 651 -11.00 -10.43 10.80
C MET A 651 -12.35 -10.99 11.26
N ASP A 652 -13.44 -10.24 11.12
CA ASP A 652 -14.74 -10.61 11.67
C ASP A 652 -15.49 -11.61 10.78
N ASP A 653 -16.29 -12.49 11.39
CA ASP A 653 -16.89 -13.65 10.71
C ASP A 653 -17.79 -13.26 9.50
N ASN A 654 -18.46 -12.11 9.54
CA ASN A 654 -19.34 -11.63 8.46
C ASN A 654 -18.64 -10.79 7.37
N GLU A 655 -17.31 -10.80 7.32
CA GLU A 655 -16.51 -10.01 6.39
C GLU A 655 -15.85 -10.86 5.29
N GLY A 656 -15.16 -10.18 4.37
CA GLY A 656 -14.31 -10.78 3.32
C GLY A 656 -14.70 -10.34 1.90
N PHE A 657 -15.95 -9.92 1.70
CA PHE A 657 -16.46 -9.46 0.40
C PHE A 657 -16.11 -8.00 0.08
N MET A 658 -15.30 -7.33 0.91
CA MET A 658 -14.91 -5.93 0.76
C MET A 658 -16.12 -5.00 0.65
N GLN A 659 -17.14 -5.24 1.47
CA GLN A 659 -18.34 -4.42 1.51
C GLN A 659 -18.11 -3.14 2.32
N ILE A 660 -19.03 -2.17 2.19
CA ILE A 660 -18.88 -0.86 2.84
C ILE A 660 -18.92 -0.97 4.37
N GLN A 661 -19.70 -1.93 4.91
CA GLN A 661 -19.79 -2.18 6.35
C GLN A 661 -18.57 -2.94 6.93
N ASP A 662 -17.71 -3.52 6.11
CA ASP A 662 -16.52 -4.24 6.58
C ASP A 662 -15.52 -3.22 7.15
N ARG A 663 -14.76 -3.61 8.16
CA ARG A 663 -13.84 -2.75 8.92
C ARG A 663 -12.47 -3.39 9.06
N LEU A 664 -11.48 -2.55 9.31
CA LEU A 664 -10.14 -3.04 9.60
C LEU A 664 -9.92 -3.24 11.10
N ASP A 665 -9.54 -4.45 11.47
CA ASP A 665 -9.07 -4.79 12.82
C ASP A 665 -7.58 -4.53 13.02
N ILE A 666 -6.80 -4.64 11.93
CA ILE A 666 -5.33 -4.66 11.93
C ILE A 666 -4.82 -3.56 11.00
N ALA A 667 -3.78 -2.83 11.41
CA ALA A 667 -3.12 -1.86 10.54
C ALA A 667 -2.23 -2.56 9.52
N VAL A 668 -2.47 -2.31 8.23
CA VAL A 668 -1.77 -2.98 7.12
C VAL A 668 -0.84 -2.00 6.42
N GLY A 669 0.36 -2.45 6.06
CA GLY A 669 1.32 -1.68 5.27
C GLY A 669 2.07 -2.54 4.26
N ARG A 670 2.56 -1.92 3.19
CA ARG A 670 3.26 -2.61 2.10
C ARG A 670 4.63 -2.02 1.82
N ILE A 671 5.65 -2.87 1.70
CA ILE A 671 6.97 -2.50 1.20
C ILE A 671 7.02 -2.85 -0.28
N LEU A 672 7.00 -1.84 -1.17
CA LEU A 672 7.03 -2.00 -2.63
C LEU A 672 8.42 -2.42 -3.14
N ALA A 673 8.83 -3.65 -2.82
CA ALA A 673 10.07 -4.23 -3.30
C ALA A 673 9.79 -5.26 -4.42
N ASP A 674 10.26 -4.95 -5.63
CA ASP A 674 10.20 -5.83 -6.81
C ASP A 674 11.45 -6.71 -6.94
N THR A 675 12.55 -6.37 -6.25
CA THR A 675 13.83 -7.09 -6.31
C THR A 675 14.50 -7.18 -4.94
N PRO A 676 15.36 -8.18 -4.67
CA PRO A 676 16.11 -8.27 -3.42
C PRO A 676 17.02 -7.06 -3.14
N GLN A 677 17.51 -6.40 -4.19
CA GLN A 677 18.32 -5.18 -4.06
C GLN A 677 17.45 -4.00 -3.60
N ARG A 678 16.30 -3.77 -4.24
CA ARG A 678 15.35 -2.72 -3.81
C ARG A 678 14.85 -2.95 -2.39
N ALA A 679 14.61 -4.20 -2.01
CA ALA A 679 14.26 -4.56 -0.63
C ALA A 679 15.33 -4.13 0.38
N LYS A 680 16.62 -4.33 0.04
CA LYS A 680 17.72 -3.89 0.89
C LYS A 680 17.74 -2.36 1.00
N GLU A 681 17.62 -1.66 -0.12
CA GLU A 681 17.63 -0.21 -0.20
C GLU A 681 16.51 0.43 0.64
N LEU A 682 15.29 -0.11 0.56
CA LEU A 682 14.15 0.36 1.35
C LEU A 682 14.35 0.10 2.86
N VAL A 683 14.88 -1.05 3.25
CA VAL A 683 15.17 -1.34 4.67
C VAL A 683 16.34 -0.48 5.19
N ASP A 684 17.35 -0.19 4.37
CA ASP A 684 18.43 0.73 4.72
C ASP A 684 17.90 2.15 4.95
N LYS A 685 16.91 2.59 4.15
CA LYS A 685 16.22 3.87 4.31
C LYS A 685 15.46 3.94 5.64
N ILE A 686 14.76 2.86 6.00
CA ILE A 686 14.06 2.70 7.29
C ILE A 686 15.05 2.76 8.46
N GLU A 687 16.16 2.03 8.38
CA GLU A 687 17.22 2.09 9.39
C GLU A 687 17.81 3.51 9.52
N GLY A 688 17.97 4.22 8.41
CA GLY A 688 18.42 5.61 8.37
C GLY A 688 17.46 6.61 9.03
N TYR A 689 16.16 6.32 9.08
CA TYR A 689 15.16 7.18 9.74
C TYR A 689 15.33 7.23 11.27
N TYR A 690 15.89 6.17 11.86
CA TYR A 690 16.18 6.06 13.30
C TYR A 690 17.63 6.41 13.66
N ALA A 691 18.46 6.72 12.66
CA ALA A 691 19.86 7.05 12.89
C ALA A 691 20.02 8.39 13.61
N GLU A 692 21.14 8.57 14.30
CA GLU A 692 21.44 9.79 15.06
C GLU A 692 21.38 11.06 14.19
N GLU A 693 21.73 10.96 12.90
CA GLU A 693 21.72 12.10 11.97
C GLU A 693 20.32 12.49 11.52
N ALA A 694 19.29 11.66 11.77
CA ALA A 694 17.90 11.98 11.50
C ALA A 694 17.28 12.92 12.56
N TYR A 695 17.96 13.18 13.68
CA TYR A 695 17.49 14.07 14.74
C TYR A 695 17.83 15.53 14.39
N GLY A 696 16.79 16.36 14.23
CA GLY A 696 16.95 17.78 13.92
C GLY A 696 15.62 18.52 13.89
N SER A 697 15.70 19.86 13.87
CA SER A 697 14.53 20.76 13.92
C SER A 697 13.57 20.62 12.73
N TRP A 698 13.98 19.92 11.67
CA TRP A 698 13.09 19.55 10.55
C TRP A 698 11.88 18.73 11.01
N ARG A 699 12.00 18.01 12.13
CA ARG A 699 10.89 17.26 12.76
C ARG A 699 9.75 18.16 13.25
N ASN A 700 9.95 19.47 13.33
CA ASN A 700 8.88 20.41 13.63
C ASN A 700 8.13 20.89 12.38
N ASN A 701 8.54 20.53 11.15
CA ASN A 701 7.95 21.10 9.94
C ASN A 701 6.86 20.21 9.35
N PHE A 702 5.81 20.85 8.83
CA PHE A 702 4.71 20.25 8.08
C PHE A 702 4.49 21.05 6.80
N ILE A 703 4.50 20.40 5.64
CA ILE A 703 4.31 21.07 4.34
C ILE A 703 2.92 20.75 3.82
N VAL A 704 2.14 21.79 3.50
CA VAL A 704 0.85 21.65 2.80
C VAL A 704 0.92 22.29 1.42
N ILE A 705 0.48 21.55 0.41
CA ILE A 705 0.57 21.93 -1.00
C ILE A 705 -0.81 21.77 -1.63
N SER A 706 -1.33 22.82 -2.25
CA SER A 706 -2.63 22.76 -2.94
C SER A 706 -2.48 23.00 -4.42
N ASP A 707 -3.38 22.40 -5.20
CA ASP A 707 -3.56 22.76 -6.62
C ASP A 707 -4.13 24.16 -6.84
N ASP A 708 -4.02 24.69 -8.06
CA ASP A 708 -4.63 25.97 -8.41
C ASP A 708 -6.13 25.84 -8.74
N VAL A 709 -6.78 26.98 -9.07
CA VAL A 709 -8.20 27.01 -9.45
C VAL A 709 -8.31 27.28 -10.95
N ASP A 710 -8.31 26.22 -11.76
CA ASP A 710 -8.63 26.26 -13.19
C ASP A 710 -10.15 26.39 -13.44
N LYS A 711 -10.96 25.83 -12.53
CA LYS A 711 -12.42 25.81 -12.60
C LYS A 711 -13.04 26.24 -11.28
N SER A 712 -14.21 26.87 -11.32
CA SER A 712 -14.81 27.49 -10.13
C SER A 712 -15.01 26.56 -8.93
N TRP A 713 -15.22 25.26 -9.18
CA TRP A 713 -15.40 24.25 -8.13
C TRP A 713 -14.10 23.92 -7.38
N GLU A 714 -12.93 24.14 -7.99
CA GLU A 714 -11.61 23.78 -7.45
C GLU A 714 -11.17 24.68 -6.29
N THR A 715 -11.96 25.72 -5.97
CA THR A 715 -11.83 26.51 -4.73
C THR A 715 -11.69 25.67 -3.47
N VAL A 716 -12.36 24.51 -3.44
CA VAL A 716 -12.31 23.57 -2.32
C VAL A 716 -10.91 22.97 -2.11
N LEU A 717 -10.10 22.81 -3.17
CA LEU A 717 -8.77 22.21 -3.07
C LEU A 717 -7.84 23.09 -2.22
N GLN A 718 -7.77 24.37 -2.57
CA GLN A 718 -6.96 25.34 -1.82
C GLN A 718 -7.52 25.61 -0.42
N GLY A 719 -8.84 25.83 -0.31
CA GLY A 719 -9.48 26.12 0.96
C GLY A 719 -9.36 24.99 1.99
N THR A 720 -9.49 23.73 1.55
CA THR A 720 -9.31 22.57 2.45
C THR A 720 -7.85 22.45 2.91
N THR A 721 -6.90 22.60 1.99
CA THR A 721 -5.47 22.50 2.29
C THR A 721 -5.00 23.59 3.26
N ASP A 722 -5.50 24.82 3.09
CA ASP A 722 -5.21 25.94 3.98
C ASP A 722 -5.75 25.69 5.40
N ALA A 723 -7.01 25.24 5.49
CA ALA A 723 -7.67 24.91 6.75
C ALA A 723 -6.94 23.81 7.52
N ILE A 724 -6.43 22.78 6.83
CA ILE A 724 -5.60 21.72 7.41
C ILE A 724 -4.32 22.30 8.03
N GLY A 725 -3.62 23.17 7.30
CA GLY A 725 -2.41 23.81 7.78
C GLY A 725 -2.66 24.65 9.05
N ASP A 726 -3.80 25.31 9.13
CA ASP A 726 -4.23 26.09 10.30
C ASP A 726 -4.64 25.19 11.48
N GLU A 727 -5.41 24.14 11.23
CA GLU A 727 -5.90 23.23 12.27
C GLU A 727 -4.74 22.49 12.94
N VAL A 728 -3.79 21.96 12.17
CA VAL A 728 -2.57 21.34 12.72
C VAL A 728 -1.76 22.33 13.55
N THR A 729 -1.64 23.58 13.10
CA THR A 729 -0.93 24.62 13.86
C THR A 729 -1.63 24.96 15.19
N ASN A 730 -2.96 24.92 15.20
CA ASN A 730 -3.75 25.17 16.40
C ASN A 730 -3.69 24.01 17.40
N GLU A 731 -3.79 22.76 16.92
CA GLU A 731 -3.79 21.56 17.76
C GLU A 731 -2.39 21.15 18.21
N LYS A 732 -1.37 21.41 17.38
CA LYS A 732 0.05 21.09 17.63
C LYS A 732 0.96 22.29 17.38
N PRO A 733 0.99 23.30 18.26
CA PRO A 733 1.61 24.58 17.91
C PRO A 733 3.14 24.59 17.86
N PHE A 734 3.79 23.51 18.30
CA PHE A 734 5.22 23.29 18.05
C PHE A 734 5.51 22.96 16.58
N VAL A 735 4.52 22.51 15.82
CA VAL A 735 4.60 22.28 14.37
C VAL A 735 4.61 23.62 13.65
N ASN A 736 5.46 23.74 12.63
CA ASN A 736 5.59 24.86 11.72
C ASN A 736 4.97 24.46 10.38
N SER A 737 3.76 24.97 10.10
CA SER A 737 3.07 24.76 8.83
C SER A 737 3.68 25.66 7.75
N ILE A 738 4.19 25.04 6.68
CA ILE A 738 4.72 25.67 5.47
C ILE A 738 3.66 25.50 4.39
N LYS A 739 3.03 26.61 4.01
CA LYS A 739 1.94 26.61 3.02
C LYS A 739 2.45 26.98 1.63
N ILE A 740 2.23 26.08 0.66
CA ILE A 740 2.56 26.27 -0.76
C ILE A 740 1.26 26.14 -1.57
N HIS A 741 0.52 27.24 -1.68
CA HIS A 741 -0.62 27.32 -2.59
C HIS A 741 -0.10 27.70 -3.98
N THR A 742 -0.24 26.82 -4.97
CA THR A 742 0.29 27.02 -6.34
C THR A 742 -0.13 28.35 -6.94
N ASP A 743 -1.40 28.72 -6.80
CA ASP A 743 -1.97 29.96 -7.34
C ASP A 743 -1.44 31.22 -6.64
N ALA A 744 -0.67 31.11 -5.56
CA ALA A 744 0.07 32.23 -4.96
C ALA A 744 1.38 32.56 -5.70
N PHE A 745 1.79 31.73 -6.66
CA PHE A 745 2.98 31.91 -7.50
C PHE A 745 2.59 32.28 -8.93
N GLN A 746 3.53 32.84 -9.68
CA GLN A 746 3.26 33.27 -11.06
C GLN A 746 3.24 32.06 -12.01
N GLN A 747 2.09 31.84 -12.67
CA GLN A 747 1.97 30.83 -13.72
C GLN A 747 2.71 31.29 -14.99
N GLN A 748 3.40 30.36 -15.65
CA GLN A 748 4.17 30.60 -16.87
C GLN A 748 3.75 29.67 -18.02
N ALA A 749 3.47 30.26 -19.19
CA ALA A 749 3.12 29.51 -20.38
C ALA A 749 4.36 28.93 -21.08
N THR A 750 4.36 27.61 -21.29
CA THR A 750 5.40 26.91 -22.07
C THR A 750 4.82 26.22 -23.30
N ALA A 751 5.67 25.74 -24.20
CA ALA A 751 5.24 24.94 -25.36
C ALA A 751 4.52 23.63 -24.98
N SER A 752 4.67 23.17 -23.73
CA SER A 752 4.10 21.93 -23.20
C SER A 752 3.00 22.18 -22.14
N GLY A 753 2.38 23.37 -22.15
CA GLY A 753 1.32 23.78 -21.22
C GLY A 753 1.78 24.76 -20.15
N GLN A 754 0.88 25.11 -19.24
CA GLN A 754 1.16 25.98 -18.09
C GLN A 754 2.11 25.31 -17.09
N ARG A 755 2.91 26.10 -16.37
CA ARG A 755 3.88 25.66 -15.37
C ARG A 755 3.94 26.64 -14.21
N TYR A 756 4.32 26.13 -13.05
CA TYR A 756 4.76 26.92 -11.89
C TYR A 756 6.20 26.59 -11.49
N PRO A 757 7.23 27.08 -12.22
CA PRO A 757 8.62 26.76 -11.90
C PRO A 757 9.03 27.15 -10.47
N GLU A 758 8.47 28.24 -9.95
CA GLU A 758 8.73 28.68 -8.56
C GLU A 758 8.11 27.73 -7.54
N VAL A 759 6.96 27.12 -7.84
CA VAL A 759 6.37 26.07 -6.99
C VAL A 759 7.23 24.80 -7.03
N ASN A 760 7.67 24.36 -8.22
CA ASN A 760 8.59 23.22 -8.34
C ASN A 760 9.83 23.43 -7.45
N LYS A 761 10.39 24.64 -7.44
CA LYS A 761 11.52 25.01 -6.59
C LYS A 761 11.14 25.03 -5.10
N ALA A 762 10.05 25.67 -4.73
CA ALA A 762 9.59 25.77 -3.34
C ALA A 762 9.33 24.39 -2.71
N ILE A 763 8.70 23.48 -3.45
CA ILE A 763 8.46 22.10 -3.00
C ILE A 763 9.80 21.38 -2.76
N LYS A 764 10.73 21.45 -3.72
CA LYS A 764 12.05 20.82 -3.60
C LYS A 764 12.80 21.37 -2.38
N ASP A 765 12.92 22.70 -2.27
CA ASP A 765 13.65 23.34 -1.18
C ASP A 765 13.07 22.96 0.19
N ALA A 766 11.73 22.99 0.33
CA ALA A 766 11.07 22.65 1.60
C ALA A 766 11.32 21.19 1.99
N ILE A 767 11.28 20.25 1.04
CA ILE A 767 11.59 18.83 1.29
C ILE A 767 13.05 18.62 1.70
N GLU A 768 14.01 19.33 1.09
CA GLU A 768 15.44 19.18 1.39
C GLU A 768 15.85 19.82 2.73
N VAL A 769 15.22 20.95 3.07
CA VAL A 769 15.28 21.50 4.43
C VAL A 769 14.75 20.47 5.44
N GLY A 770 13.63 19.83 5.10
CA GLY A 770 13.06 18.66 5.78
C GLY A 770 11.74 18.96 6.50
N ALA A 771 10.84 17.98 6.48
CA ALA A 771 9.55 17.98 7.16
C ALA A 771 9.14 16.56 7.58
N LEU A 772 8.25 16.42 8.57
CA LEU A 772 7.67 15.12 8.94
C LEU A 772 6.64 14.66 7.92
N VAL A 773 5.83 15.59 7.43
CA VAL A 773 4.71 15.31 6.53
C VAL A 773 4.72 16.30 5.38
N VAL A 774 4.50 15.78 4.17
CA VAL A 774 4.16 16.53 2.96
C VAL A 774 2.74 16.13 2.58
N ASN A 775 1.77 17.01 2.80
CA ASN A 775 0.38 16.79 2.40
C ASN A 775 0.07 17.57 1.12
N TYR A 776 -0.29 16.86 0.06
CA TYR A 776 -0.77 17.43 -1.19
C TYR A 776 -2.23 17.07 -1.42
N PHE A 777 -3.05 18.08 -1.71
CA PHE A 777 -4.43 17.90 -2.14
C PHE A 777 -4.73 18.67 -3.44
N GLY A 778 -5.14 17.93 -4.47
CA GLY A 778 -5.24 18.43 -5.82
C GLY A 778 -5.36 17.35 -6.89
N HIS A 779 -5.22 17.72 -8.16
CA HIS A 779 -5.14 16.78 -9.27
C HIS A 779 -3.84 15.98 -9.26
N GLY A 780 -3.88 14.78 -9.82
CA GLY A 780 -2.73 13.90 -9.85
C GLY A 780 -2.89 12.82 -10.88
N GLY A 781 -1.81 12.10 -11.11
CA GLY A 781 -1.81 10.92 -11.93
C GLY A 781 -0.49 10.17 -11.82
N GLU A 782 -0.36 9.14 -12.63
CA GLU A 782 0.81 8.26 -12.60
C GLU A 782 2.13 9.01 -12.88
N ASP A 783 2.12 10.16 -13.55
CA ASP A 783 3.31 10.93 -13.95
C ASP A 783 3.69 12.08 -12.99
N GLY A 784 2.82 12.45 -12.03
CA GLY A 784 3.09 13.53 -11.08
C GLY A 784 1.84 14.18 -10.46
N LEU A 785 2.06 15.32 -9.81
CA LEU A 785 1.05 16.18 -9.18
C LEU A 785 0.76 17.41 -10.06
N SER A 786 -0.52 17.80 -10.10
CA SER A 786 -1.14 18.85 -10.92
C SER A 786 -1.00 18.71 -12.45
N GLY A 787 -1.82 19.46 -13.20
CA GLY A 787 -1.70 19.58 -14.67
C GLY A 787 -0.43 20.32 -15.13
N GLU A 788 0.05 21.21 -14.27
CA GLU A 788 1.18 22.13 -14.41
C GLU A 788 2.49 21.45 -14.01
N ARG A 789 2.42 20.18 -13.56
CA ARG A 789 3.57 19.33 -13.28
C ARG A 789 4.44 19.89 -12.17
N ILE A 790 3.84 20.23 -11.03
CA ILE A 790 4.54 20.83 -9.88
C ILE A 790 5.45 19.83 -9.15
N PHE A 791 5.20 18.53 -9.31
CA PHE A 791 6.09 17.47 -8.81
C PHE A 791 5.95 16.20 -9.67
N THR A 792 6.96 15.92 -10.49
CA THR A 792 6.98 14.83 -11.48
C THR A 792 7.79 13.62 -11.03
N LYS A 793 7.75 12.52 -11.81
CA LYS A 793 8.67 11.38 -11.68
C LYS A 793 10.14 11.76 -11.61
N ASN A 794 10.57 12.76 -12.39
CA ASN A 794 11.95 13.20 -12.37
C ASN A 794 12.24 13.94 -11.06
N ASP A 795 11.36 14.85 -10.65
CA ASP A 795 11.50 15.56 -9.37
C ASP A 795 11.58 14.59 -8.18
N ALA A 796 10.77 13.53 -8.19
CA ALA A 796 10.79 12.46 -7.18
C ALA A 796 12.14 11.73 -7.09
N GLN A 797 12.80 11.50 -8.22
CA GLN A 797 14.13 10.89 -8.29
C GLN A 797 15.25 11.89 -7.96
N ASP A 798 15.00 13.19 -8.13
CA ASP A 798 16.00 14.24 -8.02
C ASP A 798 16.07 14.87 -6.62
N ILE A 799 15.01 14.84 -5.81
CA ILE A 799 15.05 15.37 -4.44
C ILE A 799 16.09 14.64 -3.57
N ARG A 800 16.78 15.38 -2.70
CA ARG A 800 17.83 14.89 -1.79
C ARG A 800 17.58 15.34 -0.36
N ASN A 801 17.04 14.44 0.45
CA ASN A 801 16.67 14.69 1.84
C ASN A 801 17.08 13.51 2.73
N VAL A 802 18.32 13.06 2.58
CA VAL A 802 18.92 11.94 3.34
C VAL A 802 18.71 12.13 4.85
N CYS A 803 18.20 11.09 5.53
CA CYS A 803 17.83 11.07 6.95
C CYS A 803 16.66 12.02 7.35
N LYS A 804 16.04 12.72 6.40
CA LYS A 804 14.89 13.61 6.61
C LYS A 804 13.72 13.19 5.73
N PHE A 805 13.40 11.90 5.74
CA PHE A 805 12.42 11.32 4.84
C PHE A 805 10.98 11.57 5.38
N PRO A 806 10.17 12.44 4.76
CA PRO A 806 8.80 12.69 5.21
C PRO A 806 7.85 11.52 4.88
N LEU A 807 6.71 11.48 5.56
CA LEU A 807 5.50 10.86 5.04
C LEU A 807 4.91 11.76 3.94
N PHE A 808 4.58 11.19 2.78
CA PHE A 808 3.77 11.90 1.78
C PHE A 808 2.31 11.48 1.89
N VAL A 809 1.41 12.44 2.05
CA VAL A 809 -0.05 12.26 1.96
C VAL A 809 -0.49 12.80 0.60
N THR A 810 -1.00 11.90 -0.26
CA THR A 810 -1.38 12.17 -1.65
C THR A 810 -2.73 11.53 -1.96
N VAL A 811 -3.78 12.06 -1.34
CA VAL A 811 -5.17 11.62 -1.61
C VAL A 811 -5.66 12.27 -2.92
N THR A 812 -5.08 11.81 -4.02
CA THR A 812 -5.32 12.31 -5.39
C THR A 812 -5.63 11.16 -6.34
N CYS A 813 -5.64 11.35 -7.66
CA CYS A 813 -5.87 10.26 -8.61
C CYS A 813 -4.56 9.52 -8.93
N GLU A 814 -4.56 8.18 -8.83
CA GLU A 814 -3.56 7.26 -9.44
C GLU A 814 -2.06 7.53 -9.19
N TYR A 815 -1.70 8.27 -8.15
CA TYR A 815 -0.29 8.66 -7.91
C TYR A 815 0.63 7.47 -7.68
N THR A 816 0.12 6.39 -7.09
CA THR A 816 0.87 5.16 -6.77
C THR A 816 0.15 3.90 -7.26
N LYS A 817 -0.13 3.80 -8.56
CA LYS A 817 -0.75 2.63 -9.22
C LYS A 817 0.21 1.43 -9.34
N PHE A 818 0.69 0.93 -8.21
CA PHE A 818 1.72 -0.12 -8.12
C PHE A 818 1.27 -1.50 -8.64
N ASP A 819 -0.03 -1.73 -8.84
CA ASP A 819 -0.53 -3.00 -9.37
C ASP A 819 -0.36 -3.19 -10.88
N ASN A 820 0.20 -2.19 -11.57
CA ASN A 820 0.49 -2.27 -13.00
C ASN A 820 2.01 -2.31 -13.26
N PRO A 821 2.62 -3.52 -13.35
CA PRO A 821 4.07 -3.67 -13.55
C PRO A 821 4.61 -3.06 -14.86
N GLN A 822 3.73 -2.72 -15.79
CA GLN A 822 4.11 -2.17 -17.09
C GLN A 822 4.21 -0.63 -17.07
N ARG A 823 3.86 0.03 -15.96
CA ARG A 823 3.86 1.50 -15.86
C ARG A 823 4.17 1.94 -14.44
N LEU A 824 5.46 2.23 -14.21
CA LEU A 824 5.91 2.80 -12.94
C LEU A 824 5.36 4.22 -12.75
N THR A 825 5.05 4.60 -11.51
CA THR A 825 4.44 5.90 -11.19
C THR A 825 5.35 6.84 -10.41
N ALA A 826 4.96 8.12 -10.34
CA ALA A 826 5.66 9.13 -9.54
C ALA A 826 5.71 8.75 -8.05
N GLY A 827 4.62 8.21 -7.48
CA GLY A 827 4.60 7.74 -6.11
C GLY A 827 5.60 6.62 -5.82
N GLU A 828 5.73 5.65 -6.73
CA GLU A 828 6.73 4.58 -6.60
C GLU A 828 8.16 5.14 -6.60
N PHE A 829 8.49 6.07 -7.51
CA PHE A 829 9.80 6.72 -7.53
C PHE A 829 10.06 7.58 -6.27
N THR A 830 9.04 8.26 -5.74
CA THR A 830 9.16 9.01 -4.48
C THR A 830 9.52 8.09 -3.32
N TYR A 831 8.93 6.89 -3.26
CA TYR A 831 9.23 5.90 -2.23
C TYR A 831 10.61 5.24 -2.44
N TRP A 832 10.94 4.86 -3.68
CA TRP A 832 12.17 4.13 -4.02
C TRP A 832 13.44 4.97 -4.02
N ASN A 833 13.35 6.30 -4.02
CA ASN A 833 14.53 7.15 -3.99
C ASN A 833 15.38 6.85 -2.74
N THR A 834 16.64 6.45 -2.95
CA THR A 834 17.57 6.05 -1.86
C THR A 834 18.31 7.22 -1.25
N GLU A 835 18.34 8.37 -1.93
CA GLU A 835 19.04 9.59 -1.52
C GLU A 835 18.07 10.71 -1.08
N GLY A 836 16.76 10.46 -1.19
CA GLY A 836 15.70 11.41 -0.87
C GLY A 836 14.33 10.77 -0.90
N GLY A 837 13.29 11.52 -1.24
CA GLY A 837 11.93 10.99 -1.32
C GLY A 837 11.29 10.78 0.04
N SER A 838 10.33 9.85 0.10
CA SER A 838 9.50 9.61 1.28
C SER A 838 9.97 8.41 2.12
N ILE A 839 9.68 8.41 3.42
CA ILE A 839 9.83 7.20 4.25
C ILE A 839 8.62 6.27 4.09
N ALA A 840 7.46 6.87 3.82
CA ALA A 840 6.18 6.20 3.64
C ALA A 840 5.25 7.07 2.79
N LEU A 841 4.19 6.47 2.24
CA LEU A 841 3.11 7.15 1.55
C LEU A 841 1.76 6.79 2.16
N ILE A 842 0.88 7.77 2.31
CA ILE A 842 -0.57 7.57 2.32
C ILE A 842 -1.09 8.07 0.97
N THR A 843 -1.51 7.16 0.10
CA THR A 843 -1.66 7.44 -1.34
C THR A 843 -2.76 6.62 -1.98
N THR A 844 -3.06 6.86 -3.25
CA THR A 844 -4.12 6.17 -4.00
C THR A 844 -3.59 5.42 -5.21
N THR A 845 -4.35 4.40 -5.62
CA THR A 845 -4.06 3.58 -6.81
C THR A 845 -5.05 3.82 -7.96
N ARG A 846 -6.10 4.60 -7.72
CA ARG A 846 -7.28 4.81 -8.58
C ARG A 846 -7.77 6.26 -8.49
N GLN A 847 -8.77 6.61 -9.30
CA GLN A 847 -9.39 7.94 -9.23
C GLN A 847 -10.34 8.04 -8.04
N ILE A 848 -10.33 9.18 -7.35
CA ILE A 848 -11.11 9.44 -6.15
C ILE A 848 -11.95 10.71 -6.32
N PHE A 849 -13.18 10.72 -5.82
CA PHE A 849 -14.01 11.93 -5.83
C PHE A 849 -13.46 12.95 -4.84
N VAL A 850 -13.47 14.22 -5.24
CA VAL A 850 -12.95 15.33 -4.43
C VAL A 850 -13.65 15.42 -3.08
N THR A 851 -14.97 15.17 -3.03
CA THR A 851 -15.73 15.16 -1.78
C THR A 851 -15.23 14.13 -0.76
N ILE A 852 -14.80 12.95 -1.24
CA ILE A 852 -14.18 11.92 -0.42
C ILE A 852 -12.76 12.34 -0.04
N GLY A 853 -11.99 12.88 -0.99
CA GLY A 853 -10.64 13.39 -0.73
C GLY A 853 -10.59 14.46 0.37
N VAL A 854 -11.56 15.38 0.41
CA VAL A 854 -11.71 16.37 1.48
C VAL A 854 -11.92 15.68 2.82
N SER A 855 -12.95 14.84 2.94
CA SER A 855 -13.28 14.16 4.20
C SER A 855 -12.15 13.24 4.68
N PHE A 856 -11.43 12.61 3.76
CA PHE A 856 -10.30 11.75 4.10
C PHE A 856 -9.14 12.54 4.69
N ASN A 857 -8.77 13.68 4.10
CA ASN A 857 -7.69 14.52 4.65
C ASN A 857 -8.07 15.12 6.01
N GLU A 858 -9.27 15.68 6.15
CA GLU A 858 -9.76 16.28 7.40
C GLU A 858 -9.75 15.26 8.57
N VAL A 859 -10.18 14.02 8.32
CA VAL A 859 -10.21 12.97 9.35
C VAL A 859 -8.81 12.38 9.60
N LEU A 860 -8.00 12.20 8.54
CA LEU A 860 -6.66 11.63 8.67
C LEU A 860 -5.77 12.47 9.58
N ASP A 861 -5.79 13.79 9.44
CA ASP A 861 -4.90 14.67 10.22
C ASP A 861 -5.21 14.62 11.72
N GLN A 862 -6.48 14.42 12.09
CA GLN A 862 -6.88 14.25 13.50
C GLN A 862 -6.17 13.06 14.14
N TYR A 863 -6.11 11.92 13.44
CA TYR A 863 -5.45 10.72 13.92
C TYR A 863 -3.92 10.78 13.75
N LEU A 864 -3.43 11.29 12.62
CA LEU A 864 -2.00 11.35 12.31
C LEU A 864 -1.24 12.27 13.26
N PHE A 865 -1.84 13.42 13.61
CA PHE A 865 -1.30 14.36 14.58
C PHE A 865 -1.86 14.14 16.00
N SER A 866 -2.72 13.15 16.25
CA SER A 866 -3.29 12.85 17.58
C SER A 866 -3.86 14.09 18.28
N TYR A 867 -4.90 14.70 17.71
CA TYR A 867 -5.51 15.91 18.27
C TYR A 867 -5.98 15.68 19.72
N GLY A 868 -5.70 16.65 20.59
CA GLY A 868 -5.98 16.55 22.03
C GLY A 868 -5.13 15.55 22.85
N SER A 869 -4.17 14.82 22.25
CA SER A 869 -3.34 13.81 22.94
C SER A 869 -1.87 13.85 22.48
N ASN A 870 -0.90 13.40 23.28
CA ASN A 870 0.49 13.21 22.80
C ASN A 870 0.83 11.73 22.58
N ASP A 871 -0.17 10.85 22.65
CA ASP A 871 -0.01 9.45 22.25
C ASP A 871 -0.26 9.32 20.75
N TYR A 872 0.82 9.30 19.98
CA TYR A 872 0.77 9.22 18.52
C TYR A 872 0.63 7.77 18.06
N PRO A 873 -0.41 7.42 17.27
CA PRO A 873 -0.49 6.12 16.63
C PRO A 873 0.63 5.96 15.57
N THR A 874 0.81 4.74 15.07
CA THR A 874 1.64 4.54 13.86
C THR A 874 0.93 5.14 12.66
N MET A 875 1.67 5.45 11.59
CA MET A 875 1.07 6.04 10.39
C MET A 875 0.01 5.12 9.75
N ALA A 876 0.24 3.81 9.77
CA ALA A 876 -0.73 2.83 9.28
C ALA A 876 -1.95 2.71 10.20
N GLU A 877 -1.77 2.83 11.53
CA GLU A 877 -2.88 2.83 12.49
C GLU A 877 -3.74 4.08 12.35
N ALA A 878 -3.13 5.25 12.10
CA ALA A 878 -3.88 6.47 11.77
C ALA A 878 -4.76 6.28 10.52
N LEU A 879 -4.22 5.63 9.48
CA LEU A 879 -5.01 5.28 8.29
C LEU A 879 -6.13 4.28 8.59
N ARG A 880 -5.87 3.26 9.42
CA ARG A 880 -6.87 2.27 9.85
C ARG A 880 -8.06 2.96 10.52
N LEU A 881 -7.77 3.82 11.50
CA LEU A 881 -8.77 4.60 12.23
C LEU A 881 -9.55 5.53 11.28
N THR A 882 -8.86 6.21 10.36
CA THR A 882 -9.50 7.06 9.34
C THR A 882 -10.51 6.30 8.49
N LYS A 883 -10.18 5.07 8.07
CA LYS A 883 -11.08 4.24 7.23
C LYS A 883 -12.30 3.72 7.99
N ASN A 884 -12.19 3.54 9.30
CA ASN A 884 -13.30 3.10 10.17
C ASN A 884 -14.16 4.28 10.66
N ASP A 885 -13.66 5.51 10.57
CA ASP A 885 -14.36 6.72 11.02
C ASP A 885 -15.66 6.99 10.25
N ASP A 886 -16.70 7.39 10.97
CA ASP A 886 -18.04 7.70 10.44
C ASP A 886 -18.00 8.77 9.32
N GLY A 887 -16.99 9.66 9.30
CA GLY A 887 -16.80 10.66 8.23
C GLY A 887 -16.33 10.10 6.88
N VAL A 888 -15.80 8.87 6.85
CA VAL A 888 -15.18 8.26 5.66
C VAL A 888 -15.86 6.94 5.28
N VAL A 889 -16.31 6.20 6.29
CA VAL A 889 -16.62 4.78 6.19
C VAL A 889 -17.79 4.44 5.25
N GLY A 890 -18.72 5.37 5.03
CA GLY A 890 -19.87 5.17 4.15
C GLY A 890 -19.55 5.23 2.66
N SER A 891 -18.30 5.52 2.28
CA SER A 891 -17.84 5.50 0.89
C SER A 891 -17.05 4.23 0.56
N PRO A 892 -17.37 3.51 -0.54
CA PRO A 892 -16.53 2.41 -1.00
C PRO A 892 -15.14 2.88 -1.46
N GLN A 893 -14.95 4.18 -1.74
CA GLN A 893 -13.65 4.73 -2.11
C GLN A 893 -12.65 4.78 -0.95
N LYS A 894 -13.07 4.47 0.29
CA LYS A 894 -12.15 4.34 1.44
C LYS A 894 -11.04 3.30 1.17
N SER A 895 -11.37 2.25 0.42
CA SER A 895 -10.44 1.17 0.08
C SER A 895 -9.42 1.55 -1.00
N LEU A 896 -9.54 2.74 -1.62
CA LEU A 896 -8.60 3.25 -2.62
C LEU A 896 -7.33 3.84 -2.01
N VAL A 897 -7.34 4.12 -0.69
CA VAL A 897 -6.23 4.76 0.02
C VAL A 897 -5.36 3.70 0.68
N PHE A 898 -4.06 3.79 0.51
CA PHE A 898 -3.07 2.79 0.93
C PHE A 898 -2.02 3.41 1.84
N TYR A 899 -1.49 2.59 2.74
CA TYR A 899 -0.24 2.88 3.43
C TYR A 899 0.91 2.07 2.80
N ILE A 900 1.86 2.78 2.20
CA ILE A 900 3.10 2.22 1.65
C ILE A 900 4.22 2.53 2.64
N GLY A 901 4.81 1.51 3.26
CA GLY A 901 5.79 1.65 4.34
C GLY A 901 5.71 0.53 5.36
N ASP A 902 6.47 0.67 6.45
CA ASP A 902 6.43 -0.23 7.60
C ASP A 902 5.25 0.12 8.52
N PRO A 903 4.22 -0.74 8.67
CA PRO A 903 3.00 -0.42 9.41
C PRO A 903 3.21 -0.11 10.90
N ALA A 904 4.31 -0.57 11.49
CA ALA A 904 4.66 -0.29 12.88
C ALA A 904 5.36 1.07 13.07
N MET A 905 5.71 1.77 11.98
CA MET A 905 6.46 3.02 12.04
C MET A 905 5.57 4.20 12.48
N LYS A 906 6.06 4.94 13.48
CA LYS A 906 5.48 6.22 13.92
C LYS A 906 6.16 7.39 13.19
N LEU A 907 5.43 8.49 13.02
CA LEU A 907 6.08 9.78 12.73
C LEU A 907 7.02 10.14 13.89
N ALA A 908 8.21 10.64 13.57
CA ALA A 908 9.20 11.06 14.56
C ALA A 908 8.85 12.41 15.20
N PHE A 909 7.65 12.54 15.78
CA PHE A 909 7.29 13.68 16.61
C PHE A 909 8.21 13.74 17.83
N PRO A 910 8.88 14.87 18.10
CA PRO A 910 9.61 15.05 19.34
C PRO A 910 8.64 15.16 20.52
N ASP A 911 9.01 14.64 21.68
CA ASP A 911 8.19 14.78 22.88
C ASP A 911 8.01 16.27 23.24
N PRO A 912 6.82 16.72 23.65
CA PRO A 912 6.61 18.12 23.96
C PRO A 912 7.21 18.54 25.31
N GLN A 913 7.53 19.84 25.37
CA GLN A 913 7.73 20.75 26.52
C GLN A 913 9.13 21.37 26.69
N ILE A 914 9.57 22.09 25.66
CA ILE A 914 10.54 23.19 25.84
C ILE A 914 9.76 24.48 26.14
N GLN A 915 10.11 25.17 27.22
CA GLN A 915 9.44 26.40 27.67
C GLN A 915 10.38 27.60 27.66
N LEU A 916 9.97 28.69 27.03
CA LEU A 916 10.60 30.00 27.20
C LEU A 916 10.22 30.59 28.58
N THR A 917 11.21 30.98 29.37
CA THR A 917 11.01 31.45 30.75
C THR A 917 11.28 32.94 30.93
N ALA A 918 12.21 33.52 30.18
CA ALA A 918 12.59 34.93 30.30
C ALA A 918 13.10 35.53 28.98
N ILE A 919 12.94 36.85 28.86
CA ILE A 919 13.52 37.68 27.81
C ILE A 919 14.27 38.84 28.46
N ASN A 920 15.54 39.04 28.10
CA ASN A 920 16.43 40.05 28.67
C ASN A 920 16.50 39.98 30.21
N ASP A 921 16.58 38.76 30.75
CA ASP A 921 16.54 38.44 32.19
C ASP A 921 15.26 38.91 32.93
N ILE A 922 14.22 39.32 32.20
CA ILE A 922 12.89 39.63 32.71
C ILE A 922 12.01 38.39 32.52
N PRO A 923 11.38 37.86 33.59
CA PRO A 923 10.45 36.74 33.47
C PRO A 923 9.38 37.03 32.40
N LEU A 924 9.04 36.03 31.58
CA LEU A 924 8.11 36.22 30.47
C LEU A 924 6.75 36.78 30.92
N THR A 925 6.30 36.44 32.12
CA THR A 925 5.07 36.97 32.73
C THR A 925 5.10 38.47 33.01
N ASP A 926 6.29 39.05 33.16
CA ASP A 926 6.51 40.47 33.45
C ASP A 926 7.02 41.24 32.21
N PHE A 927 7.38 40.55 31.14
CA PHE A 927 7.88 41.13 29.90
C PHE A 927 6.73 41.64 29.02
N ASN A 928 6.75 42.91 28.63
CA ASN A 928 5.65 43.57 27.90
C ASN A 928 6.11 44.50 26.77
N GLU A 929 7.40 44.50 26.44
CA GLU A 929 7.95 45.34 25.36
C GLU A 929 8.06 44.52 24.07
N PRO A 930 7.81 45.12 22.89
CA PRO A 930 8.07 44.45 21.62
C PRO A 930 9.57 44.31 21.36
N LEU A 931 9.97 43.21 20.73
CA LEU A 931 11.28 43.03 20.11
C LEU A 931 11.35 43.96 18.89
N LYS A 932 12.13 45.04 19.00
CA LYS A 932 12.28 46.04 17.94
C LYS A 932 13.43 45.67 17.03
N ALA A 933 13.40 46.16 15.80
CA ALA A 933 14.52 46.06 14.87
C ALA A 933 15.79 46.61 15.52
N LEU A 934 16.90 45.86 15.41
CA LEU A 934 18.22 46.16 16.00
C LEU A 934 18.30 46.02 17.53
N ASP A 935 17.28 45.48 18.20
CA ASP A 935 17.41 45.10 19.61
C ASP A 935 18.33 43.89 19.75
N ARG A 936 19.25 43.94 20.71
CA ARG A 936 19.92 42.75 21.23
C ARG A 936 18.99 42.07 22.23
N VAL A 937 18.66 40.81 21.96
CA VAL A 937 17.69 40.04 22.73
C VAL A 937 18.38 38.81 23.29
N LYS A 938 18.22 38.59 24.60
CA LYS A 938 18.57 37.34 25.27
C LYS A 938 17.29 36.58 25.61
N MET A 939 17.18 35.33 25.18
CA MET A 939 16.07 34.44 25.52
C MET A 939 16.58 33.30 26.39
N SER A 940 15.88 33.00 27.48
CA SER A 940 16.19 31.87 28.36
C SER A 940 15.00 30.95 28.49
N GLY A 941 15.26 29.66 28.61
CA GLY A 941 14.23 28.63 28.70
C GLY A 941 14.68 27.39 29.46
N GLN A 942 13.75 26.44 29.56
CA GLN A 942 13.95 25.19 30.26
C GLN A 942 13.31 24.00 29.53
N ILE A 943 13.84 22.81 29.77
CA ILE A 943 13.30 21.54 29.29
C ILE A 943 12.47 20.89 30.41
N LEU A 944 11.24 20.50 30.07
CA LEU A 944 10.33 19.82 30.97
C LEU A 944 10.03 18.40 30.46
N SER A 945 9.62 17.52 31.38
CA SER A 945 9.01 16.23 31.05
C SER A 945 7.59 16.45 30.54
N GLU A 946 6.98 15.48 29.86
CA GLU A 946 5.56 15.52 29.47
C GLU A 946 4.59 15.90 30.62
N SER A 947 4.91 15.53 31.87
CA SER A 947 4.12 15.89 33.06
C SER A 947 4.22 17.35 33.53
N GLY A 948 5.03 18.20 32.88
CA GLY A 948 5.31 19.57 33.34
C GLY A 948 6.46 19.70 34.33
N SER A 949 7.14 18.60 34.68
CA SER A 949 8.24 18.61 35.66
C SER A 949 9.57 19.02 35.02
N PHE A 950 10.35 19.88 35.69
CA PHE A 950 11.67 20.32 35.22
C PHE A 950 12.70 19.18 35.14
N LEU A 951 13.38 19.05 33.99
CA LEU A 951 14.36 17.99 33.73
C LEU A 951 15.80 18.45 34.04
N SER A 952 16.13 18.49 35.33
CA SER A 952 17.45 18.94 35.82
C SER A 952 18.66 18.11 35.35
N ASN A 953 18.44 16.96 34.71
CA ASN A 953 19.49 16.06 34.22
C ASN A 953 19.65 16.09 32.69
N TYR A 954 18.84 16.89 31.98
CA TYR A 954 18.90 16.98 30.52
C TYR A 954 20.11 17.82 30.10
N ASN A 955 20.99 17.27 29.27
CA ASN A 955 22.13 17.99 28.71
C ASN A 955 22.22 17.71 27.22
N GLY A 956 22.35 18.75 26.41
CA GLY A 956 22.24 18.60 24.96
C GLY A 956 22.29 19.93 24.24
N ILE A 957 21.71 19.97 23.05
CA ILE A 957 21.66 21.16 22.20
C ILE A 957 20.21 21.49 21.89
N VAL A 958 19.81 22.73 22.11
CA VAL A 958 18.54 23.27 21.62
C VAL A 958 18.78 24.11 20.37
N THR A 959 18.02 23.87 19.32
CA THR A 959 17.87 24.75 18.16
C THR A 959 16.65 25.63 18.40
N ALA A 960 16.85 26.94 18.42
CA ALA A 960 15.80 27.93 18.50
C ALA A 960 15.61 28.60 17.14
N THR A 961 14.35 28.71 16.69
CA THR A 961 13.97 29.47 15.49
C THR A 961 12.96 30.53 15.89
N VAL A 962 13.31 31.80 15.69
CA VAL A 962 12.45 32.94 15.98
C VAL A 962 11.89 33.44 14.65
N PHE A 963 10.57 33.44 14.55
CA PHE A 963 9.83 33.92 13.39
C PHE A 963 9.23 35.30 13.67
N ASP A 964 9.15 36.13 12.63
CA ASP A 964 8.34 37.34 12.66
C ASP A 964 6.84 36.96 12.77
N LYS A 965 5.99 37.97 12.89
CA LYS A 965 4.54 37.85 12.74
C LYS A 965 4.17 37.16 11.42
N ASN A 966 3.09 36.38 11.48
CA ASN A 966 2.48 35.77 10.30
C ASN A 966 2.22 36.81 9.21
N ILE A 967 2.33 36.37 7.97
CA ILE A 967 2.17 37.21 6.81
C ILE A 967 0.87 36.85 6.11
N ALA A 968 0.01 37.85 5.95
CA ALA A 968 -1.17 37.74 5.10
C ALA A 968 -0.74 37.67 3.63
N ARG A 969 -1.23 36.66 2.91
CA ARG A 969 -1.00 36.42 1.49
C ARG A 969 -2.34 36.30 0.78
N GLN A 970 -2.30 36.51 -0.53
CA GLN A 970 -3.43 36.31 -1.42
C GLN A 970 -2.94 35.52 -2.62
N THR A 971 -3.77 34.64 -3.16
CA THR A 971 -3.51 34.02 -4.46
C THR A 971 -3.62 35.06 -5.59
N LEU A 972 -3.10 34.71 -6.78
CA LEU A 972 -3.04 35.60 -7.93
C LEU A 972 -4.22 35.41 -8.89
N GLY A 973 -4.96 34.30 -8.80
CA GLY A 973 -6.05 33.97 -9.72
C GLY A 973 -5.54 33.87 -11.16
N ASN A 974 -4.45 33.13 -11.37
CA ASN A 974 -3.68 33.12 -12.62
C ASN A 974 -4.55 32.79 -13.86
N ASP A 975 -5.48 31.85 -13.71
CA ASP A 975 -6.37 31.38 -14.79
C ASP A 975 -7.61 32.26 -15.02
N ASN A 976 -7.75 33.35 -14.26
CA ASN A 976 -8.89 34.27 -14.31
C ASN A 976 -10.24 33.60 -14.06
N THR A 977 -10.24 32.49 -13.31
CA THR A 977 -11.42 31.73 -12.97
C THR A 977 -12.33 32.54 -12.04
N THR A 978 -13.61 32.63 -12.38
CA THR A 978 -14.57 33.43 -11.61
C THR A 978 -15.71 32.58 -11.08
N ASP A 979 -16.16 32.86 -9.87
CA ASP A 979 -17.48 32.45 -9.38
C ASP A 979 -18.43 33.66 -9.40
N ASN A 980 -19.59 33.49 -10.03
CA ASN A 980 -20.61 34.55 -10.19
C ASN A 980 -20.05 35.90 -10.70
N GLY A 981 -19.02 35.86 -11.55
CA GLY A 981 -18.35 37.04 -12.12
C GLY A 981 -17.34 37.73 -11.19
N THR A 982 -17.03 37.15 -10.03
CA THR A 982 -15.97 37.60 -9.12
C THR A 982 -14.76 36.68 -9.28
N LEU A 983 -13.56 37.25 -9.45
CA LEU A 983 -12.32 36.48 -9.48
C LEU A 983 -12.16 35.71 -8.17
N ILE A 984 -11.87 34.43 -8.28
CA ILE A 984 -11.61 33.57 -7.13
C ILE A 984 -10.19 33.88 -6.63
N ILE A 985 -10.09 34.36 -5.40
CA ILE A 985 -8.84 34.60 -4.68
C ILE A 985 -8.98 34.00 -3.29
N LEU A 986 -7.97 33.28 -2.82
CA LEU A 986 -7.87 32.82 -1.45
C LEU A 986 -6.98 33.78 -0.65
N ASP A 987 -7.54 34.30 0.45
CA ASP A 987 -6.78 35.01 1.49
C ASP A 987 -6.30 33.98 2.52
N PHE A 988 -5.00 33.95 2.82
CA PHE A 988 -4.42 33.01 3.78
C PHE A 988 -3.28 33.65 4.59
N GLU A 989 -2.95 33.05 5.73
CA GLU A 989 -1.77 33.41 6.52
C GLU A 989 -0.69 32.33 6.42
N THR A 990 0.57 32.77 6.31
CA THR A 990 1.74 31.90 6.40
C THR A 990 2.66 32.36 7.53
N ILE A 991 3.54 31.48 8.01
CA ILE A 991 4.51 31.81 9.04
C ILE A 991 5.40 32.98 8.60
N GLY A 992 5.75 33.85 9.55
CA GLY A 992 6.62 34.99 9.29
C GLY A 992 8.05 34.58 8.92
N GLU A 993 8.80 35.55 8.38
CA GLU A 993 10.21 35.35 8.03
C GLU A 993 11.04 34.91 9.25
N THR A 994 12.06 34.08 9.01
CA THR A 994 12.99 33.63 10.06
C THR A 994 13.89 34.78 10.48
N LEU A 995 13.69 35.29 11.69
CA LEU A 995 14.50 36.36 12.29
C LEU A 995 15.83 35.86 12.83
N PHE A 996 15.83 34.63 13.35
CA PHE A 996 17.00 33.98 13.91
C PHE A 996 16.82 32.47 13.90
N LYS A 997 17.87 31.75 13.52
CA LYS A 997 17.97 30.30 13.66
C LYS A 997 19.36 29.95 14.19
N GLY A 998 19.42 29.47 15.42
CA GLY A 998 20.69 29.20 16.09
C GLY A 998 20.58 28.10 17.13
N GLN A 999 21.73 27.72 17.68
CA GLN A 999 21.84 26.64 18.64
C GLN A 999 22.37 27.14 19.99
N ALA A 1000 21.94 26.50 21.06
CA ALA A 1000 22.42 26.77 22.41
C ALA A 1000 22.64 25.48 23.19
N THR A 1001 23.63 25.49 24.08
CA THR A 1001 23.90 24.40 25.00
C THR A 1001 22.82 24.36 26.08
N VAL A 1002 22.21 23.19 26.25
CA VAL A 1002 21.34 22.90 27.38
C VAL A 1002 22.18 22.29 28.49
N THR A 1003 22.21 22.92 29.66
CA THR A 1003 22.90 22.42 30.86
C THR A 1003 21.92 22.23 31.99
N ASN A 1004 21.82 21.01 32.52
CA ASN A 1004 20.88 20.66 33.60
C ASN A 1004 19.43 21.10 33.32
N GLY A 1005 18.99 20.99 32.07
CA GLY A 1005 17.64 21.37 31.63
C GLY A 1005 17.43 22.86 31.40
N GLU A 1006 18.42 23.73 31.59
CA GLU A 1006 18.33 25.18 31.31
C GLU A 1006 19.16 25.55 30.08
N PHE A 1007 18.71 26.56 29.34
CA PHE A 1007 19.45 27.14 28.22
C PHE A 1007 19.19 28.64 28.10
N ASP A 1008 20.12 29.34 27.47
CA ASP A 1008 19.90 30.69 26.99
C ASP A 1008 20.65 30.94 25.68
N PHE A 1009 20.16 31.89 24.89
CA PHE A 1009 20.80 32.34 23.66
C PHE A 1009 20.54 33.81 23.44
N GLU A 1010 21.41 34.43 22.66
CA GLU A 1010 21.31 35.83 22.28
C GLU A 1010 21.26 35.96 20.77
N PHE A 1011 20.63 37.01 20.29
CA PHE A 1011 20.69 37.43 18.89
C PHE A 1011 20.36 38.93 18.78
N VAL A 1012 20.62 39.51 17.62
CA VAL A 1012 20.17 40.86 17.28
C VAL A 1012 19.01 40.74 16.31
N VAL A 1013 17.90 41.42 16.60
CA VAL A 1013 16.70 41.40 15.75
C VAL A 1013 17.02 42.08 14.41
N PRO A 1014 16.81 41.42 13.25
CA PRO A 1014 17.10 41.99 11.95
C PRO A 1014 16.42 43.35 11.72
N ARG A 1015 17.08 44.22 10.94
CA ARG A 1015 16.51 45.50 10.54
C ARG A 1015 15.24 45.35 9.68
N ASP A 1016 15.12 44.22 9.00
CA ASP A 1016 14.10 43.93 8.00
C ASP A 1016 12.80 43.37 8.57
N ILE A 1017 12.61 43.34 9.89
CA ILE A 1017 11.31 42.96 10.48
C ILE A 1017 10.18 43.88 10.02
N GLY A 1018 8.95 43.37 10.03
CA GLY A 1018 7.78 44.21 9.80
C GLY A 1018 7.64 45.31 10.87
N ILE A 1019 7.43 46.56 10.46
CA ILE A 1019 7.33 47.71 11.40
C ILE A 1019 6.10 47.64 12.34
N PRO A 1020 4.90 47.25 11.90
CA PRO A 1020 3.75 47.12 12.81
C PRO A 1020 4.04 46.07 13.90
N VAL A 1021 3.66 46.37 15.14
CA VAL A 1021 3.78 45.42 16.26
C VAL A 1021 2.70 44.34 16.13
N GLY A 1022 3.12 43.08 16.22
CA GLY A 1022 2.23 41.92 16.25
C GLY A 1022 2.89 40.70 16.92
N PRO A 1023 2.13 39.61 17.13
CA PRO A 1023 2.64 38.40 17.75
C PRO A 1023 3.63 37.68 16.83
N GLY A 1024 4.82 37.36 17.34
CA GLY A 1024 5.78 36.47 16.67
C GLY A 1024 5.71 35.05 17.22
N LYS A 1025 6.51 34.14 16.66
CA LYS A 1025 6.63 32.76 17.15
C LYS A 1025 8.07 32.41 17.47
N VAL A 1026 8.31 31.71 18.57
CA VAL A 1026 9.56 30.97 18.81
C VAL A 1026 9.26 29.48 18.71
N SER A 1027 10.00 28.74 17.89
CA SER A 1027 9.96 27.27 17.79
C SER A 1027 11.26 26.70 18.34
N PHE A 1028 11.15 25.64 19.14
CA PHE A 1028 12.28 24.97 19.77
C PHE A 1028 12.34 23.50 19.38
N TYR A 1029 13.56 23.00 19.18
CA TYR A 1029 13.87 21.59 19.06
C TYR A 1029 15.14 21.30 19.86
N ALA A 1030 15.11 20.38 20.81
CA ALA A 1030 16.29 19.96 21.55
C ALA A 1030 16.61 18.49 21.31
N LYS A 1031 17.90 18.17 21.30
CA LYS A 1031 18.44 16.81 21.22
C LYS A 1031 19.36 16.59 22.42
N GLU A 1032 19.18 15.48 23.14
CA GLU A 1032 20.04 15.10 24.26
C GLU A 1032 21.40 14.57 23.76
N GLU A 1033 22.46 14.80 24.53
CA GLU A 1033 23.78 14.30 24.20
C GLU A 1033 23.90 12.80 24.53
N ASN A 1034 24.44 12.00 23.59
CA ASN A 1034 24.68 10.55 23.75
C ASN A 1034 23.42 9.68 23.93
N VAL A 1035 22.23 10.27 23.83
CA VAL A 1035 20.93 9.58 23.92
C VAL A 1035 20.08 10.04 22.74
N LEU A 1036 19.35 9.11 22.12
CA LEU A 1036 18.43 9.40 21.01
C LEU A 1036 17.06 9.91 21.54
N ASP A 1037 17.10 10.95 22.36
CA ASP A 1037 15.93 11.64 22.92
C ASP A 1037 15.88 13.08 22.39
N ASP A 1038 14.71 13.49 21.91
CA ASP A 1038 14.44 14.86 21.49
C ASP A 1038 13.18 15.45 22.12
N LYS A 1039 13.13 16.78 22.12
CA LYS A 1039 12.05 17.57 22.71
C LYS A 1039 11.67 18.71 21.78
N ALA A 1040 10.39 19.07 21.74
CA ALA A 1040 9.89 20.25 21.01
C ALA A 1040 9.19 21.24 21.95
N GLY A 1041 9.13 22.49 21.52
CA GLY A 1041 8.34 23.51 22.21
C GLY A 1041 8.10 24.75 21.36
N TYR A 1042 7.29 25.65 21.87
CA TYR A 1042 6.92 26.87 21.18
C TYR A 1042 6.59 28.01 22.15
N ASN A 1043 6.56 29.24 21.64
CA ASN A 1043 5.97 30.38 22.33
C ASN A 1043 5.40 31.40 21.32
N PHE A 1044 4.20 31.94 21.61
CA PHE A 1044 3.56 33.01 20.81
C PHE A 1044 3.43 34.34 21.58
N ASP A 1045 3.92 34.40 22.81
CA ASP A 1045 3.73 35.57 23.69
C ASP A 1045 4.66 36.74 23.31
N ILE A 1046 5.64 36.49 22.44
CA ILE A 1046 6.54 37.53 21.95
C ILE A 1046 5.80 38.51 21.02
N GLN A 1047 6.11 39.79 21.15
CA GLN A 1047 5.66 40.84 20.24
C GLN A 1047 6.83 41.31 19.40
N VAL A 1048 6.68 41.42 18.09
CA VAL A 1048 7.74 41.84 17.16
C VAL A 1048 7.28 43.06 16.37
N GLY A 1049 8.07 44.13 16.40
CA GLY A 1049 7.84 45.34 15.60
C GLY A 1049 8.45 46.61 16.20
N GLY A 1050 8.43 47.68 15.40
CA GLY A 1050 9.12 48.94 15.73
C GLY A 1050 10.63 48.89 15.45
N ILE A 1051 11.32 49.99 15.77
CA ILE A 1051 12.77 50.15 15.57
C ILE A 1051 13.42 50.69 16.84
N ASN A 1052 14.61 50.19 17.17
CA ASN A 1052 15.42 50.74 18.24
C ASN A 1052 16.21 51.96 17.72
N GLU A 1053 15.70 53.16 17.99
CA GLU A 1053 16.35 54.42 17.60
C GLU A 1053 17.70 54.68 18.30
N ASN A 1054 18.05 53.89 19.32
CA ASN A 1054 19.29 54.01 20.09
C ASN A 1054 20.31 52.90 19.78
N ALA A 1055 20.06 52.07 18.75
CA ALA A 1055 21.00 51.03 18.33
C ALA A 1055 22.35 51.64 17.89
N GLU A 1056 23.46 50.96 18.16
CA GLU A 1056 24.79 51.40 17.72
C GLU A 1056 24.88 51.37 16.19
N GLU A 1057 25.68 52.27 15.58
CA GLU A 1057 25.89 52.26 14.14
C GLU A 1057 26.84 51.13 13.71
N ASP A 1058 26.41 50.34 12.72
CA ASP A 1058 27.26 49.37 12.02
C ASP A 1058 27.28 49.67 10.52
N ASN A 1059 28.48 49.63 9.92
CA ASN A 1059 28.73 49.86 8.50
C ASN A 1059 29.68 48.81 7.90
N VAL A 1060 29.93 47.69 8.60
CA VAL A 1060 30.82 46.61 8.16
C VAL A 1060 29.97 45.41 7.77
N GLY A 1061 30.13 44.89 6.56
CA GLY A 1061 29.41 43.68 6.15
C GLY A 1061 30.09 42.38 6.65
N PRO A 1062 29.41 41.24 6.50
CA PRO A 1062 29.86 39.96 7.06
C PRO A 1062 31.12 39.44 6.38
N VAL A 1063 31.95 38.73 7.14
CA VAL A 1063 33.07 37.95 6.60
C VAL A 1063 32.56 36.62 6.07
N ILE A 1064 32.85 36.33 4.79
CA ILE A 1064 32.37 35.14 4.09
C ILE A 1064 33.57 34.25 3.71
N THR A 1065 33.51 32.96 4.08
CA THR A 1065 34.47 31.95 3.64
C THR A 1065 33.75 30.81 2.94
N LEU A 1066 34.14 30.50 1.71
CA LEU A 1066 33.48 29.51 0.85
C LEU A 1066 34.35 28.27 0.66
N PHE A 1067 33.69 27.11 0.59
CA PHE A 1067 34.28 25.81 0.29
C PHE A 1067 33.33 24.98 -0.58
N MET A 1068 33.88 23.98 -1.27
CA MET A 1068 33.10 22.97 -1.99
C MET A 1068 33.38 21.58 -1.41
N ASN A 1069 32.34 20.82 -1.09
CA ASN A 1069 32.30 19.48 -0.48
C ASN A 1069 32.85 19.41 0.96
N ASP A 1070 34.00 20.02 1.22
CA ASP A 1070 34.62 20.05 2.55
C ASP A 1070 35.54 21.27 2.75
N GLU A 1071 35.86 21.59 4.00
CA GLU A 1071 36.67 22.77 4.37
C GLU A 1071 38.13 22.72 3.92
N ASN A 1072 38.62 21.60 3.38
CA ASN A 1072 39.96 21.51 2.80
C ASN A 1072 39.98 21.91 1.31
N PHE A 1073 38.81 22.16 0.72
CA PHE A 1073 38.72 22.61 -0.67
C PHE A 1073 39.41 23.96 -0.86
N VAL A 1074 40.11 24.09 -1.99
CA VAL A 1074 40.83 25.31 -2.36
C VAL A 1074 40.30 25.76 -3.71
N SER A 1075 40.07 27.07 -3.86
CA SER A 1075 39.62 27.68 -5.12
C SER A 1075 40.48 27.22 -6.31
N GLY A 1076 39.82 26.85 -7.41
CA GLY A 1076 40.37 26.18 -8.60
C GLY A 1076 40.46 24.66 -8.49
N GLY A 1077 40.03 24.06 -7.37
CA GLY A 1077 39.97 22.62 -7.14
C GLY A 1077 38.97 21.89 -8.05
N ILE A 1078 39.04 20.56 -8.08
CA ILE A 1078 38.12 19.73 -8.88
C ILE A 1078 36.90 19.32 -8.06
N THR A 1079 35.74 19.29 -8.69
CA THR A 1079 34.51 18.70 -8.18
C THR A 1079 33.89 17.75 -9.21
N ASN A 1080 32.83 17.06 -8.82
CA ASN A 1080 31.90 16.45 -9.76
C ASN A 1080 30.79 17.46 -10.10
N GLU A 1081 29.79 16.99 -10.84
CA GLU A 1081 28.59 17.73 -11.30
C GLU A 1081 27.59 18.00 -10.17
N GLN A 1082 27.80 17.44 -8.98
CA GLN A 1082 26.88 17.52 -7.83
C GLN A 1082 27.62 17.91 -6.55
N PRO A 1083 28.34 19.06 -6.51
CA PRO A 1083 29.10 19.44 -5.34
C PRO A 1083 28.23 20.12 -4.28
N THR A 1084 28.67 20.09 -3.03
CA THR A 1084 28.03 20.80 -1.91
C THR A 1084 28.76 22.10 -1.61
N LEU A 1085 28.07 23.24 -1.69
CA LEU A 1085 28.55 24.50 -1.14
C LEU A 1085 28.56 24.44 0.37
N ILE A 1086 29.66 24.86 0.99
CA ILE A 1086 29.74 25.17 2.41
C ILE A 1086 30.17 26.63 2.53
N ALA A 1087 29.34 27.47 3.14
CA ALA A 1087 29.68 28.86 3.41
C ALA A 1087 29.68 29.12 4.91
N LYS A 1088 30.80 29.63 5.43
CA LYS A 1088 30.93 30.11 6.82
C LYS A 1088 30.84 31.62 6.84
N LEU A 1089 29.95 32.13 7.68
CA LEU A 1089 29.62 33.54 7.77
C LEU A 1089 29.92 34.03 9.20
N GLN A 1090 30.50 35.22 9.32
CA GLN A 1090 30.79 35.85 10.60
C GLN A 1090 30.49 37.35 10.55
N ASP A 1091 29.77 37.85 11.55
CA ASP A 1091 29.50 39.27 11.76
C ASP A 1091 29.29 39.58 13.25
N ASP A 1092 29.70 40.76 13.73
CA ASP A 1092 29.60 41.11 15.15
C ASP A 1092 28.14 41.25 15.63
N ASN A 1093 27.21 41.58 14.72
CA ASN A 1093 25.78 41.69 14.99
C ASN A 1093 24.98 40.48 14.48
N GLY A 1094 25.63 39.52 13.82
CA GLY A 1094 25.01 38.33 13.27
C GLY A 1094 24.53 38.49 11.83
N ILE A 1095 24.10 37.38 11.24
CA ILE A 1095 23.73 37.30 9.83
C ILE A 1095 22.23 37.49 9.67
N ASN A 1096 21.82 38.28 8.69
CA ASN A 1096 20.41 38.48 8.38
C ASN A 1096 19.84 37.24 7.67
N THR A 1097 18.88 36.60 8.30
CA THR A 1097 18.07 35.52 7.72
C THR A 1097 16.67 35.96 7.33
N ALA A 1098 16.25 37.16 7.75
CA ALA A 1098 14.95 37.70 7.40
C ALA A 1098 14.97 38.15 5.93
N SER A 1099 14.07 37.62 5.11
CA SER A 1099 13.98 37.96 3.68
C SER A 1099 13.37 39.36 3.46
N GLY A 1100 14.13 40.40 3.82
CA GLY A 1100 13.87 41.77 3.39
C GLY A 1100 14.10 41.92 1.89
N ILE A 1101 13.40 42.87 1.25
CA ILE A 1101 13.51 43.09 -0.21
C ILE A 1101 14.97 43.32 -0.62
N GLY A 1102 15.58 42.31 -1.26
CA GLY A 1102 16.94 42.36 -1.78
C GLY A 1102 18.05 42.04 -0.77
N HIS A 1103 17.72 41.56 0.44
CA HIS A 1103 18.68 41.23 1.50
C HIS A 1103 18.82 39.71 1.77
N ASP A 1104 18.40 38.88 0.81
CA ASP A 1104 18.59 37.43 0.89
C ASP A 1104 20.07 37.01 0.84
N ILE A 1105 20.37 35.84 1.43
CA ILE A 1105 21.62 35.14 1.20
C ILE A 1105 21.51 34.47 -0.17
N THR A 1106 22.28 34.96 -1.15
CA THR A 1106 22.20 34.47 -2.54
C THR A 1106 23.50 33.87 -3.02
N ALA A 1107 23.41 32.77 -3.77
CA ALA A 1107 24.52 32.23 -4.56
C ALA A 1107 24.18 32.30 -6.05
N ILE A 1108 25.18 32.62 -6.87
CA ILE A 1108 25.08 32.71 -8.32
C ILE A 1108 26.23 31.91 -8.94
N ILE A 1109 25.92 31.11 -9.97
CA ILE A 1109 26.92 30.40 -10.78
C ILE A 1109 27.13 31.18 -12.08
N ASP A 1110 28.39 31.40 -12.45
CA ASP A 1110 28.84 31.99 -13.73
C ASP A 1110 28.21 33.33 -14.10
N GLY A 1111 27.82 34.11 -13.08
CA GLY A 1111 27.19 35.42 -13.26
C GLY A 1111 25.72 35.39 -13.68
N ASP A 1112 25.01 34.27 -13.54
CA ASP A 1112 23.56 34.19 -13.74
C ASP A 1112 22.78 34.91 -12.62
N GLU A 1113 22.71 36.23 -12.70
CA GLU A 1113 21.91 37.07 -11.80
C GLU A 1113 20.39 36.86 -11.99
N THR A 1114 19.95 36.15 -13.05
CA THR A 1114 18.53 35.94 -13.32
C THR A 1114 17.95 34.76 -12.54
N ASN A 1115 18.77 33.78 -12.18
CA ASN A 1115 18.35 32.60 -11.42
C ASN A 1115 19.22 32.38 -10.16
N PRO A 1116 19.20 33.30 -9.18
CA PRO A 1116 19.97 33.14 -7.95
C PRO A 1116 19.42 32.01 -7.07
N PHE A 1117 20.31 31.28 -6.40
CA PHE A 1117 19.94 30.35 -5.33
C PHE A 1117 19.71 31.14 -4.04
N ILE A 1118 18.50 31.09 -3.48
CA ILE A 1118 18.16 31.71 -2.18
C ILE A 1118 18.46 30.70 -1.06
N LEU A 1119 19.30 31.08 -0.11
CA LEU A 1119 19.92 30.16 0.87
C LEU A 1119 19.60 30.47 2.34
N ASN A 1120 18.67 31.39 2.62
CA ASN A 1120 18.33 31.84 3.98
C ASN A 1120 18.00 30.66 4.92
N ASP A 1121 17.15 29.73 4.50
CA ASP A 1121 16.69 28.59 5.33
C ASP A 1121 17.78 27.54 5.62
N TYR A 1122 18.86 27.56 4.82
CA TYR A 1122 20.02 26.68 4.97
C TYR A 1122 21.04 27.22 5.96
N TYR A 1123 20.95 28.49 6.38
CA TYR A 1123 21.84 29.09 7.38
C TYR A 1123 21.42 28.73 8.80
N GLN A 1124 22.42 28.43 9.64
CA GLN A 1124 22.25 28.21 11.07
C GLN A 1124 23.44 28.83 11.82
N ALA A 1125 23.15 29.60 12.87
CA ALA A 1125 24.16 30.09 13.79
C ALA A 1125 24.73 28.95 14.65
N ASN A 1126 26.01 29.07 15.00
CA ASN A 1126 26.74 28.08 15.79
C ASN A 1126 26.19 27.99 17.22
N VAL A 1127 26.53 26.87 17.88
CA VAL A 1127 26.19 26.65 19.30
C VAL A 1127 26.79 27.77 20.16
N ASP A 1128 25.93 28.45 20.92
CA ASP A 1128 26.26 29.55 21.84
C ASP A 1128 26.94 30.76 21.17
N ASP A 1129 26.87 30.90 19.84
CA ASP A 1129 27.54 31.96 19.08
C ASP A 1129 26.66 32.44 17.91
N TYR A 1130 25.88 33.50 18.15
CA TYR A 1130 25.03 34.12 17.12
C TYR A 1130 25.82 34.93 16.07
N GLN A 1131 27.08 35.24 16.35
CA GLN A 1131 27.95 36.03 15.48
C GLN A 1131 28.57 35.19 14.37
N ARG A 1132 28.54 33.85 14.50
CA ARG A 1132 29.08 32.92 13.52
C ARG A 1132 28.06 31.86 13.15
N GLY A 1133 28.06 31.46 11.89
CA GLY A 1133 27.24 30.34 11.45
C GLY A 1133 27.74 29.76 10.14
N ALA A 1134 27.00 28.77 9.67
CA ALA A 1134 27.27 28.13 8.39
C ALA A 1134 25.97 27.83 7.66
N LEU A 1135 26.07 27.75 6.34
CA LEU A 1135 25.06 27.13 5.48
C LEU A 1135 25.72 26.06 4.61
N SER A 1136 24.93 25.05 4.27
CA SER A 1136 25.32 23.96 3.38
C SER A 1136 24.25 23.77 2.31
N TYR A 1137 24.62 23.78 1.03
CA TYR A 1137 23.70 23.66 -0.10
C TYR A 1137 24.25 22.72 -1.17
N ALA A 1138 23.49 21.70 -1.56
CA ALA A 1138 23.93 20.76 -2.59
C ALA A 1138 23.50 21.24 -3.98
N PHE A 1139 24.46 21.48 -4.88
CA PHE A 1139 24.17 21.77 -6.27
C PHE A 1139 23.83 20.50 -7.04
N ARG A 1140 23.07 20.68 -8.13
CA ARG A 1140 22.65 19.60 -9.01
C ARG A 1140 23.11 19.86 -10.44
N GLU A 1141 23.66 18.82 -11.07
CA GLU A 1141 23.96 18.76 -12.51
C GLU A 1141 24.66 20.00 -13.07
N LEU A 1142 25.73 20.44 -12.39
CA LEU A 1142 26.60 21.47 -12.94
C LEU A 1142 27.27 20.95 -14.21
N GLU A 1143 27.31 21.78 -15.25
CA GLU A 1143 27.96 21.41 -16.51
C GLU A 1143 29.45 21.09 -16.29
N SER A 1144 30.05 20.24 -17.13
CA SER A 1144 31.50 20.01 -17.05
C SER A 1144 32.26 21.24 -17.53
N GLY A 1145 32.93 21.94 -16.62
CA GLY A 1145 33.65 23.16 -16.95
C GLY A 1145 34.26 23.85 -15.74
N LEU A 1146 34.96 24.95 -16.01
CA LEU A 1146 35.37 25.87 -14.95
C LEU A 1146 34.15 26.74 -14.60
N HIS A 1147 33.75 26.72 -13.33
CA HIS A 1147 32.68 27.53 -12.80
C HIS A 1147 33.20 28.54 -11.79
N THR A 1148 32.53 29.69 -11.72
CA THR A 1148 32.71 30.68 -10.64
C THR A 1148 31.41 30.79 -9.86
N LEU A 1149 31.47 30.56 -8.55
CA LEU A 1149 30.36 30.80 -7.64
C LEU A 1149 30.59 32.09 -6.88
N THR A 1150 29.60 32.98 -6.91
CA THR A 1150 29.57 34.23 -6.16
C THR A 1150 28.48 34.14 -5.10
N LEU A 1151 28.84 34.29 -3.82
CA LEU A 1151 27.89 34.33 -2.70
C LEU A 1151 27.81 35.73 -2.10
N LYS A 1152 26.60 36.25 -1.93
CA LYS A 1152 26.31 37.52 -1.26
C LYS A 1152 25.49 37.27 0.00
N ALA A 1153 25.92 37.87 1.11
CA ALA A 1153 25.24 37.79 2.40
C ALA A 1153 25.20 39.17 3.07
N TRP A 1154 24.27 39.33 4.01
CA TRP A 1154 24.00 40.57 4.72
C TRP A 1154 24.08 40.35 6.23
N ASP A 1155 24.56 41.35 6.97
CA ASP A 1155 24.39 41.40 8.42
C ASP A 1155 22.97 41.88 8.77
N VAL A 1156 22.60 41.79 10.05
CA VAL A 1156 21.29 42.25 10.56
C VAL A 1156 21.06 43.77 10.44
N TYR A 1157 22.10 44.57 10.15
CA TYR A 1157 22.06 46.03 9.94
C TYR A 1157 21.90 46.44 8.48
N ASN A 1158 21.86 45.46 7.56
CA ASN A 1158 21.80 45.58 6.10
C ASN A 1158 23.12 46.04 5.44
N ASN A 1159 24.27 45.68 6.00
CA ASN A 1159 25.56 45.74 5.33
C ASN A 1159 25.86 44.41 4.61
N SER A 1160 26.17 44.47 3.32
CA SER A 1160 26.50 43.26 2.53
C SER A 1160 28.00 43.07 2.32
N SER A 1161 28.35 41.81 2.10
CA SER A 1161 29.63 41.40 1.51
C SER A 1161 29.42 40.33 0.46
N THR A 1162 30.43 40.14 -0.39
CA THR A 1162 30.44 39.12 -1.45
C THR A 1162 31.75 38.37 -1.42
N ALA A 1163 31.70 37.05 -1.60
CA ALA A 1163 32.88 36.21 -1.81
C ALA A 1163 32.70 35.33 -3.04
N GLU A 1164 33.82 34.95 -3.65
CA GLU A 1164 33.84 34.13 -4.85
C GLU A 1164 34.72 32.89 -4.65
N ILE A 1165 34.32 31.79 -5.27
CA ILE A 1165 35.10 30.56 -5.34
C ILE A 1165 35.05 29.98 -6.76
N GLU A 1166 36.21 29.63 -7.30
CA GLU A 1166 36.32 28.95 -8.59
C GLU A 1166 36.43 27.44 -8.35
N PHE A 1167 35.85 26.63 -9.23
CA PHE A 1167 36.01 25.17 -9.20
C PHE A 1167 35.85 24.58 -10.59
N LEU A 1168 36.49 23.43 -10.82
CA LEU A 1168 36.45 22.71 -12.10
C LEU A 1168 35.60 21.46 -11.95
N VAL A 1169 34.41 21.49 -12.51
CA VAL A 1169 33.52 20.35 -12.59
C VAL A 1169 34.07 19.35 -13.61
N ARG A 1170 34.12 18.09 -13.23
CA ARG A 1170 34.54 16.98 -14.07
C ARG A 1170 33.47 15.93 -14.10
N ASP A 1171 33.16 15.46 -15.30
CA ASP A 1171 32.21 14.38 -15.48
C ASP A 1171 32.67 13.12 -14.72
N LYS A 1172 31.86 12.70 -13.75
CA LYS A 1172 32.21 11.57 -12.87
C LYS A 1172 32.13 10.23 -13.60
N ASP A 1173 31.46 10.16 -14.75
CA ASP A 1173 31.20 8.96 -15.55
C ASP A 1173 32.19 8.80 -16.72
N GLU A 1174 32.80 9.89 -17.18
CA GLU A 1174 33.76 9.85 -18.28
C GLU A 1174 35.18 9.47 -17.83
N GLU A 1175 35.73 10.04 -16.76
CA GLU A 1175 37.10 9.75 -16.35
C GLU A 1175 37.34 9.88 -14.84
N LEU A 1176 38.11 8.94 -14.27
CA LEU A 1176 38.66 9.12 -12.92
C LEU A 1176 39.88 10.04 -13.03
N VAL A 1177 39.86 11.17 -12.32
CA VAL A 1177 40.96 12.14 -12.28
C VAL A 1177 41.48 12.23 -10.86
N ILE A 1178 42.81 12.13 -10.69
CA ILE A 1178 43.48 12.44 -9.42
C ILE A 1178 44.48 13.59 -9.58
N THR A 1179 44.42 14.56 -8.67
CA THR A 1179 45.29 15.74 -8.63
C THR A 1179 45.92 15.91 -7.25
N ASN A 1180 46.90 16.82 -7.13
CA ASN A 1180 47.56 17.17 -5.86
C ASN A 1180 48.08 15.98 -5.04
N VAL A 1181 48.62 14.95 -5.73
CA VAL A 1181 49.20 13.78 -5.08
C VAL A 1181 50.47 14.18 -4.33
N LEU A 1182 50.47 13.99 -3.02
CA LEU A 1182 51.62 14.25 -2.15
C LEU A 1182 51.62 13.31 -0.94
N ASN A 1183 52.66 13.38 -0.13
CA ASN A 1183 52.66 12.77 1.19
C ASN A 1183 53.01 13.83 2.24
N TYR A 1184 52.36 13.79 3.41
CA TYR A 1184 52.58 14.76 4.48
C TYR A 1184 52.57 14.08 5.87
N PRO A 1185 53.50 14.42 6.77
CA PRO A 1185 54.68 15.26 6.55
C PRO A 1185 55.69 14.64 5.57
N ASN A 1186 56.43 15.49 4.84
CA ASN A 1186 57.53 15.07 3.96
C ASN A 1186 58.62 16.16 3.96
N PRO A 1187 59.83 15.92 4.50
CA PRO A 1187 60.29 14.65 5.08
C PRO A 1187 59.58 14.26 6.39
N PHE A 1188 59.52 12.97 6.72
CA PHE A 1188 58.94 12.49 8.00
C PHE A 1188 59.92 11.67 8.86
N ILE A 1189 59.60 11.54 10.15
CA ILE A 1189 60.36 10.76 11.14
C ILE A 1189 59.60 9.50 11.57
N ASP A 1190 58.34 9.66 12.00
CA ASP A 1190 57.55 8.58 12.59
C ASP A 1190 56.41 8.08 11.69
N TYR A 1191 55.75 8.97 10.94
CA TYR A 1191 54.71 8.59 9.99
C TYR A 1191 54.54 9.63 8.88
N THR A 1192 53.92 9.22 7.77
CA THR A 1192 53.40 10.09 6.71
C THR A 1192 52.04 9.58 6.27
N GLU A 1193 51.20 10.48 5.78
CA GLU A 1193 49.94 10.18 5.10
C GLU A 1193 50.11 10.42 3.60
N PHE A 1194 49.33 9.72 2.77
CA PHE A 1194 49.29 9.95 1.32
C PHE A 1194 48.02 10.71 0.95
N TRP A 1195 48.22 11.93 0.45
CA TRP A 1195 47.16 12.89 0.16
C TRP A 1195 46.95 12.98 -1.36
N PHE A 1196 45.70 13.03 -1.81
CA PHE A 1196 45.36 13.31 -3.20
C PHE A 1196 43.91 13.77 -3.34
N ASN A 1197 43.62 14.58 -4.37
CA ASN A 1197 42.27 14.97 -4.71
C ASN A 1197 41.68 14.07 -5.80
N HIS A 1198 40.36 13.86 -5.82
CA HIS A 1198 39.64 13.09 -6.83
C HIS A 1198 38.24 13.64 -7.16
N ASN A 1199 37.70 13.25 -8.33
CA ASN A 1199 36.35 13.63 -8.79
C ASN A 1199 35.26 12.54 -8.57
N SER A 1200 35.59 11.40 -7.96
CA SER A 1200 34.61 10.32 -7.73
C SER A 1200 33.59 10.69 -6.64
N SER A 1201 32.31 10.36 -6.87
CA SER A 1201 31.22 10.37 -5.87
C SER A 1201 31.09 9.06 -5.09
N ASP A 1202 32.01 8.12 -5.31
CA ASP A 1202 32.03 6.79 -4.71
C ASP A 1202 33.37 6.55 -4.02
N VAL A 1203 33.38 5.61 -3.08
CA VAL A 1203 34.60 5.07 -2.47
C VAL A 1203 35.53 4.50 -3.55
N LEU A 1204 36.81 4.88 -3.49
CA LEU A 1204 37.85 4.46 -4.42
C LEU A 1204 38.81 3.47 -3.76
N ASP A 1205 39.22 2.43 -4.49
CA ASP A 1205 40.26 1.51 -4.03
C ASP A 1205 41.64 2.15 -4.21
N VAL A 1206 42.42 2.22 -3.14
CA VAL A 1206 43.74 2.88 -3.11
C VAL A 1206 44.85 1.88 -2.80
N SER A 1207 45.89 1.88 -3.62
CA SER A 1207 47.11 1.08 -3.41
C SER A 1207 48.35 1.97 -3.51
N VAL A 1208 49.13 2.07 -2.44
CA VAL A 1208 50.42 2.76 -2.40
C VAL A 1208 51.56 1.75 -2.33
N GLN A 1209 52.41 1.73 -3.35
CA GLN A 1209 53.61 0.89 -3.38
C GLN A 1209 54.86 1.75 -3.20
N ILE A 1210 55.70 1.42 -2.22
CA ILE A 1210 56.88 2.22 -1.86
C ILE A 1210 58.15 1.47 -2.29
N PHE A 1211 59.08 2.18 -2.93
CA PHE A 1211 60.30 1.63 -3.52
C PHE A 1211 61.53 2.42 -3.07
N THR A 1212 62.66 1.74 -2.93
CA THR A 1212 63.97 2.41 -2.88
C THR A 1212 64.28 3.10 -4.23
N VAL A 1213 65.22 4.05 -4.25
CA VAL A 1213 65.71 4.69 -5.50
C VAL A 1213 66.25 3.69 -6.53
N SER A 1214 66.62 2.47 -6.10
CA SER A 1214 67.08 1.39 -6.99
C SER A 1214 65.94 0.54 -7.60
N GLY A 1215 64.67 0.82 -7.25
CA GLY A 1215 63.50 0.10 -7.74
C GLY A 1215 63.10 -1.12 -6.91
N LYS A 1216 63.79 -1.43 -5.80
CA LYS A 1216 63.38 -2.49 -4.86
C LYS A 1216 62.12 -2.07 -4.09
N LEU A 1217 61.05 -2.88 -4.15
CA LEU A 1217 59.82 -2.71 -3.37
C LEU A 1217 60.12 -2.88 -1.88
N VAL A 1218 59.55 -1.99 -1.07
CA VAL A 1218 59.72 -1.90 0.38
C VAL A 1218 58.45 -2.28 1.10
N ARG A 1219 57.30 -1.75 0.65
CA ARG A 1219 55.99 -2.00 1.24
C ARG A 1219 54.88 -1.73 0.23
N THR A 1220 53.76 -2.42 0.39
CA THR A 1220 52.48 -2.09 -0.26
C THR A 1220 51.43 -1.81 0.79
N LEU A 1221 50.71 -0.70 0.64
CA LEU A 1221 49.58 -0.31 1.49
C LEU A 1221 48.34 -0.32 0.63
N ASN A 1222 47.32 -1.06 1.04
CA ASN A 1222 46.01 -1.06 0.38
C ASN A 1222 44.98 -0.51 1.35
N GLY A 1223 44.05 0.28 0.84
CA GLY A 1223 42.91 0.80 1.56
C GLY A 1223 41.89 1.35 0.60
N GLN A 1224 40.95 2.11 1.13
CA GLN A 1224 39.92 2.81 0.38
C GLN A 1224 39.86 4.26 0.84
N THR A 1225 39.39 5.15 -0.02
CA THR A 1225 39.09 6.52 0.41
C THR A 1225 37.95 6.50 1.42
N THR A 1226 37.99 7.36 2.44
CA THR A 1226 36.81 7.55 3.30
C THR A 1226 35.75 8.29 2.50
N GLY A 1227 34.73 7.54 2.11
CA GLY A 1227 33.45 8.06 1.68
C GLY A 1227 32.39 7.31 2.45
N GLY A 1228 31.76 7.98 3.42
CA GLY A 1228 30.46 7.48 3.90
C GLY A 1228 29.46 7.61 2.77
N SER A 1229 28.37 6.84 2.80
CA SER A 1229 27.22 6.98 1.88
C SER A 1229 26.54 8.37 1.87
N LYS A 1230 27.12 9.38 2.53
CA LYS A 1230 26.48 10.66 2.85
C LYS A 1230 27.30 11.90 2.44
N VAL A 1231 28.64 11.85 2.40
CA VAL A 1231 29.52 12.90 1.84
C VAL A 1231 30.83 12.27 1.36
N THR A 1232 31.17 12.40 0.08
CA THR A 1232 32.51 12.08 -0.42
C THR A 1232 33.37 13.34 -0.41
N SER A 1233 34.38 13.39 0.47
CA SER A 1233 35.41 14.42 0.37
C SER A 1233 36.12 14.24 -0.97
N SER A 1234 36.41 15.36 -1.65
CA SER A 1234 37.24 15.34 -2.85
C SER A 1234 38.72 15.19 -2.51
N LEU A 1235 39.10 15.16 -1.22
CA LEU A 1235 40.45 14.95 -0.71
C LEU A 1235 40.52 13.62 0.08
N SER A 1236 41.41 12.74 -0.35
CA SER A 1236 41.76 11.53 0.41
C SER A 1236 43.04 11.74 1.21
N LYS A 1237 43.03 11.31 2.48
CA LYS A 1237 44.23 11.21 3.36
C LYS A 1237 44.31 9.89 4.13
N ASP A 1238 43.54 8.88 3.71
CA ASP A 1238 43.25 7.66 4.49
C ASP A 1238 44.42 6.67 4.59
N ILE A 1239 45.39 6.76 3.69
CA ILE A 1239 46.51 5.84 3.66
C ILE A 1239 47.66 6.42 4.49
N VAL A 1240 47.88 5.81 5.66
CA VAL A 1240 48.97 6.16 6.58
C VAL A 1240 50.10 5.14 6.50
N TRP A 1241 51.34 5.62 6.60
CA TRP A 1241 52.53 4.78 6.69
C TRP A 1241 53.44 5.20 7.84
N ASP A 1242 53.87 4.22 8.62
CA ASP A 1242 54.73 4.35 9.81
C ASP A 1242 56.23 4.20 9.51
N GLY A 1243 56.63 4.21 8.23
CA GLY A 1243 58.03 4.06 7.82
C GLY A 1243 58.63 2.66 8.04
N ARG A 1244 57.80 1.62 8.19
CA ARG A 1244 58.26 0.22 8.32
C ARG A 1244 58.05 -0.58 7.05
N ASP A 1245 58.86 -1.62 6.83
CA ASP A 1245 58.63 -2.60 5.75
C ASP A 1245 57.54 -3.63 6.12
N ASP A 1246 57.29 -4.60 5.21
CA ASP A 1246 56.29 -5.66 5.41
C ASP A 1246 56.59 -6.61 6.59
N PHE A 1247 57.81 -6.58 7.14
CA PHE A 1247 58.23 -7.38 8.30
C PHE A 1247 58.22 -6.57 9.61
N GLY A 1248 57.81 -5.31 9.56
CA GLY A 1248 57.76 -4.41 10.72
C GLY A 1248 59.11 -3.80 11.10
N GLU A 1249 60.14 -3.92 10.25
CA GLU A 1249 61.45 -3.29 10.50
C GLU A 1249 61.45 -1.84 10.03
N LYS A 1250 62.10 -0.95 10.81
CA LYS A 1250 62.33 0.44 10.39
C LYS A 1250 63.31 0.46 9.22
N ILE A 1251 62.93 1.12 8.14
CA ILE A 1251 63.80 1.28 6.97
C ILE A 1251 64.76 2.46 7.13
N GLY A 1252 65.85 2.45 6.37
CA GLY A 1252 66.90 3.46 6.48
C GLY A 1252 66.44 4.86 6.06
N LYS A 1253 67.01 5.88 6.70
CA LYS A 1253 66.85 7.29 6.34
C LYS A 1253 67.27 7.52 4.89
N GLY A 1254 66.50 8.28 4.13
CA GLY A 1254 66.79 8.53 2.71
C GLY A 1254 65.57 8.83 1.86
N VAL A 1255 65.79 8.96 0.56
CA VAL A 1255 64.75 9.22 -0.45
C VAL A 1255 64.19 7.90 -0.95
N TYR A 1256 62.86 7.81 -1.00
CA TYR A 1256 62.12 6.70 -1.60
C TYR A 1256 61.16 7.24 -2.67
N ILE A 1257 60.71 6.35 -3.53
CA ILE A 1257 59.72 6.63 -4.58
C ILE A 1257 58.46 5.85 -4.21
N TYR A 1258 57.30 6.49 -4.20
CA TYR A 1258 56.04 5.78 -4.06
C TYR A 1258 55.21 5.88 -5.33
N LYS A 1259 54.44 4.83 -5.59
CA LYS A 1259 53.48 4.72 -6.67
C LYS A 1259 52.09 4.59 -6.06
N LEU A 1260 51.28 5.62 -6.23
CA LEU A 1260 49.86 5.63 -5.89
C LEU A 1260 49.06 5.07 -7.07
N LYS A 1261 48.20 4.10 -6.80
CA LYS A 1261 47.19 3.60 -7.72
C LYS A 1261 45.82 3.82 -7.10
N VAL A 1262 44.90 4.40 -7.85
CA VAL A 1262 43.52 4.63 -7.42
C VAL A 1262 42.59 4.03 -8.47
N ARG A 1263 41.63 3.22 -8.05
CA ARG A 1263 40.66 2.54 -8.93
C ARG A 1263 39.24 2.89 -8.54
N SER A 1264 38.44 3.26 -9.54
CA SER A 1264 36.98 3.33 -9.42
C SER A 1264 36.40 1.99 -9.85
N ASN A 1265 35.65 1.34 -8.95
CA ASN A 1265 34.96 0.09 -9.25
C ASN A 1265 33.79 0.31 -10.22
N ARG A 1266 33.10 1.46 -10.10
CA ARG A 1266 31.99 1.84 -10.97
C ARG A 1266 32.42 2.07 -12.42
N LEU A 1267 33.49 2.85 -12.63
CA LEU A 1267 34.01 3.12 -13.98
C LEU A 1267 34.87 1.99 -14.54
N ASN A 1268 35.29 1.06 -13.67
CA ASN A 1268 36.35 0.08 -13.95
C ASN A 1268 37.62 0.73 -14.54
N LYS A 1269 37.94 1.95 -14.09
CA LYS A 1269 39.12 2.74 -14.49
C LYS A 1269 40.11 2.88 -13.34
N GLN A 1270 41.38 3.01 -13.69
CA GLN A 1270 42.48 3.14 -12.72
C GLN A 1270 43.42 4.27 -13.16
N VAL A 1271 43.84 5.09 -12.20
CA VAL A 1271 44.87 6.12 -12.39
C VAL A 1271 46.09 5.79 -11.55
N GLU A 1272 47.27 6.09 -12.09
CA GLU A 1272 48.54 5.89 -11.38
C GLU A 1272 49.35 7.20 -11.35
N LYS A 1273 49.94 7.50 -10.18
CA LYS A 1273 50.86 8.64 -9.97
C LYS A 1273 52.10 8.16 -9.22
N ILE A 1274 53.25 8.75 -9.54
CA ILE A 1274 54.55 8.40 -8.94
C ILE A 1274 55.16 9.67 -8.36
N GLU A 1275 55.50 9.63 -7.08
CA GLU A 1275 56.06 10.77 -6.35
C GLU A 1275 57.21 10.34 -5.43
N LYS A 1276 57.89 11.31 -4.82
CA LYS A 1276 59.05 11.08 -3.95
C LYS A 1276 58.73 11.42 -2.51
N LEU A 1277 59.19 10.57 -1.59
CA LEU A 1277 59.14 10.81 -0.16
C LEU A 1277 60.52 10.72 0.49
N VAL A 1278 60.70 11.36 1.64
CA VAL A 1278 61.98 11.41 2.36
C VAL A 1278 61.76 11.03 3.82
N ILE A 1279 62.60 10.11 4.31
CA ILE A 1279 62.60 9.64 5.71
C ILE A 1279 63.85 10.20 6.40
N LEU A 1280 63.68 10.86 7.55
CA LEU A 1280 64.74 11.58 8.26
C LEU A 1280 65.50 10.84 9.32
#